data_AF-A0A413VTW5-F1
#
_entry.id   AF-A0A413VTW5-F1
#
_cell.length_a   1.000
_cell.length_b   1.000
_cell.length_c   1.000
_cell.angle_alpha   90.00
_cell.angle_beta   90.00
_cell.angle_gamma   90.00
#
_symmetry.space_group_name_H-M   'P 1'
#
loop_
_entity.id
_entity.type
_entity.pdbx_description
1 polymer ?
#
loop_
_entity_poly.entity_id
_entity_poly.type
_entity_poly.pdbx_seq_one_letter_code
_entity_poly.pdbx_strand_id
1 'polypeptide(L)'
;MKLHKLIMVWVGIILTFSVSATDLKDARIYINPGHGGWTANDRPMATINYAQMDIRGFFETNTNLIKGLALRDELVKAGAGFIKMSRTQNGFVSAGDKNATENDKVETSTQIVTLSVICEDVEANNMDYFISIHSNAATEGSMTNYPLVLYRGTDGASGNGLVNAKEMAYDAWKYIVKNEVTYHSAYTAETANNSRGDISFYGSSSTSGLGYTGYLGVLKHGCDGFLSEGCFHTYQPERQRLLNEDYCRQEGVRYSRAIRAWFNDNSETKGCIMGTVKDISKPLEHPLYTYKVNSVDAYYPLNDVKVVLEDANGNKIGEYLTDKEYNGIFVFTELTPGTYKLVFDIEGYWKETEEIEVVANETSFINKRLTDTSKEEPSDEPVIEEVDYYPHPVQDGDIAAARSYHFTKEGELQTVEVLKDLTVRRAILRDGKYYVLAVNGDKMPRLLVLDPVTGELLKEMSTEGIKTEGFNGKAYPYILSDIAFTTDGVLLGTNSTVIGKEGNSYQTGDFYMYKWQATENKALEEATPEVLLTLPTNTSASLLAAGNNNSNFMANSIAVNGTLDNFKFYFDSHAGNGWSTTYGIRYLCWQVKDGQVIGTQYNDTEYTEKELGADVQMTLSPLGIDRLIVDGNSIAPREFRISWDSNDGVEVANFAGDIPVESTGANYFRYANKIYMSVPVCEKKDEKYSYKSYLYDVTDGLDKAVNVGETEAVITNDAITYMASVGVVDNADIVQHLLVGLQAVSYTTKGVEQDASPARIFAYNLKSVRTNDGYDISFDLNEKAEAIDLILIDVASGAVVKTISLGAFDKVSNKVSLAFADIPDVECTWELRATAGNVTRFVKLSDDSKNYHYFAPKGVSIDKSPESPYFGRVYVTNTAAGEASGRTTATGVYVMGPDALDITGQGDKAYAGDVQWTGVVGEGPRKVAVAADGRVFLCDASSSNAGVYLMNPETFTISPVFKGATNEAGSLSIGGVYVGGQMTAIGVRGTGEATQLYTVDKTTSGASWKKFINVYNIGEADVWTTAPSYSKAASSYIGNDNSSIVPVSTGYWAGQYRGAGGNSTANPCMFYFSDELNDAVFNTAEPNIVETSSQNGALAVNEKEGIVALSNNGGVSIFQYKMNKDGIPAVSEKFRNMLGSVADATYDDFEFDYAGNLYAVSTSGKIVSVWAMPTDNNSCVTPAKKTMTLKKKDDVGVQETEVGITRIYPNPVDDVATIESSEVIDMITVYNASGTMVDKQMNVNANTTAIDFSRFAKGLYFVKLNNQKAIKVIKK
;
A
#
# COMPACT_ATOMS: atom_id res chain seq x y z
N MET A 1 -67.07 23.56 73.02
CA MET A 1 -68.37 22.97 73.40
C MET A 1 -69.17 22.70 72.12
N LYS A 2 -69.41 21.42 71.80
CA LYS A 2 -70.41 20.77 70.89
C LYS A 2 -70.84 21.53 69.60
N LEU A 3 -70.84 20.93 68.40
CA LEU A 3 -71.61 19.72 68.04
C LEU A 3 -71.16 19.11 66.68
N HIS A 4 -71.52 17.84 66.50
CA HIS A 4 -71.17 16.84 65.49
C HIS A 4 -71.83 16.98 64.09
N LYS A 5 -71.18 16.33 63.10
CA LYS A 5 -71.72 15.58 61.93
C LYS A 5 -72.46 16.34 60.82
N LEU A 6 -71.84 16.45 59.62
CA LEU A 6 -72.19 15.77 58.35
C LEU A 6 -71.53 16.53 57.17
N ILE A 7 -70.66 15.89 56.39
CA ILE A 7 -70.56 15.91 54.90
C ILE A 7 -69.38 14.99 54.53
N MET A 8 -69.73 13.82 53.99
CA MET A 8 -68.87 12.99 53.13
C MET A 8 -69.06 13.44 51.68
N VAL A 9 -68.06 13.13 50.84
CA VAL A 9 -68.06 12.87 49.38
C VAL A 9 -67.00 13.73 48.64
N TRP A 10 -65.86 13.08 48.39
CA TRP A 10 -64.91 13.25 47.27
C TRP A 10 -64.32 14.63 46.94
N VAL A 11 -63.11 14.91 47.46
CA VAL A 11 -62.05 15.65 46.74
C VAL A 11 -60.69 15.15 47.24
N GLY A 12 -60.13 14.15 46.56
CA GLY A 12 -58.71 13.83 46.61
C GLY A 12 -58.11 14.19 45.26
N ILE A 13 -57.87 15.48 45.00
CA ILE A 13 -57.07 15.90 43.85
C ILE A 13 -55.61 15.60 44.23
N ILE A 14 -55.16 14.40 43.87
CA ILE A 14 -53.74 14.14 43.67
C ILE A 14 -53.38 14.92 42.41
N LEU A 15 -52.74 16.08 42.59
CA LEU A 15 -51.97 16.72 41.52
C LEU A 15 -50.76 15.80 41.26
N THR A 16 -50.95 14.80 40.38
CA THR A 16 -49.84 14.06 39.79
C THR A 16 -49.10 15.04 38.89
N PHE A 17 -47.96 15.54 39.35
CA PHE A 17 -46.97 16.09 38.43
C PHE A 17 -46.55 14.94 37.51
N SER A 18 -46.90 15.01 36.23
CA SER A 18 -46.40 14.09 35.21
C SER A 18 -44.89 14.29 35.10
N VAL A 19 -44.13 13.41 35.73
CA VAL A 19 -42.66 13.37 35.57
C VAL A 19 -42.38 12.78 34.19
N SER A 20 -41.59 13.46 33.36
CA SER A 20 -41.14 12.93 32.07
C SER A 20 -40.42 11.59 32.27
N ALA A 21 -40.70 10.62 31.41
CA ALA A 21 -40.06 9.30 31.49
C ALA A 21 -38.53 9.41 31.32
N THR A 22 -37.77 8.59 32.05
CA THR A 22 -36.32 8.46 31.91
C THR A 22 -35.89 7.14 31.26
N ASP A 23 -36.76 6.12 31.30
CA ASP A 23 -36.54 4.80 30.71
C ASP A 23 -37.45 4.61 29.48
N LEU A 24 -36.95 3.95 28.43
CA LEU A 24 -37.68 3.75 27.17
C LEU A 24 -39.03 3.03 27.36
N LYS A 25 -39.09 2.03 28.25
CA LYS A 25 -40.30 1.24 28.55
C LYS A 25 -41.44 2.05 29.17
N ASP A 26 -41.14 3.23 29.71
CA ASP A 26 -42.11 4.12 30.34
C ASP A 26 -42.40 5.35 29.46
N ALA A 27 -41.67 5.50 28.34
CA ALA A 27 -41.76 6.65 27.44
C ALA A 27 -43.02 6.63 26.56
N ARG A 28 -43.64 7.80 26.40
CA ARG A 28 -44.72 8.08 25.44
C ARG A 28 -44.16 8.87 24.25
N ILE A 29 -44.00 8.21 23.12
CA ILE A 29 -43.35 8.75 21.93
C ILE A 29 -44.39 9.06 20.86
N TYR A 30 -44.38 10.28 20.34
CA TYR A 30 -45.23 10.72 19.25
C TYR A 30 -44.42 10.86 17.96
N ILE A 31 -44.80 10.12 16.94
CA ILE A 31 -44.18 10.13 15.62
C ILE A 31 -45.14 10.80 14.64
N ASN A 32 -44.70 11.88 14.00
CA ASN A 32 -45.44 12.55 12.95
C ASN A 32 -44.74 12.39 11.60
N PRO A 33 -45.17 11.43 10.75
CA PRO A 33 -44.82 11.47 9.34
C PRO A 33 -45.43 12.72 8.69
N GLY A 34 -44.59 13.66 8.25
CA GLY A 34 -45.02 14.93 7.66
C GLY A 34 -46.00 14.76 6.50
N HIS A 35 -46.85 15.77 6.29
CA HIS A 35 -47.89 15.82 5.23
C HIS A 35 -49.01 14.77 5.40
N GLY A 36 -49.40 14.05 4.34
CA GLY A 36 -50.52 13.09 4.36
C GLY A 36 -51.55 13.27 3.24
N GLY A 37 -51.11 13.55 2.00
CA GLY A 37 -51.99 13.81 0.85
C GLY A 37 -51.25 13.72 -0.49
N TRP A 38 -51.96 13.46 -1.60
CA TRP A 38 -51.38 13.36 -2.96
C TRP A 38 -51.60 14.65 -3.78
N THR A 39 -51.37 15.81 -3.16
CA THR A 39 -51.66 17.12 -3.77
C THR A 39 -50.38 17.86 -4.13
N ALA A 40 -50.47 18.93 -4.93
CA ALA A 40 -49.33 19.78 -5.23
C ALA A 40 -48.66 20.38 -3.98
N ASN A 41 -49.39 20.51 -2.86
CA ASN A 41 -48.84 20.97 -1.58
C ASN A 41 -47.88 19.95 -0.94
N ASP A 42 -47.92 18.68 -1.36
CA ASP A 42 -47.02 17.61 -0.91
C ASP A 42 -45.75 17.49 -1.78
N ARG A 43 -45.43 18.58 -2.50
CA ARG A 43 -44.19 18.80 -3.24
C ARG A 43 -43.76 17.62 -4.15
N PRO A 44 -44.65 17.11 -5.02
CA PRO A 44 -44.26 16.04 -5.93
C PRO A 44 -43.24 16.54 -6.95
N MET A 45 -42.26 15.68 -7.24
CA MET A 45 -41.17 15.96 -8.17
C MET A 45 -41.00 14.80 -9.15
N ALA A 46 -40.66 15.10 -10.40
CA ALA A 46 -40.42 14.08 -11.41
C ALA A 46 -39.15 13.28 -11.11
N THR A 47 -39.18 11.97 -11.29
CA THR A 47 -38.01 11.09 -11.25
C THR A 47 -37.76 10.50 -12.63
N ILE A 48 -36.72 9.67 -12.80
CA ILE A 48 -36.39 9.14 -14.13
C ILE A 48 -37.54 8.28 -14.67
N ASN A 49 -38.16 7.46 -13.80
CA ASN A 49 -39.24 6.55 -14.19
C ASN A 49 -40.64 7.16 -14.10
N TYR A 50 -40.84 8.24 -13.33
CA TYR A 50 -42.17 8.75 -13.00
C TYR A 50 -42.31 10.24 -13.24
N ALA A 51 -43.40 10.63 -13.91
CA ALA A 51 -43.73 12.03 -14.11
C ALA A 51 -44.11 12.71 -12.80
N GLN A 52 -44.00 14.04 -12.75
CA GLN A 52 -44.52 14.82 -11.62
C GLN A 52 -46.02 14.53 -11.42
N MET A 53 -46.45 14.37 -10.16
CA MET A 53 -47.80 13.96 -9.73
C MET A 53 -48.15 12.47 -9.91
N ASP A 54 -47.26 11.63 -10.46
CA ASP A 54 -47.46 10.18 -10.42
C ASP A 54 -47.23 9.67 -8.99
N ILE A 55 -48.24 9.08 -8.35
CA ILE A 55 -48.18 8.60 -6.96
C ILE A 55 -47.20 7.43 -6.74
N ARG A 56 -46.69 6.83 -7.83
CA ARG A 56 -45.58 5.86 -7.79
C ARG A 56 -44.20 6.54 -7.71
N GLY A 57 -44.14 7.82 -8.06
CA GLY A 57 -42.94 8.64 -8.01
C GLY A 57 -42.75 9.32 -6.66
N PHE A 58 -41.93 10.36 -6.64
CA PHE A 58 -41.59 11.05 -5.40
C PHE A 58 -42.73 11.93 -4.90
N PHE A 59 -43.17 11.66 -3.67
CA PHE A 59 -43.97 12.53 -2.83
C PHE A 59 -43.39 12.51 -1.41
N GLU A 60 -43.36 13.67 -0.76
CA GLU A 60 -42.81 13.78 0.59
C GLU A 60 -43.60 12.89 1.57
N THR A 61 -44.94 12.87 1.46
CA THR A 61 -45.80 12.04 2.31
C THR A 61 -45.40 10.58 2.33
N ASN A 62 -45.04 10.01 1.18
CA ASN A 62 -44.81 8.57 1.05
C ASN A 62 -43.53 8.17 1.78
N THR A 63 -42.45 8.89 1.48
CA THR A 63 -41.13 8.65 2.08
C THR A 63 -41.14 8.92 3.58
N ASN A 64 -41.80 9.99 4.03
CA ASN A 64 -41.98 10.29 5.45
C ASN A 64 -42.76 9.20 6.19
N LEU A 65 -43.78 8.61 5.55
CA LEU A 65 -44.55 7.52 6.14
C LEU A 65 -43.69 6.28 6.34
N ILE A 66 -42.94 5.87 5.31
CA ILE A 66 -42.07 4.68 5.37
C ILE A 66 -41.05 4.84 6.50
N LYS A 67 -40.40 6.01 6.59
CA LYS A 67 -39.47 6.35 7.67
C LYS A 67 -40.13 6.26 9.05
N GLY A 68 -41.33 6.82 9.20
CA GLY A 68 -42.06 6.82 10.45
C GLY A 68 -42.58 5.44 10.88
N LEU A 69 -43.00 4.60 9.93
CA LEU A 69 -43.40 3.22 10.20
C LEU A 69 -42.20 2.38 10.67
N ALA A 70 -41.05 2.52 10.01
CA ALA A 70 -39.82 1.86 10.42
C ALA A 70 -39.38 2.30 11.83
N LEU A 71 -39.41 3.61 12.10
CA LEU A 71 -39.14 4.15 13.43
C LEU A 71 -40.05 3.54 14.50
N ARG A 72 -41.36 3.50 14.24
CA ARG A 72 -42.33 2.88 15.15
C ARG A 72 -41.94 1.42 15.41
N ASP A 73 -41.70 0.65 14.37
CA ASP A 73 -41.48 -0.80 14.49
C ASP A 73 -40.21 -1.11 15.28
N GLU A 74 -39.13 -0.35 15.08
CA GLU A 74 -37.89 -0.47 15.86
C GLU A 74 -38.10 -0.11 17.34
N LEU A 75 -38.87 0.94 17.64
CA LEU A 75 -39.16 1.32 19.02
C LEU A 75 -40.09 0.32 19.73
N VAL A 76 -41.07 -0.25 19.01
CA VAL A 76 -41.90 -1.35 19.52
C VAL A 76 -41.03 -2.56 19.83
N LYS A 77 -40.12 -2.93 18.92
CA LYS A 77 -39.16 -4.03 19.09
C LYS A 77 -38.27 -3.81 20.32
N ALA A 78 -37.82 -2.58 20.55
CA ALA A 78 -37.03 -2.19 21.72
C ALA A 78 -37.83 -2.11 23.04
N GLY A 79 -39.15 -2.30 22.99
CA GLY A 79 -40.01 -2.32 24.18
C GLY A 79 -40.42 -0.95 24.69
N ALA A 80 -40.54 0.05 23.82
CA ALA A 80 -41.05 1.38 24.19
C ALA A 80 -42.47 1.32 24.78
N GLY A 81 -42.73 2.12 25.81
CA GLY A 81 -43.96 2.04 26.61
C GLY A 81 -45.24 2.37 25.85
N PHE A 82 -45.25 3.50 25.17
CA PHE A 82 -46.39 3.94 24.36
C PHE A 82 -45.92 4.69 23.12
N ILE A 83 -46.43 4.31 21.96
CA ILE A 83 -46.12 4.98 20.69
C ILE A 83 -47.43 5.40 20.03
N LYS A 84 -47.47 6.64 19.55
CA LYS A 84 -48.55 7.15 18.72
C LYS A 84 -48.01 7.71 17.42
N MET A 85 -48.70 7.42 16.33
CA MET A 85 -48.43 8.04 15.04
C MET A 85 -49.56 9.00 14.67
N SER A 86 -49.23 10.17 14.12
CA SER A 86 -50.25 11.09 13.58
C SER A 86 -51.02 10.46 12.42
N ARG A 87 -50.36 9.62 11.62
CA ARG A 87 -50.94 8.87 10.52
C ARG A 87 -50.17 7.58 10.27
N THR A 88 -50.89 6.56 9.81
CA THR A 88 -50.32 5.29 9.33
C THR A 88 -50.70 5.02 7.86
N GLN A 89 -51.27 6.04 7.20
CA GLN A 89 -51.68 6.00 5.80
C GLN A 89 -51.20 7.27 5.08
N ASN A 90 -51.08 7.16 3.76
CA ASN A 90 -50.87 8.20 2.77
C ASN A 90 -52.21 8.76 2.28
N GLY A 91 -52.12 9.73 1.37
CA GLY A 91 -53.26 10.49 0.89
C GLY A 91 -54.41 9.68 0.29
N PHE A 92 -55.44 10.44 -0.09
CA PHE A 92 -56.64 9.87 -0.64
C PHE A 92 -56.49 9.49 -2.11
N VAL A 93 -56.78 8.23 -2.45
CA VAL A 93 -56.77 7.72 -3.83
C VAL A 93 -58.19 7.39 -4.30
N SER A 94 -58.40 7.39 -5.61
CA SER A 94 -59.70 7.01 -6.19
C SER A 94 -59.96 5.52 -5.98
N ALA A 95 -61.22 5.14 -5.74
CA ALA A 95 -61.60 3.74 -5.65
C ALA A 95 -61.29 3.02 -6.98
N GLY A 96 -60.44 1.98 -6.93
CA GLY A 96 -59.98 1.27 -8.11
C GLY A 96 -58.76 1.89 -8.81
N ASP A 97 -58.08 2.86 -8.19
CA ASP A 97 -56.78 3.33 -8.67
C ASP A 97 -55.77 2.17 -8.69
N LYS A 98 -55.27 1.85 -9.88
CA LYS A 98 -54.32 0.75 -10.12
C LYS A 98 -52.95 0.99 -9.48
N ASN A 99 -52.67 2.23 -9.10
CA ASN A 99 -51.42 2.65 -8.46
C ASN A 99 -51.57 2.80 -6.93
N ALA A 100 -52.76 2.53 -6.38
CA ALA A 100 -52.97 2.55 -4.93
C ALA A 100 -52.13 1.47 -4.23
N THR A 101 -51.51 1.85 -3.13
CA THR A 101 -50.76 1.00 -2.21
C THR A 101 -51.63 0.62 -1.00
N GLU A 102 -51.21 -0.37 -0.21
CA GLU A 102 -51.86 -0.71 1.06
C GLU A 102 -51.85 0.45 2.08
N ASN A 103 -50.92 1.37 1.90
CA ASN A 103 -50.78 2.54 2.74
C ASN A 103 -51.72 3.68 2.32
N ASP A 104 -52.47 3.58 1.23
CA ASP A 104 -53.40 4.64 0.78
C ASP A 104 -54.79 4.55 1.42
N LYS A 105 -55.44 5.70 1.56
CA LYS A 105 -56.83 5.78 2.04
C LYS A 105 -57.79 5.99 0.86
N VAL A 106 -58.88 5.23 0.79
CA VAL A 106 -59.89 5.38 -0.27
C VAL A 106 -61.07 6.20 0.27
N GLU A 107 -61.15 7.51 -0.01
CA GLU A 107 -62.32 8.41 0.19
C GLU A 107 -62.03 9.89 -0.24
N THR A 108 -62.99 10.82 -0.22
CA THR A 108 -63.00 12.07 -1.04
C THR A 108 -62.36 13.36 -0.46
N SER A 109 -61.44 13.30 0.51
CA SER A 109 -60.84 14.51 1.14
C SER A 109 -59.34 14.71 0.80
N THR A 110 -58.70 15.80 1.28
CA THR A 110 -57.39 16.26 0.74
C THR A 110 -56.17 16.14 1.67
N GLN A 111 -56.35 15.91 2.98
CA GLN A 111 -55.25 15.67 3.95
C GLN A 111 -55.77 14.83 5.12
N ILE A 112 -55.02 13.81 5.57
CA ILE A 112 -55.50 12.86 6.60
C ILE A 112 -55.62 13.52 7.98
N VAL A 113 -54.59 14.26 8.43
CA VAL A 113 -54.56 14.92 9.75
C VAL A 113 -54.00 16.33 9.60
N THR A 114 -54.62 17.30 10.28
CA THR A 114 -54.19 18.71 10.27
C THR A 114 -53.21 19.00 11.40
N LEU A 115 -52.40 20.06 11.26
CA LEU A 115 -51.38 20.42 12.25
C LEU A 115 -51.96 20.71 13.65
N SER A 116 -53.15 21.33 13.73
CA SER A 116 -53.82 21.61 15.00
C SER A 116 -54.25 20.32 15.69
N VAL A 117 -54.78 19.35 14.95
CA VAL A 117 -55.16 18.04 15.49
C VAL A 117 -53.95 17.29 16.02
N ILE A 118 -52.79 17.36 15.33
CA ILE A 118 -51.54 16.77 15.83
C ILE A 118 -51.16 17.39 17.18
N CYS A 119 -51.17 18.72 17.29
CA CYS A 119 -50.82 19.41 18.54
C CYS A 119 -51.79 19.06 19.67
N GLU A 120 -53.10 19.07 19.40
CA GLU A 120 -54.14 18.69 20.36
C GLU A 120 -53.97 17.24 20.84
N ASP A 121 -53.58 16.33 19.93
CA ASP A 121 -53.38 14.92 20.26
C ASP A 121 -52.11 14.69 21.08
N VAL A 122 -51.04 15.44 20.80
CA VAL A 122 -49.82 15.44 21.63
C VAL A 122 -50.15 15.86 23.08
N GLU A 123 -50.91 16.95 23.25
CA GLU A 123 -51.34 17.42 24.58
C GLU A 123 -52.24 16.41 25.29
N ALA A 124 -53.24 15.87 24.59
CA ALA A 124 -54.24 14.98 25.17
C ALA A 124 -53.66 13.69 25.75
N ASN A 125 -52.48 13.27 25.25
CA ASN A 125 -51.83 12.03 25.67
C ASN A 125 -50.57 12.27 26.53
N ASN A 126 -50.23 13.54 26.84
CA ASN A 126 -49.07 13.92 27.65
C ASN A 126 -47.76 13.29 27.16
N MET A 127 -47.39 13.46 25.89
CA MET A 127 -46.21 12.80 25.30
C MET A 127 -44.88 13.24 25.96
N ASP A 128 -43.88 12.36 25.95
CA ASP A 128 -42.53 12.59 26.50
C ASP A 128 -41.50 12.93 25.41
N TYR A 129 -41.70 12.43 24.18
CA TYR A 129 -40.81 12.67 23.05
C TYR A 129 -41.62 12.87 21.77
N PHE A 130 -41.32 13.93 21.03
CA PHE A 130 -41.96 14.23 19.74
C PHE A 130 -40.93 14.24 18.60
N ILE A 131 -41.27 13.58 17.48
CA ILE A 131 -40.51 13.70 16.23
C ILE A 131 -41.45 13.92 15.05
N SER A 132 -41.19 14.95 14.25
CA SER A 132 -41.82 15.17 12.94
C SER A 132 -40.82 14.88 11.83
N ILE A 133 -41.15 14.00 10.90
CA ILE A 133 -40.24 13.51 9.84
C ILE A 133 -40.59 14.17 8.51
N HIS A 134 -39.60 14.79 7.87
CA HIS A 134 -39.72 15.55 6.62
C HIS A 134 -38.49 15.38 5.71
N SER A 135 -38.62 15.86 4.47
CA SER A 135 -37.48 16.16 3.60
C SER A 135 -37.62 17.57 3.00
N ASN A 136 -36.48 18.20 2.73
CA ASN A 136 -36.38 19.61 2.41
C ASN A 136 -36.29 19.88 0.91
N ALA A 137 -36.42 21.15 0.55
CA ALA A 137 -36.30 21.63 -0.82
C ALA A 137 -35.42 22.88 -0.90
N ALA A 138 -34.60 22.95 -1.95
CA ALA A 138 -33.87 24.13 -2.37
C ALA A 138 -34.33 24.51 -3.80
N THR A 139 -33.40 24.82 -4.69
CA THR A 139 -33.68 24.92 -6.13
C THR A 139 -33.59 23.54 -6.77
N GLU A 140 -34.54 23.19 -7.64
CA GLU A 140 -34.54 21.92 -8.38
C GLU A 140 -33.23 21.73 -9.16
N GLY A 141 -32.60 20.57 -9.01
CA GLY A 141 -31.31 20.25 -9.64
C GLY A 141 -30.10 20.93 -8.99
N SER A 142 -30.27 21.67 -7.89
CA SER A 142 -29.14 22.23 -7.16
C SER A 142 -28.37 21.15 -6.39
N MET A 143 -27.09 21.41 -6.11
CA MET A 143 -26.23 20.52 -5.33
C MET A 143 -26.49 20.60 -3.82
N THR A 144 -27.59 21.22 -3.38
CA THR A 144 -27.89 21.41 -1.96
C THR A 144 -28.48 20.11 -1.41
N ASN A 145 -27.75 19.46 -0.50
CA ASN A 145 -28.21 18.29 0.25
C ASN A 145 -27.49 18.23 1.62
N TYR A 146 -28.25 18.23 2.71
CA TYR A 146 -27.78 18.04 4.10
C TYR A 146 -29.01 17.93 5.03
N PRO A 147 -28.88 17.35 6.22
CA PRO A 147 -29.96 17.34 7.21
C PRO A 147 -30.12 18.69 7.94
N LEU A 148 -31.34 18.98 8.39
CA LEU A 148 -31.68 20.11 9.25
C LEU A 148 -32.64 19.65 10.35
N VAL A 149 -32.32 19.95 11.61
CA VAL A 149 -33.17 19.60 12.75
C VAL A 149 -33.72 20.88 13.38
N LEU A 150 -35.03 20.97 13.56
CA LEU A 150 -35.73 22.15 14.05
C LEU A 150 -36.50 21.84 15.34
N TYR A 151 -36.17 22.52 16.43
CA TYR A 151 -36.95 22.47 17.66
C TYR A 151 -37.71 23.79 17.88
N ARG A 152 -38.80 23.75 18.65
CA ARG A 152 -39.54 24.99 18.94
C ARG A 152 -38.75 25.86 19.91
N GLY A 153 -38.41 27.07 19.50
CA GLY A 153 -37.66 28.02 20.32
C GLY A 153 -36.70 28.90 19.51
N THR A 154 -35.71 29.45 20.21
CA THR A 154 -34.60 30.20 19.62
C THR A 154 -33.33 29.35 19.66
N ASP A 155 -32.31 29.68 18.88
CA ASP A 155 -31.01 28.99 18.93
C ASP A 155 -30.40 28.97 20.35
N GLY A 156 -30.75 29.97 21.17
CA GLY A 156 -30.32 30.08 22.56
C GLY A 156 -31.08 29.17 23.53
N ALA A 157 -32.37 28.92 23.31
CA ALA A 157 -33.24 28.26 24.29
C ALA A 157 -34.54 27.69 23.69
N SER A 158 -35.05 26.60 24.28
CA SER A 158 -36.35 26.01 23.97
C SER A 158 -37.52 26.96 24.24
N GLY A 159 -38.62 26.75 23.52
CA GLY A 159 -39.84 27.56 23.60
C GLY A 159 -40.62 27.39 24.91
N ASN A 160 -41.62 28.24 25.13
CA ASN A 160 -42.42 28.22 26.36
C ASN A 160 -43.11 26.85 26.58
N GLY A 161 -42.90 26.25 27.75
CA GLY A 161 -43.47 24.95 28.12
C GLY A 161 -42.61 23.73 27.76
N LEU A 162 -41.44 23.93 27.16
CA LEU A 162 -40.45 22.89 26.84
C LEU A 162 -39.28 22.93 27.82
N VAL A 163 -38.60 21.80 28.01
CA VAL A 163 -37.45 21.67 28.90
C VAL A 163 -36.20 21.25 28.14
N ASN A 164 -36.28 20.21 27.29
CA ASN A 164 -35.12 19.55 26.68
C ASN A 164 -35.14 19.53 25.15
N ALA A 165 -36.08 20.21 24.49
CA ALA A 165 -36.23 20.12 23.02
C ALA A 165 -34.96 20.49 22.23
N LYS A 166 -34.13 21.41 22.75
CA LYS A 166 -32.86 21.79 22.12
C LYS A 166 -31.84 20.66 22.25
N GLU A 167 -31.68 20.14 23.46
CA GLU A 167 -30.74 19.09 23.82
C GLU A 167 -31.08 17.79 23.07
N MET A 168 -32.36 17.42 22.98
CA MET A 168 -32.81 16.27 22.18
C MET A 168 -32.43 16.41 20.70
N ALA A 169 -32.61 17.59 20.10
CA ALA A 169 -32.22 17.83 18.71
C ALA A 169 -30.70 17.71 18.53
N TYR A 170 -29.93 18.28 19.46
CA TYR A 170 -28.47 18.25 19.43
C TYR A 170 -27.93 16.83 19.56
N ASP A 171 -28.45 16.04 20.49
CA ASP A 171 -28.00 14.67 20.74
C ASP A 171 -28.41 13.70 19.61
N ALA A 172 -29.54 13.95 18.94
CA ALA A 172 -29.99 13.16 17.80
C ALA A 172 -29.12 13.36 16.55
N TRP A 173 -28.47 14.52 16.40
CA TRP A 173 -27.75 14.92 15.18
C TRP A 173 -26.79 13.86 14.64
N LYS A 174 -25.92 13.31 15.50
CA LYS A 174 -24.89 12.32 15.11
C LYS A 174 -25.48 11.07 14.46
N TYR A 175 -26.70 10.69 14.82
CA TYR A 175 -27.41 9.58 14.19
C TYR A 175 -28.04 9.98 12.86
N ILE A 176 -28.57 11.20 12.76
CA ILE A 176 -29.27 11.70 11.57
C ILE A 176 -28.29 11.96 10.41
N VAL A 177 -27.15 12.59 10.71
CA VAL A 177 -26.14 12.94 9.70
C VAL A 177 -25.36 11.74 9.17
N LYS A 178 -25.31 10.62 9.90
CA LYS A 178 -24.57 9.41 9.53
C LYS A 178 -25.23 8.69 8.34
N ASN A 179 -24.79 9.02 7.13
CA ASN A 179 -25.25 8.42 5.88
C ASN A 179 -24.18 8.53 4.77
N GLU A 180 -23.39 7.48 4.57
CA GLU A 180 -22.24 7.52 3.64
C GLU A 180 -22.57 7.05 2.21
N VAL A 181 -23.84 6.76 1.90
CA VAL A 181 -24.27 6.44 0.51
C VAL A 181 -24.81 7.65 -0.25
N THR A 182 -24.77 8.84 0.37
CA THR A 182 -25.23 10.11 -0.22
C THR A 182 -24.17 11.19 -0.13
N TYR A 183 -24.26 12.17 -1.03
CA TYR A 183 -23.43 13.37 -0.99
C TYR A 183 -24.06 14.43 -0.07
N HIS A 184 -23.29 14.95 0.88
CA HIS A 184 -23.66 16.10 1.71
C HIS A 184 -22.88 17.35 1.30
N SER A 185 -23.61 18.40 0.93
CA SER A 185 -23.06 19.70 0.51
C SER A 185 -22.62 20.62 1.64
N ALA A 186 -23.05 20.33 2.87
CA ALA A 186 -22.67 21.04 4.09
C ALA A 186 -22.92 20.13 5.30
N TYR A 187 -22.37 20.50 6.46
CA TYR A 187 -22.60 19.80 7.73
C TYR A 187 -22.28 18.30 7.66
N THR A 188 -21.13 17.95 7.10
CA THR A 188 -20.76 16.57 6.71
C THR A 188 -20.33 15.68 7.89
N ALA A 189 -20.09 16.25 9.07
CA ALA A 189 -19.57 15.53 10.24
C ALA A 189 -20.55 15.54 11.44
N GLU A 190 -20.40 14.55 12.33
CA GLU A 190 -21.16 14.47 13.59
C GLU A 190 -20.97 15.71 14.48
N THR A 191 -19.85 16.41 14.36
CA THR A 191 -19.55 17.64 15.10
C THR A 191 -20.13 18.90 14.46
N ALA A 192 -20.57 18.84 13.19
CA ALA A 192 -21.08 19.98 12.42
C ALA A 192 -22.60 20.15 12.58
N ASN A 193 -23.08 20.31 13.82
CA ASN A 193 -24.50 20.25 14.16
C ASN A 193 -25.34 21.38 13.54
N ASN A 194 -26.31 21.02 12.69
CA ASN A 194 -27.29 21.95 12.12
C ASN A 194 -28.68 21.82 12.78
N SER A 195 -28.70 21.88 14.12
CA SER A 195 -29.94 21.95 14.91
C SER A 195 -30.26 23.38 15.31
N ARG A 196 -31.44 23.87 14.93
CA ARG A 196 -31.82 25.28 15.04
C ARG A 196 -33.16 25.47 15.74
N GLY A 197 -33.30 26.56 16.48
CA GLY A 197 -34.58 26.98 17.02
C GLY A 197 -35.44 27.56 15.89
N ASP A 198 -36.67 27.08 15.72
CA ASP A 198 -37.54 27.46 14.60
C ASP A 198 -37.81 28.98 14.53
N ILE A 199 -37.90 29.68 15.66
CA ILE A 199 -38.07 31.14 15.72
C ILE A 199 -36.82 31.86 15.20
N SER A 200 -35.63 31.39 15.59
CA SER A 200 -34.36 31.97 15.14
C SER A 200 -34.11 31.72 13.67
N PHE A 201 -34.41 30.50 13.20
CA PHE A 201 -34.21 30.11 11.81
C PHE A 201 -35.11 30.90 10.85
N TYR A 202 -36.41 31.05 11.18
CA TYR A 202 -37.36 31.75 10.32
C TYR A 202 -37.53 33.25 10.63
N GLY A 203 -36.87 33.76 11.67
CA GLY A 203 -36.88 35.18 12.05
C GLY A 203 -38.25 35.73 12.50
N SER A 204 -39.23 34.87 12.77
CA SER A 204 -40.59 35.26 13.17
C SER A 204 -41.27 34.16 14.00
N SER A 205 -42.39 34.49 14.66
CA SER A 205 -43.16 33.53 15.47
C SER A 205 -44.63 33.90 15.57
N SER A 206 -45.46 32.94 16.00
CA SER A 206 -46.87 33.12 16.36
C SER A 206 -47.25 32.17 17.50
N THR A 207 -48.33 32.49 18.20
CA THR A 207 -48.83 31.71 19.34
C THR A 207 -50.05 30.89 18.91
N SER A 208 -50.06 29.58 19.19
CA SER A 208 -51.19 28.71 18.89
C SER A 208 -52.38 28.96 19.82
N GLY A 209 -53.56 28.43 19.48
CA GLY A 209 -54.74 28.44 20.36
C GLY A 209 -54.54 27.69 21.69
N LEU A 210 -53.47 26.88 21.79
CA LEU A 210 -53.05 26.17 22.99
C LEU A 210 -52.05 26.97 23.85
N GLY A 211 -51.64 28.17 23.41
CA GLY A 211 -50.74 29.06 24.17
C GLY A 211 -49.24 28.85 23.91
N TYR A 212 -48.86 28.03 22.92
CA TYR A 212 -47.46 27.76 22.60
C TYR A 212 -46.95 28.68 21.47
N THR A 213 -45.83 29.37 21.71
CA THR A 213 -45.20 30.28 20.75
C THR A 213 -44.09 29.57 19.98
N GLY A 214 -44.12 29.69 18.65
CA GLY A 214 -43.15 29.10 17.72
C GLY A 214 -43.41 29.57 16.28
N TYR A 215 -42.62 29.11 15.32
CA TYR A 215 -42.88 29.33 13.89
C TYR A 215 -43.67 28.15 13.31
N LEU A 216 -43.11 26.95 13.40
CA LEU A 216 -43.67 25.74 12.77
C LEU A 216 -44.94 25.29 13.48
N GLY A 217 -46.03 25.15 12.73
CA GLY A 217 -47.35 24.82 13.29
C GLY A 217 -47.38 23.50 14.06
N VAL A 218 -46.63 22.50 13.59
CA VAL A 218 -46.61 21.14 14.17
C VAL A 218 -45.91 21.07 15.53
N LEU A 219 -45.00 22.00 15.83
CA LEU A 219 -44.23 21.99 17.07
C LEU A 219 -44.90 22.80 18.21
N LYS A 220 -46.05 23.43 17.96
CA LYS A 220 -46.74 24.32 18.91
C LYS A 220 -47.59 23.54 19.93
N HIS A 221 -46.94 22.61 20.62
CA HIS A 221 -47.41 21.79 21.74
C HIS A 221 -46.35 21.79 22.88
N GLY A 222 -46.67 21.16 24.01
CA GLY A 222 -45.91 21.08 25.24
C GLY A 222 -44.97 19.86 25.36
N CYS A 223 -44.93 18.97 24.37
CA CYS A 223 -43.97 17.86 24.34
C CYS A 223 -42.60 18.32 23.82
N ASP A 224 -41.52 17.93 24.51
CA ASP A 224 -40.14 18.09 24.02
C ASP A 224 -39.88 17.22 22.78
N GLY A 225 -39.08 17.75 21.85
CA GLY A 225 -38.80 17.07 20.60
C GLY A 225 -38.49 18.03 19.45
N PHE A 226 -38.47 17.50 18.23
CA PHE A 226 -38.03 18.25 17.05
C PHE A 226 -38.72 17.78 15.76
N LEU A 227 -38.54 18.58 14.72
CA LEU A 227 -38.78 18.23 13.33
C LEU A 227 -37.44 17.95 12.65
N SER A 228 -37.33 16.83 11.94
CA SER A 228 -36.16 16.45 11.15
C SER A 228 -36.47 16.59 9.66
N GLU A 229 -35.74 17.46 8.98
CA GLU A 229 -35.61 17.52 7.54
C GLU A 229 -34.39 16.67 7.16
N GLY A 230 -34.58 15.40 6.82
CA GLY A 230 -33.47 14.43 6.73
C GLY A 230 -32.52 14.64 5.55
N CYS A 231 -33.03 15.18 4.43
CA CYS A 231 -32.27 15.42 3.21
C CYS A 231 -33.03 16.38 2.28
N PHE A 232 -32.46 16.73 1.12
CA PHE A 232 -33.12 17.60 0.12
C PHE A 232 -33.59 16.80 -1.10
N HIS A 233 -34.90 16.73 -1.33
CA HIS A 233 -35.49 16.02 -2.48
C HIS A 233 -35.39 16.80 -3.81
N THR A 234 -34.85 18.03 -3.78
CA THR A 234 -34.44 18.79 -4.97
C THR A 234 -33.03 18.43 -5.45
N TYR A 235 -32.24 17.73 -4.63
CA TYR A 235 -31.01 17.08 -5.09
C TYR A 235 -31.40 15.76 -5.77
N GLN A 236 -31.21 15.72 -7.08
CA GLN A 236 -31.86 14.73 -7.93
C GLN A 236 -31.40 13.27 -7.65
N PRO A 237 -30.12 12.98 -7.36
CA PRO A 237 -29.71 11.65 -6.92
C PRO A 237 -30.38 11.20 -5.63
N GLU A 238 -30.51 12.10 -4.64
CA GLU A 238 -31.19 11.79 -3.38
C GLU A 238 -32.67 11.49 -3.60
N ARG A 239 -33.32 12.22 -4.51
CA ARG A 239 -34.70 11.93 -4.90
C ARG A 239 -34.87 10.51 -5.48
N GLN A 240 -33.89 10.02 -6.25
CA GLN A 240 -33.92 8.63 -6.76
C GLN A 240 -33.78 7.61 -5.62
N ARG A 241 -32.90 7.86 -4.64
CA ARG A 241 -32.76 6.99 -3.45
C ARG A 241 -34.01 6.96 -2.59
N LEU A 242 -34.72 8.08 -2.47
CA LEU A 242 -35.95 8.20 -1.69
C LEU A 242 -37.10 7.33 -2.25
N LEU A 243 -36.99 6.80 -3.47
CA LEU A 243 -37.91 5.80 -4.00
C LEU A 243 -37.63 4.38 -3.48
N ASN A 244 -36.42 4.12 -2.98
CA ASN A 244 -36.08 2.85 -2.35
C ASN A 244 -36.64 2.80 -0.91
N GLU A 245 -37.52 1.84 -0.65
CA GLU A 245 -38.16 1.73 0.66
C GLU A 245 -37.15 1.36 1.76
N ASP A 246 -36.17 0.50 1.49
CA ASP A 246 -35.18 0.09 2.47
C ASP A 246 -34.23 1.23 2.86
N TYR A 247 -33.86 2.08 1.91
CA TYR A 247 -33.16 3.33 2.18
C TYR A 247 -33.95 4.24 3.12
N CYS A 248 -35.26 4.42 2.87
CA CYS A 248 -36.15 5.18 3.75
C CYS A 248 -36.26 4.52 5.15
N ARG A 249 -36.38 3.20 5.23
CA ARG A 249 -36.42 2.46 6.51
C ARG A 249 -35.15 2.69 7.32
N GLN A 250 -33.97 2.71 6.69
CA GLN A 250 -32.70 2.96 7.38
C GLN A 250 -32.64 4.34 8.03
N GLU A 251 -33.29 5.36 7.47
CA GLU A 251 -33.43 6.66 8.16
C GLU A 251 -34.31 6.54 9.41
N GLY A 252 -35.41 5.78 9.34
CA GLY A 252 -36.24 5.41 10.49
C GLY A 252 -35.45 4.69 11.59
N VAL A 253 -34.58 3.74 11.21
CA VAL A 253 -33.68 3.04 12.15
C VAL A 253 -32.75 4.03 12.85
N ARG A 254 -32.16 4.98 12.11
CA ARG A 254 -31.30 6.04 12.69
C ARG A 254 -32.06 6.93 13.68
N TYR A 255 -33.31 7.30 13.38
CA TYR A 255 -34.17 8.00 14.34
C TYR A 255 -34.44 7.16 15.60
N SER A 256 -34.64 5.84 15.46
CA SER A 256 -34.86 4.96 16.60
C SER A 256 -33.64 4.92 17.52
N ARG A 257 -32.44 4.81 16.94
CA ARG A 257 -31.17 4.85 17.68
C ARG A 257 -31.01 6.14 18.48
N ALA A 258 -31.34 7.29 17.90
CA ALA A 258 -31.32 8.58 18.59
C ALA A 258 -32.27 8.61 19.80
N ILE A 259 -33.51 8.15 19.62
CA ILE A 259 -34.52 8.14 20.69
C ILE A 259 -34.14 7.14 21.79
N ARG A 260 -33.70 5.94 21.43
CA ARG A 260 -33.25 4.91 22.38
C ARG A 260 -32.07 5.43 23.22
N ALA A 261 -31.09 6.07 22.59
CA ALA A 261 -29.95 6.68 23.27
C ALA A 261 -30.38 7.76 24.28
N TRP A 262 -31.36 8.60 23.92
CA TRP A 262 -31.91 9.61 24.84
C TRP A 262 -32.49 8.98 26.12
N PHE A 263 -33.18 7.85 25.99
CA PHE A 263 -33.73 7.08 27.11
C PHE A 263 -32.76 6.04 27.69
N ASN A 264 -31.46 6.17 27.42
CA ASN A 264 -30.39 5.28 27.90
C ASN A 264 -30.59 3.79 27.56
N ASP A 265 -31.29 3.48 26.47
CA ASP A 265 -31.42 2.12 25.95
C ASP A 265 -30.29 1.77 24.97
N ASN A 266 -29.53 0.74 25.31
CA ASN A 266 -28.44 0.18 24.51
C ASN A 266 -28.64 -1.32 24.23
N SER A 267 -29.90 -1.78 24.22
CA SER A 267 -30.24 -3.21 24.09
C SER A 267 -30.12 -3.77 22.67
N GLU A 268 -29.85 -2.94 21.65
CA GLU A 268 -29.67 -3.42 20.28
C GLU A 268 -28.38 -4.21 20.14
N THR A 269 -28.51 -5.46 19.69
CA THR A 269 -27.36 -6.37 19.52
C THR A 269 -27.05 -6.64 18.05
N LYS A 270 -27.88 -6.12 17.13
CA LYS A 270 -27.73 -6.31 15.69
C LYS A 270 -27.25 -5.05 15.00
N GLY A 271 -26.59 -5.24 13.85
CA GLY A 271 -26.16 -4.18 12.94
C GLY A 271 -26.83 -4.28 11.57
N CYS A 272 -26.58 -3.29 10.73
CA CYS A 272 -27.03 -3.24 9.34
C CYS A 272 -25.83 -3.00 8.40
N ILE A 273 -25.96 -3.43 7.15
CA ILE A 273 -25.13 -3.00 6.04
C ILE A 273 -26.01 -2.21 5.08
N MET A 274 -25.55 -1.05 4.60
CA MET A 274 -26.19 -0.32 3.52
C MET A 274 -25.15 0.16 2.51
N GLY A 275 -25.42 -0.02 1.23
CA GLY A 275 -24.46 0.35 0.20
C GLY A 275 -25.08 0.70 -1.14
N THR A 276 -24.22 1.10 -2.07
CA THR A 276 -24.57 1.24 -3.48
C THR A 276 -23.68 0.35 -4.36
N VAL A 277 -24.20 -0.07 -5.51
CA VAL A 277 -23.45 -0.73 -6.57
C VAL A 277 -23.60 0.05 -7.88
N LYS A 278 -22.47 0.47 -8.45
CA LYS A 278 -22.39 1.40 -9.59
C LYS A 278 -21.32 0.94 -10.61
N ASP A 279 -21.39 1.39 -11.85
CA ASP A 279 -20.36 1.21 -12.88
C ASP A 279 -19.27 2.28 -12.70
N ILE A 280 -18.00 1.88 -12.59
CA ILE A 280 -16.87 2.81 -12.38
C ILE A 280 -16.56 3.67 -13.61
N SER A 281 -16.90 3.19 -14.80
CA SER A 281 -16.43 3.72 -16.08
C SER A 281 -17.40 4.69 -16.75
N LYS A 282 -18.62 4.82 -16.23
CA LYS A 282 -19.71 5.57 -16.87
C LYS A 282 -20.43 6.48 -15.87
N PRO A 283 -20.66 7.76 -16.21
CA PRO A 283 -21.59 8.60 -15.48
C PRO A 283 -23.05 8.34 -15.89
N LEU A 284 -24.01 8.71 -15.03
CA LEU A 284 -25.43 8.78 -15.39
C LEU A 284 -25.78 10.18 -15.91
N GLU A 285 -25.80 10.33 -17.23
CA GLU A 285 -26.20 11.57 -17.90
C GLU A 285 -27.71 11.59 -18.14
N HIS A 286 -28.47 12.33 -17.33
CA HIS A 286 -29.92 12.49 -17.50
C HIS A 286 -30.41 13.86 -16.99
N PRO A 287 -31.39 14.54 -17.64
CA PRO A 287 -31.91 15.84 -17.20
C PRO A 287 -32.54 15.88 -15.79
N LEU A 288 -32.88 14.70 -15.24
CA LEU A 288 -33.42 14.51 -13.89
C LEU A 288 -32.40 13.81 -12.96
N TYR A 289 -31.10 13.89 -13.28
CA TYR A 289 -30.01 13.33 -12.49
C TYR A 289 -28.78 14.24 -12.54
N THR A 290 -28.89 15.43 -11.98
CA THR A 290 -27.79 16.38 -11.82
C THR A 290 -27.07 16.09 -10.51
N TYR A 291 -25.80 15.72 -10.58
CA TYR A 291 -24.98 15.30 -9.44
C TYR A 291 -23.79 16.25 -9.21
N LYS A 292 -23.18 16.16 -8.02
CA LYS A 292 -21.93 16.88 -7.73
C LYS A 292 -20.80 16.11 -8.41
N VAL A 293 -20.09 16.76 -9.32
CA VAL A 293 -18.91 16.18 -9.99
C VAL A 293 -17.94 15.63 -8.95
N ASN A 294 -17.38 14.45 -9.22
CA ASN A 294 -16.47 13.69 -8.34
C ASN A 294 -17.09 13.16 -7.03
N SER A 295 -18.41 13.27 -6.82
CA SER A 295 -19.08 12.60 -5.69
C SER A 295 -19.39 11.12 -5.99
N VAL A 296 -19.86 10.39 -4.97
CA VAL A 296 -20.40 9.02 -5.13
C VAL A 296 -21.50 8.95 -6.21
N ASP A 297 -22.16 10.06 -6.51
CA ASP A 297 -23.26 10.14 -7.48
C ASP A 297 -22.83 10.40 -8.92
N ALA A 298 -21.53 10.61 -9.16
CA ALA A 298 -20.99 10.72 -10.50
C ALA A 298 -20.97 9.40 -11.28
N TYR A 299 -21.21 8.26 -10.61
CA TYR A 299 -21.12 6.92 -11.19
C TYR A 299 -22.51 6.36 -11.51
N TYR A 300 -22.63 5.62 -12.59
CA TYR A 300 -23.88 5.06 -13.08
C TYR A 300 -24.41 3.94 -12.15
N PRO A 301 -25.59 4.08 -11.51
CA PRO A 301 -26.13 3.06 -10.61
C PRO A 301 -26.63 1.81 -11.34
N LEU A 302 -26.33 0.62 -10.79
CA LEU A 302 -26.76 -0.66 -11.39
C LEU A 302 -28.13 -1.09 -10.85
N ASN A 303 -29.10 -1.21 -11.76
CA ASN A 303 -30.47 -1.64 -11.49
C ASN A 303 -30.65 -3.14 -11.75
N ASP A 304 -31.57 -3.79 -11.03
CA ASP A 304 -31.88 -5.22 -11.14
C ASP A 304 -30.68 -6.16 -10.98
N VAL A 305 -29.66 -5.76 -10.21
CA VAL A 305 -28.47 -6.61 -9.96
C VAL A 305 -28.52 -7.23 -8.57
N LYS A 306 -27.94 -8.44 -8.45
CA LYS A 306 -27.88 -9.17 -7.18
C LYS A 306 -26.58 -8.91 -6.46
N VAL A 307 -26.70 -8.58 -5.18
CA VAL A 307 -25.59 -8.53 -4.22
C VAL A 307 -25.80 -9.65 -3.22
N VAL A 308 -24.78 -10.48 -3.00
CA VAL A 308 -24.84 -11.62 -2.06
C VAL A 308 -24.00 -11.30 -0.83
N LEU A 309 -24.51 -11.63 0.35
CA LEU A 309 -23.80 -11.53 1.62
C LEU A 309 -23.41 -12.93 2.10
N GLU A 310 -22.14 -13.14 2.39
CA GLU A 310 -21.57 -14.38 2.92
C GLU A 310 -20.95 -14.17 4.30
N ASP A 311 -20.94 -15.22 5.14
CA ASP A 311 -20.16 -15.24 6.37
C ASP A 311 -18.67 -15.52 6.11
N ALA A 312 -17.85 -15.47 7.16
CA ALA A 312 -16.41 -15.74 7.07
C ALA A 312 -16.04 -17.15 6.56
N ASN A 313 -16.99 -18.10 6.50
CA ASN A 313 -16.78 -19.44 5.97
C ASN A 313 -17.27 -19.59 4.52
N GLY A 314 -17.73 -18.51 3.88
CA GLY A 314 -18.29 -18.52 2.53
C GLY A 314 -19.74 -19.02 2.45
N ASN A 315 -20.46 -19.12 3.57
CA ASN A 315 -21.88 -19.48 3.53
C ASN A 315 -22.73 -18.26 3.23
N LYS A 316 -23.64 -18.37 2.26
CA LYS A 316 -24.61 -17.33 1.95
C LYS A 316 -25.56 -17.06 3.13
N ILE A 317 -25.50 -15.83 3.64
CA ILE A 317 -26.36 -15.28 4.69
C ILE A 317 -27.59 -14.58 4.09
N GLY A 318 -27.42 -13.90 2.96
CA GLY A 318 -28.49 -13.17 2.31
C GLY A 318 -28.21 -12.85 0.85
N GLU A 319 -29.26 -12.41 0.14
CA GLU A 319 -29.13 -11.74 -1.15
C GLU A 319 -30.05 -10.52 -1.17
N TYR A 320 -29.62 -9.49 -1.90
CA TYR A 320 -30.41 -8.30 -2.17
C TYR A 320 -30.45 -8.04 -3.67
N LEU A 321 -31.63 -7.74 -4.22
CA LEU A 321 -31.83 -7.34 -5.61
C LEU A 321 -32.04 -5.82 -5.66
N THR A 322 -31.17 -5.08 -6.34
CA THR A 322 -31.34 -3.63 -6.50
C THR A 322 -32.61 -3.32 -7.29
N ASP A 323 -33.24 -2.18 -6.98
CA ASP A 323 -34.46 -1.75 -7.66
C ASP A 323 -34.19 -1.14 -9.05
N LYS A 324 -35.23 -0.58 -9.67
CA LYS A 324 -35.17 0.04 -11.00
C LYS A 324 -35.08 1.57 -10.96
N GLU A 325 -34.89 2.14 -9.78
CA GLU A 325 -35.07 3.57 -9.54
C GLU A 325 -33.75 4.35 -9.66
N TYR A 326 -32.73 3.78 -10.31
CA TYR A 326 -31.46 4.44 -10.61
C TYR A 326 -30.75 4.98 -9.36
N ASN A 327 -30.73 4.16 -8.31
CA ASN A 327 -30.05 4.45 -7.04
C ASN A 327 -28.96 3.42 -6.69
N GLY A 328 -29.06 2.18 -7.20
CA GLY A 328 -28.12 1.09 -6.95
C GLY A 328 -28.05 0.62 -5.50
N ILE A 329 -29.07 0.92 -4.68
CA ILE A 329 -29.06 0.67 -3.23
C ILE A 329 -29.22 -0.82 -2.93
N PHE A 330 -28.46 -1.30 -1.94
CA PHE A 330 -28.70 -2.56 -1.25
C PHE A 330 -28.62 -2.41 0.27
N VAL A 331 -29.41 -3.20 1.00
CA VAL A 331 -29.48 -3.16 2.47
C VAL A 331 -29.60 -4.57 3.05
N PHE A 332 -28.78 -4.87 4.05
CA PHE A 332 -28.91 -6.08 4.88
C PHE A 332 -29.13 -5.66 6.33
N THR A 333 -30.15 -6.21 7.00
CA THR A 333 -30.53 -5.84 8.37
C THR A 333 -30.46 -7.04 9.32
N GLU A 334 -30.59 -6.79 10.62
CA GLU A 334 -30.63 -7.81 11.68
C GLU A 334 -29.38 -8.71 11.73
N LEU A 335 -28.22 -8.16 11.35
CA LEU A 335 -26.96 -8.90 11.28
C LEU A 335 -26.30 -8.98 12.66
N THR A 336 -25.74 -10.14 12.99
CA THR A 336 -24.90 -10.28 14.19
C THR A 336 -23.59 -9.53 13.96
N PRO A 337 -22.99 -8.86 14.97
CA PRO A 337 -21.69 -8.22 14.81
C PRO A 337 -20.60 -9.22 14.39
N GLY A 338 -19.73 -8.80 13.48
CA GLY A 338 -18.66 -9.63 12.92
C GLY A 338 -18.31 -9.23 11.49
N THR A 339 -17.32 -9.91 10.92
CA THR A 339 -16.87 -9.69 9.54
C THR A 339 -17.67 -10.54 8.55
N TYR A 340 -18.15 -9.90 7.49
CA TYR A 340 -18.88 -10.51 6.39
C TYR A 340 -18.20 -10.21 5.07
N LYS A 341 -18.60 -10.94 4.03
CA LYS A 341 -18.13 -10.76 2.65
C LYS A 341 -19.30 -10.46 1.72
N LEU A 342 -19.24 -9.33 1.01
CA LEU A 342 -20.15 -9.01 -0.08
C LEU A 342 -19.59 -9.58 -1.38
N VAL A 343 -20.45 -10.22 -2.17
CA VAL A 343 -20.11 -10.82 -3.46
C VAL A 343 -20.91 -10.15 -4.56
N PHE A 344 -20.20 -9.59 -5.53
CA PHE A 344 -20.73 -8.92 -6.71
C PHE A 344 -20.41 -9.76 -7.94
N ASP A 345 -21.32 -10.68 -8.27
CA ASP A 345 -21.21 -11.57 -9.42
C ASP A 345 -22.31 -11.20 -10.42
N ILE A 346 -22.04 -10.16 -11.21
CA ILE A 346 -23.01 -9.46 -12.06
C ILE A 346 -22.60 -9.65 -13.52
N GLU A 347 -23.55 -10.09 -14.36
CA GLU A 347 -23.30 -10.31 -15.79
C GLU A 347 -22.76 -9.04 -16.48
N GLY A 348 -21.66 -9.19 -17.22
CA GLY A 348 -20.98 -8.08 -17.91
C GLY A 348 -19.92 -7.36 -17.06
N TYR A 349 -19.81 -7.66 -15.77
CA TYR A 349 -18.81 -7.09 -14.85
C TYR A 349 -17.86 -8.17 -14.34
N TRP A 350 -16.64 -7.76 -13.98
CA TRP A 350 -15.73 -8.65 -13.28
C TRP A 350 -16.30 -9.03 -11.92
N LYS A 351 -16.15 -10.30 -11.53
CA LYS A 351 -16.61 -10.78 -10.23
C LYS A 351 -15.70 -10.19 -9.16
N GLU A 352 -16.28 -9.45 -8.24
CA GLU A 352 -15.55 -8.78 -7.17
C GLU A 352 -16.14 -9.14 -5.81
N THR A 353 -15.30 -9.09 -4.76
CA THR A 353 -15.74 -9.35 -3.39
C THR A 353 -15.13 -8.36 -2.41
N GLU A 354 -15.90 -7.95 -1.41
CA GLU A 354 -15.47 -6.96 -0.41
C GLU A 354 -15.75 -7.44 1.00
N GLU A 355 -14.79 -7.26 1.90
CA GLU A 355 -15.01 -7.48 3.33
C GLU A 355 -15.71 -6.26 3.95
N ILE A 356 -16.58 -6.52 4.92
CA ILE A 356 -17.26 -5.47 5.69
C ILE A 356 -17.51 -5.91 7.12
N GLU A 357 -17.16 -5.04 8.07
CA GLU A 357 -17.42 -5.27 9.50
C GLU A 357 -18.81 -4.76 9.87
N VAL A 358 -19.60 -5.61 10.52
CA VAL A 358 -20.90 -5.26 11.10
C VAL A 358 -20.72 -4.95 12.58
N VAL A 359 -21.20 -3.78 13.00
CA VAL A 359 -21.19 -3.34 14.40
C VAL A 359 -22.61 -3.28 14.96
N ALA A 360 -22.79 -3.71 16.20
CA ALA A 360 -24.08 -3.65 16.88
C ALA A 360 -24.58 -2.21 16.98
N ASN A 361 -25.88 -2.01 16.80
CA ASN A 361 -26.53 -0.70 16.89
C ASN A 361 -26.02 0.34 15.87
N GLU A 362 -25.39 -0.11 14.80
CA GLU A 362 -24.82 0.76 13.76
C GLU A 362 -25.20 0.29 12.35
N THR A 363 -24.94 1.15 11.37
CA THR A 363 -25.01 0.80 9.95
C THR A 363 -23.61 0.95 9.39
N SER A 364 -23.08 -0.13 8.84
CA SER A 364 -21.84 -0.15 8.09
C SER A 364 -22.13 0.20 6.64
N PHE A 365 -21.31 1.06 6.04
CA PHE A 365 -21.53 1.57 4.69
C PHE A 365 -20.48 1.09 3.70
N ILE A 366 -20.89 0.87 2.45
CA ILE A 366 -19.97 0.58 1.35
C ILE A 366 -20.55 1.02 0.01
N ASN A 367 -19.75 1.66 -0.82
CA ASN A 367 -20.16 2.08 -2.17
C ASN A 367 -19.29 1.36 -3.20
N LYS A 368 -19.77 0.24 -3.73
CA LYS A 368 -19.02 -0.57 -4.68
C LYS A 368 -19.14 0.01 -6.10
N ARG A 369 -18.00 0.13 -6.77
CA ARG A 369 -17.89 0.51 -8.17
C ARG A 369 -17.29 -0.67 -8.92
N LEU A 370 -18.01 -1.20 -9.89
CA LEU A 370 -17.63 -2.40 -10.63
C LEU A 370 -17.07 -2.03 -11.99
N THR A 371 -16.09 -2.82 -12.41
CA THR A 371 -15.45 -2.68 -13.72
C THR A 371 -16.10 -3.62 -14.74
N ASP A 372 -16.53 -3.05 -15.86
CA ASP A 372 -17.09 -3.79 -16.99
C ASP A 372 -16.03 -4.69 -17.65
N THR A 373 -16.43 -5.88 -18.07
CA THR A 373 -15.56 -6.92 -18.67
C THR A 373 -14.89 -6.53 -19.98
N SER A 374 -15.29 -5.41 -20.61
CA SER A 374 -14.57 -4.82 -21.75
C SER A 374 -13.28 -4.09 -21.36
N LYS A 375 -13.04 -3.88 -20.05
CA LYS A 375 -11.81 -3.32 -19.49
C LYS A 375 -10.97 -4.42 -18.85
N GLU A 376 -9.70 -4.12 -18.59
CA GLU A 376 -8.81 -5.03 -17.87
C GLU A 376 -9.41 -5.42 -16.52
N GLU A 377 -9.20 -6.68 -16.13
CA GLU A 377 -9.65 -7.18 -14.83
C GLU A 377 -9.02 -6.33 -13.72
N PRO A 378 -9.82 -5.83 -12.76
CA PRO A 378 -9.29 -5.11 -11.61
C PRO A 378 -8.25 -5.95 -10.90
N SER A 379 -7.08 -5.36 -10.68
CA SER A 379 -6.04 -5.97 -9.84
C SER A 379 -6.48 -5.92 -8.37
N ASP A 380 -6.25 -7.01 -7.63
CA ASP A 380 -6.41 -7.04 -6.17
C ASP A 380 -5.39 -6.11 -5.47
N GLU A 381 -4.33 -5.71 -6.17
CA GLU A 381 -3.38 -4.71 -5.68
C GLU A 381 -3.92 -3.30 -5.95
N PRO A 382 -3.91 -2.41 -4.93
CA PRO A 382 -4.33 -1.03 -5.11
C PRO A 382 -3.46 -0.36 -6.18
N VAL A 383 -4.08 0.08 -7.27
CA VAL A 383 -3.40 0.89 -8.28
C VAL A 383 -3.19 2.27 -7.68
N ILE A 384 -1.93 2.63 -7.43
CA ILE A 384 -1.57 4.00 -7.09
C ILE A 384 -1.57 4.78 -8.39
N GLU A 385 -2.57 5.64 -8.59
CA GLU A 385 -2.61 6.54 -9.75
C GLU A 385 -1.43 7.51 -9.68
N GLU A 386 -0.57 7.42 -10.70
CA GLU A 386 0.57 8.31 -10.83
C GLU A 386 0.17 9.63 -11.51
N VAL A 387 0.95 10.68 -11.24
CA VAL A 387 0.76 11.97 -11.89
C VAL A 387 1.52 11.99 -13.22
N ASP A 388 0.79 11.82 -14.33
CA ASP A 388 1.30 11.76 -15.71
C ASP A 388 2.18 12.94 -16.14
N TYR A 389 2.08 14.09 -15.44
CA TYR A 389 2.94 15.24 -15.67
C TYR A 389 4.43 14.92 -15.50
N TYR A 390 4.75 13.95 -14.63
CA TYR A 390 6.10 13.48 -14.31
C TYR A 390 6.33 12.09 -14.91
N PRO A 391 6.72 12.01 -16.20
CA PRO A 391 6.90 10.73 -16.87
C PRO A 391 8.07 9.94 -16.29
N HIS A 392 7.99 8.61 -16.39
CA HIS A 392 9.14 7.73 -16.14
C HIS A 392 10.19 7.95 -17.24
N PRO A 393 11.45 8.25 -16.90
CA PRO A 393 12.50 8.37 -17.89
C PRO A 393 12.82 7.02 -18.53
N VAL A 394 13.33 7.05 -19.76
CA VAL A 394 13.88 5.84 -20.40
C VAL A 394 15.21 5.51 -19.73
N GLN A 395 15.28 4.34 -19.11
CA GLN A 395 16.44 3.88 -18.34
C GLN A 395 16.73 2.41 -18.62
N ASP A 396 18.01 2.04 -18.60
CA ASP A 396 18.43 0.64 -18.60
C ASP A 396 17.89 -0.06 -17.35
N GLY A 397 17.37 -1.29 -17.50
CA GLY A 397 16.74 -2.01 -16.38
C GLY A 397 17.70 -2.50 -15.30
N ASP A 398 19.00 -2.23 -15.42
CA ASP A 398 20.01 -2.49 -14.39
C ASP A 398 20.31 -1.26 -13.49
N ILE A 399 19.54 -0.18 -13.61
CA ILE A 399 19.66 1.01 -12.75
C ILE A 399 18.91 0.83 -11.44
N ALA A 400 19.54 1.22 -10.34
CA ALA A 400 18.89 1.47 -9.06
C ALA A 400 19.38 2.78 -8.44
N ALA A 401 18.54 3.40 -7.59
CA ALA A 401 18.85 4.66 -6.93
C ALA A 401 20.03 4.56 -5.96
N ALA A 402 20.93 5.55 -6.03
CA ALA A 402 22.04 5.73 -5.08
C ALA A 402 21.55 6.42 -3.81
N ARG A 403 22.35 6.33 -2.73
CA ARG A 403 22.13 7.12 -1.51
C ARG A 403 22.66 8.55 -1.63
N SER A 404 23.62 8.75 -2.52
CA SER A 404 24.28 10.02 -2.78
C SER A 404 24.68 10.09 -4.25
N TYR A 405 24.66 11.30 -4.79
CA TYR A 405 25.08 11.64 -6.13
C TYR A 405 26.12 12.75 -6.08
N HIS A 406 27.26 12.51 -6.73
CA HIS A 406 28.31 13.52 -6.90
C HIS A 406 28.05 14.29 -8.19
N PHE A 407 28.00 15.61 -8.08
CA PHE A 407 27.75 16.52 -9.19
C PHE A 407 29.00 17.33 -9.53
N THR A 408 29.21 17.60 -10.82
CA THR A 408 30.16 18.61 -11.30
C THR A 408 29.42 19.66 -12.12
N LYS A 409 29.94 20.90 -12.15
CA LYS A 409 29.48 21.93 -13.06
C LYS A 409 29.63 21.46 -14.51
N GLU A 410 28.58 21.58 -15.30
CA GLU A 410 28.55 21.31 -16.73
C GLU A 410 28.63 22.64 -17.50
N GLY A 411 29.74 22.85 -18.21
CA GLY A 411 29.97 24.09 -18.96
C GLY A 411 30.36 25.30 -18.09
N GLU A 412 30.27 26.50 -18.68
CA GLU A 412 30.55 27.76 -17.98
C GLU A 412 29.27 28.44 -17.50
N LEU A 413 29.39 29.31 -16.49
CA LEU A 413 28.29 30.13 -16.01
C LEU A 413 27.79 31.05 -17.13
N GLN A 414 26.50 30.98 -17.45
CA GLN A 414 25.89 31.75 -18.53
C GLN A 414 25.19 33.01 -18.02
N THR A 415 25.19 34.06 -18.84
CA THR A 415 24.36 35.26 -18.63
C THR A 415 23.27 35.30 -19.71
N VAL A 416 22.02 35.25 -19.27
CA VAL A 416 20.82 35.25 -20.10
C VAL A 416 20.43 36.69 -20.43
N GLU A 417 21.12 37.30 -21.40
CA GLU A 417 21.00 38.72 -21.75
C GLU A 417 19.56 39.17 -22.06
N VAL A 418 18.73 38.29 -22.63
CA VAL A 418 17.32 38.62 -22.96
C VAL A 418 16.45 38.89 -21.73
N LEU A 419 16.85 38.41 -20.55
CA LEU A 419 16.14 38.64 -19.28
C LEU A 419 16.49 39.98 -18.63
N LYS A 420 17.43 40.74 -19.19
CA LYS A 420 17.83 42.04 -18.67
C LYS A 420 16.62 42.99 -18.59
N ASP A 421 16.50 43.69 -17.46
CA ASP A 421 15.39 44.59 -17.13
C ASP A 421 14.00 43.92 -17.08
N LEU A 422 13.95 42.58 -17.03
CA LEU A 422 12.74 41.79 -16.83
C LEU A 422 12.72 41.14 -15.45
N THR A 423 11.51 40.93 -14.91
CA THR A 423 11.24 40.12 -13.72
C THR A 423 10.65 38.79 -14.17
N VAL A 424 11.36 37.69 -13.89
CA VAL A 424 10.85 36.34 -14.19
C VAL A 424 9.72 35.99 -13.22
N ARG A 425 8.64 35.43 -13.75
CA ARG A 425 7.46 34.94 -13.01
C ARG A 425 7.46 33.42 -12.91
N ARG A 426 7.82 32.73 -14.00
CA ARG A 426 7.81 31.27 -14.10
C ARG A 426 8.82 30.81 -15.14
N ALA A 427 9.51 29.72 -14.86
CA ALA A 427 10.38 29.01 -15.79
C ALA A 427 10.06 27.51 -15.71
N ILE A 428 9.65 26.91 -16.83
CA ILE A 428 9.33 25.47 -16.92
C ILE A 428 10.28 24.85 -17.94
N LEU A 429 10.95 23.77 -17.57
CA LEU A 429 11.73 22.97 -18.52
C LEU A 429 10.84 21.88 -19.10
N ARG A 430 10.67 21.87 -20.42
CA ARG A 430 9.89 20.86 -21.14
C ARG A 430 10.57 20.57 -22.47
N ASP A 431 10.69 19.30 -22.83
CA ASP A 431 11.27 18.85 -24.10
C ASP A 431 12.65 19.48 -24.42
N GLY A 432 13.49 19.61 -23.38
CA GLY A 432 14.85 20.16 -23.48
C GLY A 432 14.92 21.68 -23.65
N LYS A 433 13.82 22.42 -23.43
CA LYS A 433 13.75 23.88 -23.56
C LYS A 433 13.18 24.53 -22.31
N TYR A 434 13.71 25.70 -21.93
CA TYR A 434 13.10 26.54 -20.90
C TYR A 434 12.03 27.44 -21.50
N TYR A 435 10.79 27.32 -21.03
CA TYR A 435 9.70 28.25 -21.28
C TYR A 435 9.61 29.22 -20.11
N VAL A 436 9.99 30.48 -20.34
CA VAL A 436 10.11 31.51 -19.31
C VAL A 436 9.07 32.60 -19.53
N LEU A 437 8.17 32.78 -18.57
CA LEU A 437 7.33 33.96 -18.46
C LEU A 437 8.08 35.02 -17.66
N ALA A 438 8.30 36.18 -18.28
CA ALA A 438 8.88 37.34 -17.62
C ALA A 438 8.08 38.60 -17.93
N VAL A 439 8.18 39.62 -17.08
CA VAL A 439 7.48 40.89 -17.26
C VAL A 439 8.44 42.07 -17.16
N ASN A 440 8.16 43.16 -17.88
CA ASN A 440 8.91 44.41 -17.71
C ASN A 440 8.39 45.23 -16.50
N GLY A 441 8.96 46.42 -16.26
CA GLY A 441 8.54 47.32 -15.19
C GLY A 441 7.07 47.77 -15.23
N ASP A 442 6.44 47.75 -16.41
CA ASP A 442 5.01 48.04 -16.63
C ASP A 442 4.13 46.78 -16.52
N LYS A 443 4.71 45.64 -16.12
CA LYS A 443 4.09 44.32 -16.04
C LYS A 443 3.60 43.76 -17.38
N MET A 444 4.17 44.22 -18.49
CA MET A 444 3.88 43.63 -19.80
C MET A 444 4.60 42.30 -19.97
N PRO A 445 3.90 41.21 -20.36
CA PRO A 445 4.47 39.88 -20.40
C PRO A 445 5.28 39.64 -21.67
N ARG A 446 6.35 38.86 -21.52
CA ARG A 446 7.14 38.25 -22.57
C ARG A 446 7.27 36.76 -22.29
N LEU A 447 7.01 35.94 -23.31
CA LEU A 447 7.18 34.50 -23.26
C LEU A 447 8.42 34.13 -24.06
N LEU A 448 9.46 33.67 -23.37
CA LEU A 448 10.79 33.44 -23.93
C LEU A 448 11.08 31.93 -23.88
N VAL A 449 11.60 31.39 -24.97
CA VAL A 449 12.06 30.01 -25.07
C VAL A 449 13.58 30.02 -25.14
N LEU A 450 14.21 29.44 -24.15
CA LEU A 450 15.65 29.48 -23.94
C LEU A 450 16.27 28.08 -24.02
N ASP A 451 17.51 28.01 -24.46
CA ASP A 451 18.34 26.83 -24.28
C ASP A 451 18.78 26.73 -22.80
N PRO A 452 18.53 25.60 -22.11
CA PRO A 452 18.81 25.46 -20.69
C PRO A 452 20.30 25.37 -20.34
N VAL A 453 21.16 25.05 -21.32
CA VAL A 453 22.61 24.92 -21.13
C VAL A 453 23.32 26.22 -21.47
N THR A 454 22.96 26.87 -22.58
CA THR A 454 23.65 28.07 -23.08
C THR A 454 22.98 29.37 -22.65
N GLY A 455 21.71 29.34 -22.26
CA GLY A 455 20.91 30.54 -22.00
C GLY A 455 20.55 31.35 -23.27
N GLU A 456 20.83 30.80 -24.46
CA GLU A 456 20.50 31.44 -25.73
C GLU A 456 18.97 31.55 -25.92
N LEU A 457 18.50 32.70 -26.43
CA LEU A 457 17.12 32.87 -26.85
C LEU A 457 16.86 32.08 -28.15
N LEU A 458 16.13 30.98 -28.04
CA LEU A 458 15.69 30.18 -29.18
C LEU A 458 14.50 30.85 -29.89
N LYS A 459 13.54 31.36 -29.12
CA LYS A 459 12.33 32.00 -29.65
C LYS A 459 11.67 32.92 -28.62
N GLU A 460 11.05 34.00 -29.09
CA GLU A 460 10.03 34.72 -28.32
C GLU A 460 8.64 34.36 -28.87
N MET A 461 7.79 33.82 -28.00
CA MET A 461 6.44 33.40 -28.37
C MET A 461 5.50 34.61 -28.45
N SER A 462 4.49 34.52 -29.32
CA SER A 462 3.53 35.61 -29.48
C SER A 462 2.67 35.79 -28.24
N THR A 463 2.49 37.05 -27.84
CA THR A 463 1.51 37.51 -26.84
C THR A 463 0.38 38.32 -27.50
N GLU A 464 0.34 38.35 -28.84
CA GLU A 464 -0.70 39.03 -29.63
C GLU A 464 -2.06 38.35 -29.42
N GLY A 465 -3.06 39.12 -29.01
CA GLY A 465 -4.42 38.63 -28.73
C GLY A 465 -4.76 38.51 -27.24
N ILE A 466 -3.76 38.58 -26.35
CA ILE A 466 -3.98 38.66 -24.90
C ILE A 466 -4.68 39.98 -24.54
N LYS A 467 -5.63 39.92 -23.60
CA LYS A 467 -6.41 41.09 -23.17
C LYS A 467 -5.61 41.92 -22.18
N THR A 468 -5.40 43.19 -22.51
CA THR A 468 -4.63 44.15 -21.70
C THR A 468 -5.50 45.15 -20.95
N GLU A 469 -6.74 45.35 -21.39
CA GLU A 469 -7.68 46.28 -20.79
C GLU A 469 -8.49 45.61 -19.67
N GLY A 470 -8.45 46.19 -18.47
CA GLY A 470 -9.26 45.76 -17.34
C GLY A 470 -10.61 46.49 -17.23
N PHE A 471 -11.39 46.12 -16.22
CA PHE A 471 -12.74 46.65 -16.01
C PHE A 471 -12.71 48.14 -15.64
N ASN A 472 -13.49 48.96 -16.36
CA ASN A 472 -13.58 50.41 -16.16
C ASN A 472 -12.21 51.14 -16.17
N GLY A 473 -11.29 50.72 -17.03
CA GLY A 473 -9.98 51.37 -17.20
C GLY A 473 -8.97 51.09 -16.10
N LYS A 474 -9.26 50.12 -15.22
CA LYS A 474 -8.28 49.62 -14.25
C LYS A 474 -7.29 48.68 -14.93
N ALA A 475 -6.07 48.63 -14.40
CA ALA A 475 -5.06 47.68 -14.84
C ALA A 475 -5.29 46.31 -14.18
N TYR A 476 -4.96 45.25 -14.92
CA TYR A 476 -4.79 43.93 -14.33
C TYR A 476 -3.59 43.94 -13.37
N PRO A 477 -3.67 43.21 -12.24
CA PRO A 477 -2.51 42.91 -11.41
C PRO A 477 -1.34 42.32 -12.21
N TYR A 478 -1.62 41.34 -13.08
CA TYR A 478 -0.75 40.89 -14.17
C TYR A 478 -1.58 40.53 -15.40
N ILE A 479 -1.18 41.03 -16.58
CA ILE A 479 -1.83 40.72 -17.87
C ILE A 479 -1.64 39.23 -18.24
N LEU A 480 -0.51 38.66 -17.87
CA LEU A 480 -0.25 37.22 -17.84
C LEU A 480 0.55 36.97 -16.55
N SER A 481 -0.07 36.26 -15.60
CA SER A 481 0.44 36.04 -14.25
C SER A 481 1.34 34.83 -14.16
N ASP A 482 0.96 33.76 -14.86
CA ASP A 482 1.59 32.45 -14.75
C ASP A 482 1.27 31.54 -15.96
N ILE A 483 2.08 30.48 -16.13
CA ILE A 483 1.99 29.47 -17.19
C ILE A 483 2.11 28.04 -16.64
N ALA A 484 1.50 27.07 -17.33
CA ALA A 484 1.59 25.64 -17.02
C ALA A 484 1.41 24.80 -18.30
N PHE A 485 1.82 23.53 -18.28
CA PHE A 485 1.61 22.61 -19.40
C PHE A 485 0.54 21.57 -19.08
N THR A 486 -0.30 21.25 -20.05
CA THR A 486 -1.06 20.00 -20.06
C THR A 486 -0.14 18.82 -20.37
N THR A 487 -0.56 17.60 -20.04
CA THR A 487 0.27 16.40 -20.26
C THR A 487 0.52 16.10 -21.74
N ASP A 488 -0.40 16.52 -22.62
CA ASP A 488 -0.31 16.45 -24.09
C ASP A 488 0.45 17.63 -24.74
N GLY A 489 1.13 18.46 -23.95
CA GLY A 489 2.10 19.45 -24.46
C GLY A 489 1.52 20.79 -24.89
N VAL A 490 0.31 21.15 -24.42
CA VAL A 490 -0.28 22.48 -24.65
C VAL A 490 0.15 23.41 -23.53
N LEU A 491 0.69 24.58 -23.90
CA LEU A 491 1.04 25.63 -22.94
C LEU A 491 -0.22 26.44 -22.61
N LEU A 492 -0.59 26.47 -21.34
CA LEU A 492 -1.65 27.30 -20.80
C LEU A 492 -1.05 28.50 -20.07
N GLY A 493 -1.71 29.65 -20.16
CA GLY A 493 -1.34 30.84 -19.41
C GLY A 493 -2.56 31.63 -18.97
N THR A 494 -2.49 32.33 -17.84
CA THR A 494 -3.64 33.04 -17.26
C THR A 494 -3.28 34.46 -16.86
N ASN A 495 -4.23 35.39 -16.91
CA ASN A 495 -4.08 36.66 -16.21
C ASN A 495 -4.40 36.49 -14.72
N SER A 496 -3.92 37.40 -13.87
CA SER A 496 -4.44 37.55 -12.51
C SER A 496 -5.37 38.74 -12.45
N THR A 497 -6.48 38.59 -11.73
CA THR A 497 -7.52 39.61 -11.65
C THR A 497 -8.32 39.50 -10.37
N VAL A 498 -9.07 40.57 -10.06
CA VAL A 498 -10.07 40.62 -9.01
C VAL A 498 -11.47 40.46 -9.63
N ILE A 499 -12.10 39.30 -9.41
CA ILE A 499 -13.49 39.03 -9.75
C ILE A 499 -14.39 39.55 -8.62
N GLY A 500 -15.30 40.47 -8.95
CA GLY A 500 -16.22 41.08 -8.00
C GLY A 500 -17.68 40.95 -8.41
N LYS A 501 -18.58 41.05 -7.43
CA LYS A 501 -20.02 41.17 -7.69
C LYS A 501 -20.38 42.52 -8.31
N GLU A 502 -21.63 42.65 -8.72
CA GLU A 502 -22.20 43.87 -9.30
C GLU A 502 -21.89 45.10 -8.42
N GLY A 503 -21.31 46.14 -9.02
CA GLY A 503 -21.02 47.42 -8.35
C GLY A 503 -19.85 47.39 -7.37
N ASN A 504 -19.08 46.30 -7.30
CA ASN A 504 -17.88 46.23 -6.46
C ASN A 504 -16.79 47.21 -6.97
N SER A 505 -16.20 47.99 -6.07
CA SER A 505 -15.15 48.97 -6.39
C SER A 505 -13.74 48.40 -6.49
N TYR A 506 -13.50 47.13 -6.18
CA TYR A 506 -12.19 46.47 -6.15
C TYR A 506 -11.90 45.58 -7.36
N GLN A 507 -12.92 45.26 -8.17
CA GLN A 507 -12.77 44.47 -9.40
C GLN A 507 -11.79 45.11 -10.39
N THR A 508 -10.95 44.29 -11.04
CA THR A 508 -9.92 44.76 -11.99
C THR A 508 -10.17 44.33 -13.42
N GLY A 509 -10.96 43.27 -13.67
CA GLY A 509 -11.22 42.77 -15.02
C GLY A 509 -11.74 41.33 -15.02
N ASP A 510 -12.09 40.82 -16.19
CA ASP A 510 -12.45 39.42 -16.39
C ASP A 510 -11.20 38.52 -16.24
N PHE A 511 -11.43 37.27 -15.88
CA PHE A 511 -10.38 36.25 -15.91
C PHE A 511 -10.37 35.58 -17.29
N TYR A 512 -9.17 35.35 -17.81
CA TYR A 512 -8.90 34.70 -19.08
C TYR A 512 -7.85 33.61 -18.90
N MET A 513 -8.14 32.44 -19.45
CA MET A 513 -7.14 31.40 -19.71
C MET A 513 -6.86 31.36 -21.21
N TYR A 514 -5.58 31.39 -21.56
CA TYR A 514 -5.08 31.31 -22.93
C TYR A 514 -4.39 29.97 -23.16
N LYS A 515 -4.47 29.46 -24.38
CA LYS A 515 -3.70 28.29 -24.83
C LYS A 515 -2.79 28.63 -26.01
N TRP A 516 -1.58 28.07 -26.01
CA TRP A 516 -0.69 27.97 -27.16
C TRP A 516 -0.57 26.48 -27.50
N GLN A 517 -0.93 26.13 -28.73
CA GLN A 517 -1.00 24.75 -29.15
C GLN A 517 -0.25 24.59 -30.48
N ALA A 518 0.65 23.61 -30.54
CA ALA A 518 1.28 23.22 -31.80
C ALA A 518 0.24 22.69 -32.78
N THR A 519 0.46 22.89 -34.08
CA THR A 519 -0.35 22.29 -35.15
C THR A 519 0.56 21.50 -36.08
N GLU A 520 0.00 20.71 -36.98
CA GLU A 520 0.76 19.91 -37.96
C GLU A 520 1.83 20.73 -38.71
N ASN A 521 1.60 22.03 -38.91
CA ASN A 521 2.49 22.92 -39.68
C ASN A 521 3.13 24.05 -38.86
N LYS A 522 2.92 24.11 -37.53
CA LYS A 522 3.50 25.14 -36.67
C LYS A 522 3.95 24.52 -35.35
N ALA A 523 5.22 24.70 -35.01
CA ALA A 523 5.74 24.32 -33.70
C ALA A 523 5.06 25.14 -32.59
N LEU A 524 5.10 24.64 -31.35
CA LEU A 524 4.49 25.30 -30.20
C LEU A 524 4.99 26.74 -30.05
N GLU A 525 6.28 26.98 -30.26
CA GLU A 525 6.91 28.29 -30.09
C GLU A 525 6.50 29.31 -31.16
N GLU A 526 5.79 28.86 -32.20
CA GLU A 526 5.24 29.69 -33.28
C GLU A 526 3.73 29.89 -33.15
N ALA A 527 3.10 29.30 -32.14
CA ALA A 527 1.68 29.43 -31.89
C ALA A 527 1.33 30.85 -31.42
N THR A 528 0.13 31.28 -31.79
CA THR A 528 -0.50 32.51 -31.27
C THR A 528 -1.50 32.09 -30.18
N PRO A 529 -1.64 32.85 -29.08
CA PRO A 529 -2.55 32.48 -28.01
C PRO A 529 -4.02 32.54 -28.46
N GLU A 530 -4.80 31.58 -27.99
CA GLU A 530 -6.26 31.56 -28.12
C GLU A 530 -6.91 31.58 -26.73
N VAL A 531 -8.03 32.29 -26.56
CA VAL A 531 -8.81 32.24 -25.32
C VAL A 531 -9.47 30.87 -25.21
N LEU A 532 -9.13 30.12 -24.17
CA LEU A 532 -9.74 28.84 -23.84
C LEU A 532 -10.94 29.01 -22.90
N LEU A 533 -10.77 29.76 -21.81
CA LEU A 533 -11.82 30.01 -20.81
C LEU A 533 -11.94 31.50 -20.49
N THR A 534 -13.13 31.91 -20.09
CA THR A 534 -13.40 33.27 -19.59
C THR A 534 -14.34 33.19 -18.39
N LEU A 535 -14.01 33.91 -17.31
CA LEU A 535 -14.91 34.11 -16.18
C LEU A 535 -15.15 35.63 -16.01
N PRO A 536 -16.39 36.11 -16.23
CA PRO A 536 -16.68 37.54 -16.21
C PRO A 536 -16.66 38.12 -14.79
N THR A 537 -16.23 39.37 -14.68
CA THR A 537 -16.35 40.16 -13.44
C THR A 537 -17.66 40.95 -13.40
N ASN A 538 -17.91 41.71 -12.34
CA ASN A 538 -19.12 42.50 -12.11
C ASN A 538 -20.42 41.68 -12.12
N THR A 539 -20.37 40.43 -11.65
CA THR A 539 -21.53 39.53 -11.57
C THR A 539 -21.41 38.59 -10.37
N SER A 540 -22.51 38.42 -9.63
CA SER A 540 -22.56 37.49 -8.51
C SER A 540 -22.47 36.01 -8.95
N ALA A 541 -22.75 35.72 -10.23
CA ALA A 541 -22.69 34.36 -10.77
C ALA A 541 -21.27 33.77 -10.80
N SER A 542 -20.24 34.62 -10.91
CA SER A 542 -18.85 34.19 -11.00
C SER A 542 -18.20 33.92 -9.64
N LEU A 543 -18.81 34.35 -8.54
CA LEU A 543 -18.16 34.33 -7.23
C LEU A 543 -17.82 32.91 -6.81
N LEU A 544 -18.74 31.95 -7.00
CA LEU A 544 -18.50 30.54 -6.61
C LEU A 544 -17.26 29.97 -7.31
N ALA A 545 -17.15 30.18 -8.62
CA ALA A 545 -16.01 29.73 -9.42
C ALA A 545 -14.71 30.49 -9.09
N ALA A 546 -14.80 31.69 -8.52
CA ALA A 546 -13.65 32.52 -8.17
C ALA A 546 -13.19 32.36 -6.71
N GLY A 547 -13.87 31.55 -5.89
CA GLY A 547 -13.49 31.32 -4.47
C GLY A 547 -14.52 31.81 -3.47
N ASN A 548 -15.72 32.17 -3.92
CA ASN A 548 -16.92 32.49 -3.12
C ASN A 548 -16.80 33.67 -2.14
N ASN A 549 -15.97 34.68 -2.44
CA ASN A 549 -15.99 35.97 -1.75
C ASN A 549 -16.73 37.04 -2.56
N ASN A 550 -17.07 38.18 -1.94
CA ASN A 550 -17.61 39.35 -2.68
C ASN A 550 -16.58 39.97 -3.65
N SER A 551 -15.29 39.70 -3.43
CA SER A 551 -14.14 40.16 -4.20
C SER A 551 -13.03 39.12 -4.11
N ASN A 552 -12.66 38.50 -5.22
CA ASN A 552 -11.69 37.40 -5.27
C ASN A 552 -10.52 37.78 -6.17
N PHE A 553 -9.34 38.03 -5.59
CA PHE A 553 -8.10 38.06 -6.35
C PHE A 553 -7.70 36.61 -6.62
N MET A 554 -7.57 36.25 -7.89
CA MET A 554 -7.36 34.85 -8.29
C MET A 554 -6.22 34.68 -9.30
N ALA A 555 -5.65 33.47 -9.31
CA ALA A 555 -4.67 32.99 -10.28
C ALA A 555 -3.37 33.78 -10.31
N ASN A 556 -2.80 34.09 -9.14
CA ASN A 556 -1.44 34.59 -9.07
C ASN A 556 -0.44 33.49 -9.46
N SER A 557 -0.70 32.26 -9.02
CA SER A 557 -0.01 31.03 -9.40
C SER A 557 -1.02 29.95 -9.83
N ILE A 558 -0.61 29.08 -10.77
CA ILE A 558 -1.45 28.01 -11.32
C ILE A 558 -0.72 26.67 -11.39
N ALA A 559 -1.48 25.58 -11.45
CA ALA A 559 -1.00 24.25 -11.80
C ALA A 559 -2.08 23.50 -12.60
N VAL A 560 -1.70 22.56 -13.47
CA VAL A 560 -2.61 21.87 -14.38
C VAL A 560 -2.28 20.39 -14.41
N ASN A 561 -3.29 19.53 -14.18
CA ASN A 561 -3.15 18.08 -14.29
C ASN A 561 -4.14 17.52 -15.33
N GLY A 562 -3.65 16.82 -16.35
CA GLY A 562 -4.45 16.23 -17.44
C GLY A 562 -4.17 16.80 -18.83
N THR A 563 -4.91 16.32 -19.82
CA THR A 563 -4.81 16.73 -21.25
C THR A 563 -5.71 17.93 -21.54
N LEU A 564 -5.52 18.61 -22.68
CA LEU A 564 -6.35 19.77 -23.04
C LEU A 564 -7.86 19.48 -23.03
N ASP A 565 -8.27 18.28 -23.44
CA ASP A 565 -9.67 17.88 -23.52
C ASP A 565 -10.27 17.53 -22.15
N ASN A 566 -9.43 17.18 -21.16
CA ASN A 566 -9.87 16.85 -19.81
C ASN A 566 -8.76 17.10 -18.78
N PHE A 567 -8.83 18.22 -18.06
CA PHE A 567 -7.84 18.59 -17.05
C PHE A 567 -8.46 19.21 -15.80
N LYS A 568 -7.72 19.09 -14.70
CA LYS A 568 -7.91 19.84 -13.46
C LYS A 568 -7.04 21.09 -13.50
N PHE A 569 -7.66 22.25 -13.32
CA PHE A 569 -6.99 23.55 -13.22
C PHE A 569 -6.98 24.01 -11.78
N TYR A 570 -5.80 24.17 -11.22
CA TYR A 570 -5.60 24.63 -9.86
C TYR A 570 -5.09 26.06 -9.84
N PHE A 571 -5.59 26.88 -8.91
CA PHE A 571 -5.14 28.25 -8.72
C PHE A 571 -5.44 28.77 -7.31
N ASP A 572 -4.70 29.78 -6.87
CA ASP A 572 -4.93 30.47 -5.61
C ASP A 572 -6.04 31.53 -5.74
N SER A 573 -6.80 31.75 -4.66
CA SER A 573 -7.74 32.87 -4.54
C SER A 573 -7.82 33.39 -3.12
N HIS A 574 -7.92 34.71 -2.95
CA HIS A 574 -8.17 35.34 -1.66
C HIS A 574 -8.91 36.67 -1.83
N ALA A 575 -9.20 37.33 -0.71
CA ALA A 575 -9.86 38.63 -0.74
C ALA A 575 -9.07 39.64 -1.58
N GLY A 576 -9.76 40.34 -2.48
CA GLY A 576 -9.15 41.38 -3.31
C GLY A 576 -8.57 42.54 -2.51
N ASN A 577 -7.55 43.21 -3.07
CA ASN A 577 -6.76 44.23 -2.40
C ASN A 577 -7.64 45.35 -1.78
N GLY A 578 -7.71 45.40 -0.45
CA GLY A 578 -8.52 46.36 0.31
C GLY A 578 -9.88 45.85 0.82
N TRP A 579 -10.25 44.60 0.53
CA TRP A 579 -11.41 43.92 1.12
C TRP A 579 -10.95 43.07 2.33
N SER A 580 -11.49 43.32 3.53
CA SER A 580 -11.12 42.56 4.73
C SER A 580 -12.05 41.35 4.94
N THR A 581 -11.48 40.14 5.07
CA THR A 581 -12.18 38.91 5.44
C THR A 581 -11.54 38.24 6.65
N THR A 582 -12.24 37.25 7.22
CA THR A 582 -11.74 36.37 8.29
C THR A 582 -11.09 35.09 7.77
N TYR A 583 -11.20 34.80 6.46
CA TYR A 583 -10.62 33.62 5.81
C TYR A 583 -9.32 33.97 5.07
N GLY A 584 -8.37 33.02 5.03
CA GLY A 584 -7.07 33.14 4.36
C GLY A 584 -7.12 32.87 2.86
N ILE A 585 -6.07 32.25 2.33
CA ILE A 585 -5.96 31.81 0.94
C ILE A 585 -6.81 30.56 0.74
N ARG A 586 -7.49 30.50 -0.41
CA ARG A 586 -8.21 29.34 -0.91
C ARG A 586 -7.47 28.76 -2.11
N TYR A 587 -7.32 27.45 -2.16
CA TYR A 587 -6.93 26.76 -3.37
C TYR A 587 -8.18 26.29 -4.10
N LEU A 588 -8.30 26.67 -5.36
CA LEU A 588 -9.41 26.28 -6.21
C LEU A 588 -8.99 25.18 -7.15
N CYS A 589 -9.96 24.34 -7.51
CA CYS A 589 -9.84 23.37 -8.57
C CYS A 589 -11.06 23.47 -9.50
N TRP A 590 -10.81 23.66 -10.79
CA TRP A 590 -11.81 23.54 -11.84
C TRP A 590 -11.58 22.24 -12.59
N GLN A 591 -12.64 21.44 -12.75
CA GLN A 591 -12.64 20.35 -13.71
C GLN A 591 -13.07 20.92 -15.06
N VAL A 592 -12.17 20.88 -16.04
CA VAL A 592 -12.40 21.34 -17.41
C VAL A 592 -12.49 20.14 -18.31
N LYS A 593 -13.57 20.05 -19.09
CA LYS A 593 -13.77 19.00 -20.09
C LYS A 593 -14.28 19.62 -21.38
N ASP A 594 -13.68 19.27 -22.51
CA ASP A 594 -14.03 19.76 -23.85
C ASP A 594 -14.11 21.31 -23.92
N GLY A 595 -13.17 21.98 -23.24
CA GLY A 595 -13.10 23.44 -23.15
C GLY A 595 -14.17 24.10 -22.26
N GLN A 596 -14.89 23.33 -21.43
CA GLN A 596 -15.92 23.84 -20.52
C GLN A 596 -15.61 23.49 -19.07
N VAL A 597 -15.84 24.42 -18.15
CA VAL A 597 -15.79 24.16 -16.71
C VAL A 597 -17.04 23.37 -16.32
N ILE A 598 -16.88 22.08 -16.02
CA ILE A 598 -17.97 21.18 -15.62
C ILE A 598 -18.16 21.11 -14.10
N GLY A 599 -17.15 21.53 -13.33
CA GLY A 599 -17.22 21.56 -11.87
C GLY A 599 -16.17 22.47 -11.27
N THR A 600 -16.49 23.05 -10.11
CA THR A 600 -15.56 23.86 -9.31
C THR A 600 -15.57 23.42 -7.86
N GLN A 601 -14.42 23.58 -7.21
CA GLN A 601 -14.21 23.32 -5.80
C GLN A 601 -13.23 24.36 -5.24
N TYR A 602 -13.45 24.80 -4.00
CA TYR A 602 -12.49 25.61 -3.26
C TYR A 602 -12.16 24.93 -1.93
N ASN A 603 -10.92 25.05 -1.49
CA ASN A 603 -10.43 24.54 -0.23
C ASN A 603 -9.82 25.69 0.58
N ASP A 604 -10.40 25.98 1.73
CA ASP A 604 -9.96 26.96 2.72
C ASP A 604 -8.64 26.51 3.36
N THR A 605 -7.72 27.44 3.55
CA THR A 605 -6.47 27.20 4.29
C THR A 605 -6.33 28.21 5.43
N GLU A 606 -5.46 27.88 6.41
CA GLU A 606 -5.12 28.80 7.49
C GLU A 606 -4.11 29.88 7.08
N TYR A 607 -3.49 29.76 5.90
CA TYR A 607 -2.44 30.65 5.41
C TYR A 607 -2.98 31.94 4.82
N THR A 608 -2.24 33.04 4.98
CA THR A 608 -2.47 34.31 4.29
C THR A 608 -1.31 34.64 3.36
N GLU A 609 -1.48 35.67 2.51
CA GLU A 609 -0.41 36.17 1.63
C GLU A 609 0.89 36.49 2.41
N LYS A 610 0.77 36.89 3.67
CA LYS A 610 1.93 37.25 4.50
C LYS A 610 2.75 36.02 4.90
N GLU A 611 2.11 34.89 5.22
CA GLU A 611 2.85 33.67 5.57
C GLU A 611 3.52 33.04 4.34
N LEU A 612 2.90 33.13 3.16
CA LEU A 612 3.46 32.54 1.92
C LEU A 612 4.55 33.40 1.27
N GLY A 613 4.47 34.73 1.45
CA GLY A 613 5.40 35.67 0.84
C GLY A 613 4.98 36.09 -0.58
N ALA A 614 5.73 37.03 -1.16
CA ALA A 614 5.36 37.71 -2.40
C ALA A 614 5.55 36.86 -3.68
N ASP A 615 6.42 35.85 -3.61
CA ASP A 615 6.84 35.03 -4.75
C ASP A 615 6.30 33.60 -4.67
N VAL A 616 5.11 33.43 -4.07
CA VAL A 616 4.49 32.12 -3.92
C VAL A 616 4.30 31.43 -5.27
N GLN A 617 4.68 30.17 -5.33
CA GLN A 617 4.49 29.31 -6.49
C GLN A 617 3.81 28.02 -6.07
N MET A 618 2.91 27.58 -6.94
CA MET A 618 2.21 26.32 -6.85
C MET A 618 2.67 25.42 -7.98
N THR A 619 2.90 24.15 -7.65
CA THR A 619 3.29 23.09 -8.57
C THR A 619 2.44 21.85 -8.29
N LEU A 620 2.34 20.93 -9.25
CA LEU A 620 1.72 19.64 -8.99
C LEU A 620 2.61 18.83 -8.04
N SER A 621 2.01 18.05 -7.15
CA SER A 621 2.77 17.05 -6.43
C SER A 621 2.92 15.79 -7.29
N PRO A 622 4.12 15.21 -7.43
CA PRO A 622 4.29 13.89 -8.04
C PRO A 622 3.75 12.74 -7.16
N LEU A 623 3.39 13.02 -5.90
CA LEU A 623 2.97 12.04 -4.88
C LEU A 623 1.44 11.79 -4.86
N GLY A 624 0.65 12.52 -5.66
CA GLY A 624 -0.79 12.30 -5.76
C GLY A 624 -1.48 13.21 -6.76
N ILE A 625 -2.47 12.65 -7.49
CA ILE A 625 -3.20 13.32 -8.58
C ILE A 625 -4.06 14.53 -8.15
N ASP A 626 -4.38 14.63 -6.86
CA ASP A 626 -5.18 15.67 -6.22
C ASP A 626 -4.34 16.55 -5.26
N ARG A 627 -3.01 16.49 -5.39
CA ARG A 627 -2.08 17.19 -4.49
C ARG A 627 -1.26 18.25 -5.20
N LEU A 628 -0.97 19.31 -4.47
CA LEU A 628 -0.23 20.48 -4.92
C LEU A 628 0.87 20.76 -3.92
N ILE A 629 2.01 21.26 -4.41
CA ILE A 629 3.09 21.74 -3.56
C ILE A 629 3.19 23.24 -3.73
N VAL A 630 3.24 23.95 -2.61
CA VAL A 630 3.33 25.40 -2.53
C VAL A 630 4.61 25.79 -1.82
N ASP A 631 5.43 26.62 -2.46
CA ASP A 631 6.61 27.23 -1.88
C ASP A 631 6.59 28.75 -2.09
N GLY A 632 7.40 29.49 -1.34
CA GLY A 632 7.45 30.94 -1.44
C GLY A 632 8.59 31.52 -0.59
N ASN A 633 8.95 32.77 -0.81
CA ASN A 633 10.15 33.37 -0.21
C ASN A 633 10.08 33.56 1.33
N SER A 634 8.97 33.16 1.96
CA SER A 634 8.75 33.18 3.41
C SER A 634 8.36 31.81 3.96
N ILE A 635 8.30 30.77 3.13
CA ILE A 635 7.81 29.44 3.52
C ILE A 635 8.54 28.33 2.75
N ALA A 636 8.99 27.31 3.47
CA ALA A 636 9.49 26.09 2.84
C ALA A 636 8.35 25.35 2.11
N PRO A 637 8.66 24.46 1.15
CA PRO A 637 7.64 23.73 0.40
C PRO A 637 6.65 22.98 1.31
N ARG A 638 5.36 23.09 1.00
CA ARG A 638 4.27 22.39 1.69
C ARG A 638 3.34 21.71 0.72
N GLU A 639 2.95 20.48 1.04
CA GLU A 639 2.01 19.72 0.22
C GLU A 639 0.58 19.86 0.76
N PHE A 640 -0.34 20.19 -0.14
CA PHE A 640 -1.76 20.29 0.13
C PHE A 640 -2.52 19.29 -0.73
N ARG A 641 -3.52 18.64 -0.16
CA ARG A 641 -4.51 17.84 -0.88
C ARG A 641 -5.76 18.67 -1.12
N ILE A 642 -6.22 18.67 -2.36
CA ILE A 642 -7.46 19.31 -2.79
C ILE A 642 -8.60 18.32 -2.65
N SER A 643 -9.44 18.52 -1.64
CA SER A 643 -10.63 17.69 -1.42
C SER A 643 -11.78 18.17 -2.31
N TRP A 644 -12.37 17.26 -3.07
CA TRP A 644 -13.61 17.49 -3.81
C TRP A 644 -14.89 17.27 -2.98
N ASP A 645 -14.73 16.68 -1.79
CA ASP A 645 -15.82 16.33 -0.88
C ASP A 645 -15.99 17.33 0.27
N SER A 646 -15.00 18.20 0.49
CA SER A 646 -15.01 19.21 1.55
C SER A 646 -14.38 20.51 1.07
N ASN A 647 -14.74 21.62 1.73
CA ASN A 647 -14.09 22.90 1.50
C ASN A 647 -12.86 23.08 2.40
N ASP A 648 -12.42 22.07 3.13
CA ASP A 648 -11.23 22.18 3.96
C ASP A 648 -9.99 21.80 3.12
N GLY A 649 -8.97 22.65 3.14
CA GLY A 649 -7.66 22.32 2.60
C GLY A 649 -6.94 21.42 3.57
N VAL A 650 -6.51 20.24 3.09
CA VAL A 650 -5.80 19.28 3.94
C VAL A 650 -4.31 19.43 3.67
N GLU A 651 -3.59 20.03 4.60
CA GLU A 651 -2.13 19.97 4.63
C GLU A 651 -1.71 18.50 4.85
N VAL A 652 -0.96 17.96 3.91
CA VAL A 652 -0.54 16.55 3.91
C VAL A 652 0.82 16.40 4.55
N ALA A 653 1.76 17.25 4.15
CA ALA A 653 3.15 17.15 4.56
C ALA A 653 3.86 18.49 4.48
N ASN A 654 4.80 18.69 5.41
CA ASN A 654 5.72 19.83 5.41
C ASN A 654 7.11 19.34 5.02
N PHE A 655 7.83 20.10 4.19
CA PHE A 655 9.17 19.71 3.79
C PHE A 655 10.12 19.63 4.98
N ALA A 656 10.77 18.47 5.15
CA ALA A 656 11.70 18.20 6.25
C ALA A 656 13.16 18.57 5.94
N GLY A 657 13.47 18.95 4.70
CA GLY A 657 14.83 19.31 4.30
C GLY A 657 15.29 20.63 4.94
N ASP A 658 16.58 20.69 5.27
CA ASP A 658 17.21 21.87 5.88
C ASP A 658 17.66 22.85 4.79
N ILE A 659 16.75 23.73 4.38
CA ILE A 659 17.03 24.82 3.43
C ILE A 659 16.54 26.17 3.99
N PRO A 660 17.20 27.30 3.67
CA PRO A 660 16.70 28.63 4.02
C PRO A 660 15.31 28.90 3.43
N VAL A 661 14.44 29.59 4.17
CA VAL A 661 13.05 29.87 3.77
C VAL A 661 12.92 30.74 2.52
N GLU A 662 13.98 31.45 2.15
CA GLU A 662 14.06 32.23 0.91
C GLU A 662 14.25 31.36 -0.35
N SER A 663 14.47 30.06 -0.18
CA SER A 663 14.69 29.08 -1.26
C SER A 663 13.35 28.66 -1.88
N THR A 664 13.13 29.02 -3.14
CA THR A 664 11.89 28.74 -3.89
C THR A 664 12.17 28.09 -5.23
N GLY A 665 11.14 27.63 -5.94
CA GLY A 665 11.25 27.17 -7.32
C GLY A 665 11.80 25.75 -7.43
N ALA A 666 11.42 24.89 -6.48
CA ALA A 666 11.69 23.46 -6.55
C ALA A 666 10.93 22.81 -7.71
N ASN A 667 11.52 21.79 -8.34
CA ASN A 667 10.86 20.96 -9.34
C ASN A 667 11.07 19.48 -9.03
N TYR A 668 10.19 18.66 -9.59
CA TYR A 668 10.15 17.23 -9.31
C TYR A 668 10.30 16.41 -10.59
N PHE A 669 10.90 15.23 -10.46
CA PHE A 669 11.11 14.31 -11.58
C PHE A 669 11.26 12.87 -11.07
N ARG A 670 11.13 11.90 -11.97
CA ARG A 670 11.32 10.48 -11.66
C ARG A 670 12.72 10.02 -12.07
N TYR A 671 13.33 9.16 -11.27
CA TYR A 671 14.58 8.47 -11.58
C TYR A 671 14.61 7.12 -10.84
N ALA A 672 14.93 6.03 -11.53
CA ALA A 672 15.05 4.69 -10.96
C ALA A 672 13.83 4.27 -10.11
N ASN A 673 12.62 4.50 -10.63
CA ASN A 673 11.32 4.28 -9.95
C ASN A 673 11.09 5.10 -8.66
N LYS A 674 11.94 6.09 -8.40
CA LYS A 674 11.81 7.03 -7.29
C LYS A 674 11.40 8.42 -7.76
N ILE A 675 10.97 9.24 -6.81
CA ILE A 675 10.58 10.64 -7.03
C ILE A 675 11.63 11.53 -6.36
N TYR A 676 12.23 12.40 -7.16
CA TYR A 676 13.24 13.35 -6.70
C TYR A 676 12.75 14.79 -6.80
N MET A 677 13.26 15.63 -5.91
CA MET A 677 13.07 17.07 -5.85
C MET A 677 14.41 17.76 -6.08
N SER A 678 14.50 18.56 -7.14
CA SER A 678 15.59 19.48 -7.41
C SER A 678 15.22 20.85 -6.85
N VAL A 679 15.97 21.38 -5.90
CA VAL A 679 15.62 22.62 -5.19
C VAL A 679 16.77 23.62 -5.20
N PRO A 680 16.55 24.87 -5.64
CA PRO A 680 17.51 25.95 -5.41
C PRO A 680 17.73 26.15 -3.92
N VAL A 681 18.96 26.46 -3.52
CA VAL A 681 19.27 26.84 -2.15
C VAL A 681 19.87 28.24 -2.16
N CYS A 682 19.18 29.17 -1.51
CA CYS A 682 19.58 30.57 -1.40
C CYS A 682 20.14 30.85 0.00
N GLU A 683 21.47 30.99 0.11
CA GLU A 683 22.12 31.29 1.38
C GLU A 683 22.57 32.75 1.43
N LYS A 684 22.23 33.44 2.52
CA LYS A 684 22.77 34.77 2.78
C LYS A 684 24.16 34.66 3.41
N LYS A 685 25.18 35.16 2.71
CA LYS A 685 26.55 35.26 3.20
C LYS A 685 27.00 36.72 3.12
N ASP A 686 27.24 37.32 4.29
CA ASP A 686 27.44 38.77 4.45
C ASP A 686 26.24 39.59 3.92
N GLU A 687 26.48 40.50 2.97
CA GLU A 687 25.45 41.32 2.29
C GLU A 687 25.04 40.76 0.91
N LYS A 688 25.42 39.51 0.58
CA LYS A 688 25.11 38.86 -0.70
C LYS A 688 24.38 37.53 -0.51
N TYR A 689 23.68 37.13 -1.55
CA TYR A 689 22.97 35.84 -1.64
C TYR A 689 23.74 34.93 -2.60
N SER A 690 24.13 33.75 -2.13
CA SER A 690 24.78 32.71 -2.94
C SER A 690 23.80 31.58 -3.25
N TYR A 691 23.87 31.06 -4.47
CA TYR A 691 22.90 30.08 -4.96
C TYR A 691 23.59 28.78 -5.42
N LYS A 692 22.99 27.65 -5.05
CA LYS A 692 23.33 26.28 -5.44
C LYS A 692 22.05 25.46 -5.62
N SER A 693 22.16 24.18 -5.93
CA SER A 693 21.02 23.26 -6.03
C SER A 693 21.26 22.02 -5.20
N TYR A 694 20.23 21.55 -4.50
CA TYR A 694 20.20 20.27 -3.79
C TYR A 694 19.25 19.30 -4.49
N LEU A 695 19.57 18.01 -4.37
CA LEU A 695 18.74 16.91 -4.81
C LEU A 695 18.20 16.16 -3.60
N TYR A 696 16.89 16.03 -3.49
CA TYR A 696 16.22 15.27 -2.44
C TYR A 696 15.46 14.07 -3.02
N ASP A 697 15.56 12.90 -2.39
CA ASP A 697 14.61 11.79 -2.58
C ASP A 697 13.37 12.10 -1.72
N VAL A 698 12.21 12.22 -2.37
CA VAL A 698 10.93 12.55 -1.73
C VAL A 698 9.88 11.46 -1.95
N THR A 699 10.32 10.27 -2.35
CA THR A 699 9.44 9.12 -2.67
C THR A 699 8.48 8.79 -1.54
N ASP A 700 8.94 8.90 -0.28
CA ASP A 700 8.16 8.56 0.92
C ASP A 700 7.37 9.74 1.52
N GLY A 701 7.37 10.90 0.85
CA GLY A 701 6.74 12.15 1.31
C GLY A 701 7.72 13.31 1.49
N LEU A 702 7.23 14.56 1.38
CA LEU A 702 8.04 15.77 1.62
C LEU A 702 8.55 15.84 3.08
N ASP A 703 7.78 15.33 4.03
CA ASP A 703 8.10 15.26 5.46
C ASP A 703 9.18 14.21 5.79
N LYS A 704 9.56 13.40 4.80
CA LYS A 704 10.63 12.40 4.89
C LYS A 704 11.70 12.61 3.83
N ALA A 705 11.78 13.80 3.26
CA ALA A 705 12.75 14.15 2.24
C ALA A 705 14.19 13.88 2.72
N VAL A 706 14.97 13.16 1.92
CA VAL A 706 16.38 12.86 2.21
C VAL A 706 17.27 13.58 1.19
N ASN A 707 18.18 14.43 1.65
CA ASN A 707 19.17 15.04 0.76
C ASN A 707 20.15 13.96 0.26
N VAL A 708 20.23 13.81 -1.06
CA VAL A 708 21.06 12.82 -1.74
C VAL A 708 22.07 13.47 -2.70
N GLY A 709 22.19 14.80 -2.74
CA GLY A 709 23.13 15.45 -3.64
C GLY A 709 23.19 16.96 -3.46
N GLU A 710 24.40 17.51 -3.55
CA GLU A 710 24.66 18.93 -3.41
C GLU A 710 25.56 19.45 -4.53
N THR A 711 25.34 20.70 -4.95
CA THR A 711 26.19 21.38 -5.94
C THR A 711 26.99 22.53 -5.34
N GLU A 712 28.08 22.92 -6.01
CA GLU A 712 28.85 24.10 -5.62
C GLU A 712 28.10 25.42 -5.94
N ALA A 713 28.27 26.43 -5.10
CA ALA A 713 27.66 27.75 -5.34
C ALA A 713 28.54 28.63 -6.25
N VAL A 714 28.07 28.90 -7.47
CA VAL A 714 28.80 29.74 -8.46
C VAL A 714 28.09 31.05 -8.82
N ILE A 715 26.83 31.21 -8.41
CA ILE A 715 26.00 32.42 -8.63
C ILE A 715 25.94 33.22 -7.33
N THR A 716 26.15 34.54 -7.41
CA THR A 716 26.00 35.47 -6.28
C THR A 716 25.32 36.77 -6.69
N ASN A 717 24.26 37.17 -5.97
CA ASN A 717 23.52 38.41 -6.22
C ASN A 717 23.46 39.30 -4.96
N ASP A 718 23.30 40.61 -5.15
CA ASP A 718 23.16 41.57 -4.04
C ASP A 718 21.73 41.59 -3.45
N ALA A 719 20.77 40.96 -4.14
CA ALA A 719 19.38 40.81 -3.71
C ALA A 719 18.85 39.42 -4.08
N ILE A 720 17.78 39.00 -3.41
CA ILE A 720 17.02 37.81 -3.80
C ILE A 720 16.37 38.09 -5.15
N THR A 721 16.56 37.16 -6.07
CA THR A 721 15.97 37.19 -7.41
C THR A 721 15.22 35.89 -7.66
N TYR A 722 14.36 35.85 -8.68
CA TYR A 722 13.73 34.60 -9.13
C TYR A 722 14.77 33.49 -9.24
N MET A 723 14.44 32.31 -8.72
CA MET A 723 15.25 31.12 -8.82
C MET A 723 14.38 29.91 -9.15
N ALA A 724 14.92 28.98 -9.94
CA ALA A 724 14.31 27.68 -10.18
C ALA A 724 15.39 26.64 -10.45
N SER A 725 15.19 25.43 -9.94
CA SER A 725 16.05 24.29 -10.27
C SER A 725 15.22 23.16 -10.80
N VAL A 726 15.65 22.56 -11.91
CA VAL A 726 14.96 21.45 -12.57
C VAL A 726 15.93 20.31 -12.80
N GLY A 727 15.52 19.09 -12.43
CA GLY A 727 16.25 17.87 -12.72
C GLY A 727 15.77 17.21 -14.01
N VAL A 728 16.70 16.69 -14.80
CA VAL A 728 16.47 15.90 -16.02
C VAL A 728 17.28 14.61 -15.92
N VAL A 729 16.73 13.53 -16.47
CA VAL A 729 17.38 12.21 -16.48
C VAL A 729 17.82 11.86 -17.90
N ASP A 730 19.10 11.54 -18.05
CA ASP A 730 19.69 10.94 -19.26
C ASP A 730 20.17 9.52 -18.90
N ASN A 731 19.28 8.54 -19.03
CA ASN A 731 19.51 7.14 -18.63
C ASN A 731 20.04 7.00 -17.18
N ALA A 732 21.37 6.89 -17.03
CA ALA A 732 22.08 6.78 -15.76
C ALA A 732 22.14 8.08 -14.96
N ASP A 733 22.17 9.18 -15.71
CA ASP A 733 22.72 10.43 -15.25
C ASP A 733 21.63 11.43 -14.92
N ILE A 734 21.90 12.26 -13.93
CA ILE A 734 21.03 13.36 -13.50
C ILE A 734 21.70 14.67 -13.88
N VAL A 735 20.95 15.54 -14.54
CA VAL A 735 21.35 16.93 -14.83
C VAL A 735 20.43 17.87 -14.06
N GLN A 736 20.99 18.74 -13.24
CA GLN A 736 20.28 19.82 -12.55
C GLN A 736 20.57 21.16 -13.24
N HIS A 737 19.55 21.75 -13.85
CA HIS A 737 19.61 23.11 -14.37
C HIS A 737 19.19 24.10 -13.27
N LEU A 738 19.97 25.13 -13.04
CA LEU A 738 19.72 26.19 -12.07
C LEU A 738 19.67 27.54 -12.79
N LEU A 739 18.53 28.21 -12.75
CA LEU A 739 18.31 29.56 -13.26
C LEU A 739 18.10 30.51 -12.08
N VAL A 740 18.91 31.57 -11.97
CA VAL A 740 18.81 32.60 -10.93
C VAL A 740 18.92 33.99 -11.56
N GLY A 741 17.82 34.73 -11.61
CA GLY A 741 17.76 36.05 -12.22
C GLY A 741 18.24 36.02 -13.68
N LEU A 742 19.41 36.62 -13.95
CA LEU A 742 20.04 36.67 -15.27
C LEU A 742 21.06 35.54 -15.50
N GLN A 743 21.28 34.66 -14.53
CA GLN A 743 22.36 33.68 -14.57
C GLN A 743 21.81 32.26 -14.67
N ALA A 744 22.44 31.42 -15.49
CA ALA A 744 22.09 30.01 -15.62
C ALA A 744 23.34 29.13 -15.54
N VAL A 745 23.21 27.97 -14.90
CA VAL A 745 24.26 26.95 -14.77
C VAL A 745 23.64 25.55 -14.70
N SER A 746 24.35 24.55 -15.22
CA SER A 746 23.96 23.14 -15.15
C SER A 746 24.97 22.35 -14.32
N TYR A 747 24.50 21.30 -13.65
CA TYR A 747 25.33 20.33 -12.93
C TYR A 747 24.95 18.92 -13.37
N THR A 748 25.93 18.05 -13.54
CA THR A 748 25.70 16.70 -14.05
C THR A 748 26.44 15.64 -13.25
N THR A 749 25.87 14.44 -13.17
CA THR A 749 26.57 13.23 -12.70
C THR A 749 27.38 12.56 -13.82
N LYS A 750 27.15 12.96 -15.08
CA LYS A 750 27.76 12.34 -16.25
C LYS A 750 29.27 12.50 -16.27
N GLY A 751 29.98 11.38 -16.35
CA GLY A 751 31.43 11.37 -16.31
C GLY A 751 32.03 11.73 -14.95
N VAL A 752 31.21 11.80 -13.90
CA VAL A 752 31.64 11.98 -12.51
C VAL A 752 31.67 10.62 -11.84
N GLU A 753 32.79 10.30 -11.17
CA GLU A 753 32.93 9.08 -10.39
C GLU A 753 31.91 9.07 -9.24
N GLN A 754 30.98 8.11 -9.28
CA GLN A 754 30.00 7.88 -8.23
C GLN A 754 30.54 6.85 -7.22
N ASP A 755 29.94 6.78 -6.03
CA ASP A 755 30.33 5.81 -5.01
C ASP A 755 30.22 4.37 -5.55
N ALA A 756 31.25 3.55 -5.29
CA ALA A 756 31.31 2.18 -5.78
C ALA A 756 30.19 1.33 -5.18
N SER A 757 29.49 0.57 -6.03
CA SER A 757 28.46 -0.36 -5.58
C SER A 757 29.07 -1.52 -4.77
N PRO A 758 28.60 -1.76 -3.54
CA PRO A 758 29.05 -2.88 -2.71
C PRO A 758 28.41 -4.19 -3.16
N ALA A 759 28.77 -5.31 -2.51
CA ALA A 759 27.98 -6.53 -2.64
C ALA A 759 26.60 -6.37 -1.99
N ARG A 760 25.61 -7.17 -2.42
CA ARG A 760 24.40 -7.31 -1.62
C ARG A 760 24.75 -7.99 -0.29
N ILE A 761 24.51 -7.29 0.80
CA ILE A 761 25.04 -7.67 2.11
C ILE A 761 24.18 -8.75 2.76
N PHE A 762 24.80 -9.67 3.47
CA PHE A 762 24.15 -10.49 4.49
C PHE A 762 25.15 -10.93 5.56
N ALA A 763 24.63 -11.23 6.75
CA ALA A 763 25.41 -11.84 7.81
C ALA A 763 25.35 -13.36 7.72
N TYR A 764 26.43 -14.05 8.08
CA TYR A 764 26.51 -15.51 8.14
C TYR A 764 27.33 -15.96 9.36
N ASN A 765 27.44 -17.28 9.59
CA ASN A 765 28.12 -17.85 10.77
C ASN A 765 27.60 -17.30 12.12
N LEU A 766 26.32 -16.99 12.21
CA LEU A 766 25.67 -16.48 13.42
C LEU A 766 25.81 -17.48 14.59
N LYS A 767 26.29 -16.99 15.73
CA LYS A 767 26.45 -17.76 16.97
C LYS A 767 26.13 -16.88 18.18
N SER A 768 25.53 -17.50 19.20
CA SER A 768 25.40 -16.89 20.53
C SER A 768 26.04 -17.80 21.58
N VAL A 769 26.83 -17.22 22.48
CA VAL A 769 27.48 -17.93 23.58
C VAL A 769 27.12 -17.22 24.88
N ARG A 770 26.47 -17.92 25.81
CA ARG A 770 26.13 -17.34 27.12
C ARG A 770 27.39 -17.05 27.92
N THR A 771 27.44 -15.86 28.54
CA THR A 771 28.51 -15.41 29.45
C THR A 771 27.95 -15.20 30.86
N ASN A 772 28.79 -14.76 31.80
CA ASN A 772 28.35 -14.47 33.18
C ASN A 772 27.38 -13.29 33.26
N ASP A 773 27.48 -12.35 32.33
CA ASP A 773 26.78 -11.06 32.36
C ASP A 773 25.82 -10.87 31.16
N GLY A 774 25.73 -11.87 30.27
CA GLY A 774 24.77 -11.89 29.16
C GLY A 774 25.13 -12.92 28.09
N TYR A 775 25.28 -12.48 26.84
CA TYR A 775 25.65 -13.31 25.69
C TYR A 775 26.67 -12.62 24.80
N ASP A 776 27.55 -13.41 24.21
CA ASP A 776 28.40 -12.99 23.11
C ASP A 776 27.76 -13.42 21.79
N ILE A 777 27.37 -12.45 20.97
CA ILE A 777 26.83 -12.64 19.62
C ILE A 777 27.99 -12.52 18.63
N SER A 778 28.24 -13.53 17.81
CA SER A 778 29.28 -13.53 16.78
C SER A 778 28.69 -13.79 15.41
N PHE A 779 29.22 -13.13 14.39
CA PHE A 779 28.77 -13.22 13.00
C PHE A 779 29.89 -12.77 12.05
N ASP A 780 29.85 -13.25 10.82
CA ASP A 780 30.70 -12.79 9.72
C ASP A 780 29.84 -11.98 8.73
N LEU A 781 30.48 -11.12 7.94
CA LEU A 781 29.83 -10.32 6.91
C LEU A 781 30.51 -10.53 5.55
N ASN A 782 29.72 -10.62 4.48
CA ASN A 782 30.24 -10.70 3.10
C ASN A 782 30.61 -9.31 2.52
N GLU A 783 30.18 -8.24 3.20
CA GLU A 783 30.39 -6.85 2.85
C GLU A 783 30.46 -5.99 4.13
N LYS A 784 31.12 -4.84 4.06
CA LYS A 784 31.12 -3.86 5.14
C LYS A 784 29.68 -3.38 5.42
N ALA A 785 29.24 -3.51 6.66
CA ALA A 785 27.95 -3.00 7.11
C ALA A 785 28.07 -1.56 7.59
N GLU A 786 27.18 -0.70 7.11
CA GLU A 786 26.97 0.65 7.68
C GLU A 786 26.15 0.58 8.97
N ALA A 787 25.26 -0.42 9.07
CA ALA A 787 24.49 -0.70 10.26
C ALA A 787 24.18 -2.20 10.39
N ILE A 788 24.22 -2.67 11.64
CA ILE A 788 23.71 -3.98 12.06
C ILE A 788 22.68 -3.73 13.16
N ASP A 789 21.48 -4.28 13.00
CA ASP A 789 20.48 -4.34 14.07
C ASP A 789 20.28 -5.78 14.53
N LEU A 790 20.33 -6.00 15.84
CA LEU A 790 19.93 -7.25 16.49
C LEU A 790 18.45 -7.17 16.86
N ILE A 791 17.65 -8.01 16.21
CA ILE A 791 16.20 -8.08 16.41
C ILE A 791 15.90 -9.29 17.29
N LEU A 792 15.20 -9.06 18.39
CA LEU A 792 14.77 -10.07 19.35
C LEU A 792 13.28 -10.35 19.15
N ILE A 793 12.94 -11.62 18.96
CA ILE A 793 11.59 -12.10 18.64
C ILE A 793 11.16 -13.07 19.75
N ASP A 794 10.00 -12.83 20.35
CA ASP A 794 9.45 -13.74 21.36
C ASP A 794 9.10 -15.10 20.74
N VAL A 795 9.61 -16.18 21.34
CA VAL A 795 9.37 -17.55 20.90
C VAL A 795 7.89 -17.92 20.97
N ALA A 796 7.15 -17.41 21.97
CA ALA A 796 5.77 -17.80 22.20
C ALA A 796 4.80 -17.13 21.21
N SER A 797 4.96 -15.83 20.98
CA SER A 797 4.06 -15.05 20.12
C SER A 797 4.54 -14.86 18.69
N GLY A 798 5.85 -14.99 18.43
CA GLY A 798 6.47 -14.62 17.15
C GLY A 798 6.61 -13.11 16.94
N ALA A 799 6.31 -12.28 17.94
CA ALA A 799 6.38 -10.83 17.83
C ALA A 799 7.80 -10.29 18.08
N VAL A 800 8.19 -9.23 17.36
CA VAL A 800 9.43 -8.47 17.66
C VAL A 800 9.25 -7.78 19.01
N VAL A 801 10.05 -8.18 20.00
CA VAL A 801 10.00 -7.62 21.37
C VAL A 801 11.05 -6.54 21.60
N LYS A 802 12.12 -6.51 20.81
CA LYS A 802 13.14 -5.46 20.87
C LYS A 802 14.01 -5.44 19.62
N THR A 803 14.44 -4.26 19.20
CA THR A 803 15.51 -4.06 18.21
C THR A 803 16.65 -3.28 18.86
N ILE A 804 17.87 -3.77 18.73
CA ILE A 804 19.08 -3.18 19.31
C ILE A 804 20.03 -2.82 18.16
N SER A 805 20.29 -1.53 17.98
CA SER A 805 21.25 -1.09 16.97
C SER A 805 22.68 -1.30 17.48
N LEU A 806 23.46 -2.07 16.72
CA LEU A 806 24.84 -2.43 17.05
C LEU A 806 25.86 -1.52 16.33
N GLY A 807 25.42 -0.73 15.35
CA GLY A 807 26.27 0.18 14.56
C GLY A 807 26.95 -0.49 13.37
N ALA A 808 27.99 0.16 12.84
CA ALA A 808 28.74 -0.28 11.66
C ALA A 808 29.78 -1.37 12.00
N PHE A 809 30.02 -2.28 11.05
CA PHE A 809 30.99 -3.37 11.19
C PHE A 809 31.74 -3.63 9.87
N ASP A 810 33.00 -4.02 9.97
CA ASP A 810 33.82 -4.36 8.80
C ASP A 810 33.55 -5.79 8.30
N LYS A 811 33.94 -6.05 7.04
CA LYS A 811 33.89 -7.36 6.37
C LYS A 811 34.92 -8.34 6.97
N VAL A 812 34.71 -8.72 8.22
CA VAL A 812 35.52 -9.65 9.01
C VAL A 812 34.62 -10.43 9.97
N SER A 813 35.20 -11.34 10.75
CA SER A 813 34.49 -11.91 11.90
C SER A 813 34.29 -10.87 12.99
N ASN A 814 33.03 -10.67 13.36
CA ASN A 814 32.58 -9.68 14.33
C ASN A 814 32.02 -10.36 15.58
N LYS A 815 32.13 -9.67 16.71
CA LYS A 815 31.61 -10.12 17.99
C LYS A 815 31.11 -8.94 18.81
N VAL A 816 29.91 -9.08 19.39
CA VAL A 816 29.26 -8.09 20.25
C VAL A 816 28.79 -8.75 21.53
N SER A 817 29.07 -8.12 22.67
CA SER A 817 28.57 -8.59 23.96
C SER A 817 27.23 -7.90 24.27
N LEU A 818 26.21 -8.70 24.52
CA LEU A 818 24.86 -8.30 24.90
C LEU A 818 24.66 -8.55 26.39
N ALA A 819 24.31 -7.54 27.17
CA ALA A 819 24.07 -7.71 28.61
C ALA A 819 22.67 -8.31 28.88
N PHE A 820 22.49 -9.05 29.97
CA PHE A 820 21.16 -9.55 30.36
C PHE A 820 20.13 -8.43 30.56
N ALA A 821 20.56 -7.24 30.95
CA ALA A 821 19.68 -6.08 31.10
C ALA A 821 19.03 -5.67 29.76
N ASP A 822 19.68 -5.98 28.64
CA ASP A 822 19.20 -5.64 27.30
C ASP A 822 18.23 -6.68 26.73
N ILE A 823 18.11 -7.85 27.37
CA ILE A 823 17.21 -8.92 26.95
C ILE A 823 15.86 -8.76 27.67
N PRO A 824 14.73 -8.73 26.94
CA PRO A 824 13.40 -8.75 27.52
C PRO A 824 13.17 -9.97 28.42
N ASP A 825 12.21 -9.90 29.33
CA ASP A 825 11.89 -10.99 30.28
C ASP A 825 11.03 -12.09 29.63
N VAL A 826 11.43 -12.53 28.45
CA VAL A 826 10.86 -13.64 27.67
C VAL A 826 12.00 -14.41 27.00
N GLU A 827 11.72 -15.63 26.54
CA GLU A 827 12.68 -16.34 25.70
C GLU A 827 12.58 -15.82 24.26
N CYS A 828 13.72 -15.46 23.68
CA CYS A 828 13.78 -14.87 22.35
C CYS A 828 14.56 -15.75 21.37
N THR A 829 14.05 -15.94 20.16
CA THR A 829 14.92 -16.11 18.98
C THR A 829 15.46 -14.75 18.57
N TRP A 830 16.50 -14.75 17.75
CA TRP A 830 17.12 -13.51 17.29
C TRP A 830 17.56 -13.60 15.83
N GLU A 831 17.62 -12.44 15.19
CA GLU A 831 18.07 -12.26 13.82
C GLU A 831 18.92 -11.00 13.71
N LEU A 832 19.79 -10.95 12.70
CA LEU A 832 20.57 -9.76 12.38
C LEU A 832 20.06 -9.15 11.08
N ARG A 833 19.76 -7.86 11.11
CA ARG A 833 19.57 -7.06 9.90
C ARG A 833 20.89 -6.36 9.57
N ALA A 834 21.50 -6.73 8.46
CA ALA A 834 22.69 -6.07 7.93
C ALA A 834 22.32 -5.11 6.81
N THR A 835 22.86 -3.90 6.87
CA THR A 835 22.61 -2.84 5.88
C THR A 835 23.93 -2.27 5.37
N ALA A 836 24.06 -2.16 4.05
CA ALA A 836 25.20 -1.56 3.36
C ALA A 836 24.71 -0.53 2.34
N GLY A 837 25.63 0.16 1.66
CA GLY A 837 25.31 1.09 0.57
C GLY A 837 24.50 0.43 -0.56
N ASN A 838 23.76 1.24 -1.32
CA ASN A 838 22.93 0.75 -2.41
C ASN A 838 23.79 0.19 -3.56
N VAL A 839 23.27 -0.81 -4.26
CA VAL A 839 23.89 -1.38 -5.47
C VAL A 839 23.23 -0.71 -6.65
N THR A 840 23.88 0.30 -7.25
CA THR A 840 23.27 1.17 -8.25
C THR A 840 23.26 0.57 -9.66
N ARG A 841 24.11 -0.42 -9.90
CA ARG A 841 24.30 -1.11 -11.18
C ARG A 841 24.57 -2.59 -11.03
N PHE A 842 24.36 -3.34 -12.11
CA PHE A 842 24.78 -4.74 -12.16
C PHE A 842 26.30 -4.80 -12.31
N VAL A 843 27.01 -5.07 -11.20
CA VAL A 843 28.46 -4.91 -11.10
C VAL A 843 29.15 -6.23 -10.74
N LYS A 844 30.34 -6.46 -11.31
CA LYS A 844 31.18 -7.61 -10.96
C LYS A 844 31.87 -7.35 -9.61
N LEU A 845 31.68 -8.28 -8.68
CA LEU A 845 32.29 -8.27 -7.34
C LEU A 845 33.59 -9.09 -7.28
N SER A 846 33.64 -10.21 -8.02
CA SER A 846 34.84 -11.07 -8.06
C SER A 846 36.01 -10.33 -8.72
N ASP A 847 37.17 -10.36 -8.09
CA ASP A 847 38.43 -9.82 -8.63
C ASP A 847 39.17 -10.87 -9.49
N ASP A 848 40.42 -10.56 -9.87
CA ASP A 848 41.30 -11.47 -10.62
C ASP A 848 42.05 -12.46 -9.71
N SER A 849 41.57 -12.69 -8.48
CA SER A 849 42.16 -13.67 -7.57
C SER A 849 42.10 -15.07 -8.17
N LYS A 850 43.19 -15.82 -7.98
CA LYS A 850 43.29 -17.23 -8.39
C LYS A 850 42.17 -18.11 -7.83
N ASN A 851 41.54 -17.72 -6.71
CA ASN A 851 40.46 -18.47 -6.08
C ASN A 851 39.20 -18.57 -6.96
N TYR A 852 39.02 -17.63 -7.90
CA TYR A 852 37.93 -17.63 -8.87
C TYR A 852 38.23 -18.45 -10.13
N HIS A 853 39.45 -18.94 -10.30
CA HIS A 853 39.87 -19.64 -11.51
C HIS A 853 39.89 -21.17 -11.31
N TYR A 854 39.28 -21.88 -12.26
CA TYR A 854 39.12 -23.34 -12.23
C TYR A 854 39.28 -23.89 -13.65
N PHE A 855 39.86 -25.07 -13.82
CA PHE A 855 40.12 -25.60 -15.17
C PHE A 855 38.87 -25.99 -15.96
N ALA A 856 37.88 -26.59 -15.31
CA ALA A 856 36.64 -27.03 -15.92
C ALA A 856 35.45 -26.97 -14.94
N PRO A 857 35.15 -25.78 -14.37
CA PRO A 857 34.05 -25.62 -13.43
C PRO A 857 32.72 -25.76 -14.16
N LYS A 858 31.75 -26.49 -13.60
CA LYS A 858 30.51 -26.85 -14.32
C LYS A 858 29.21 -26.60 -13.55
N GLY A 859 29.26 -26.57 -12.22
CA GLY A 859 28.12 -26.29 -11.37
C GLY A 859 28.49 -25.49 -10.13
N VAL A 860 27.52 -24.73 -9.63
CA VAL A 860 27.61 -23.98 -8.36
C VAL A 860 26.31 -24.13 -7.58
N SER A 861 26.40 -24.26 -6.26
CA SER A 861 25.24 -24.17 -5.37
C SER A 861 25.66 -23.62 -4.02
N ILE A 862 24.75 -22.94 -3.34
CA ILE A 862 25.01 -22.21 -2.10
C ILE A 862 24.03 -22.71 -1.03
N ASP A 863 24.52 -22.93 0.18
CA ASP A 863 23.65 -23.21 1.32
C ASP A 863 22.92 -21.92 1.74
N LYS A 864 21.65 -21.81 1.37
CA LYS A 864 20.81 -20.64 1.64
C LYS A 864 19.97 -20.78 2.91
N SER A 865 20.14 -21.84 3.70
CA SER A 865 19.32 -22.10 4.88
C SER A 865 19.99 -21.64 6.18
N PRO A 866 19.46 -20.63 6.88
CA PRO A 866 20.01 -20.21 8.17
C PRO A 866 19.92 -21.29 9.26
N GLU A 867 19.05 -22.30 9.10
CA GLU A 867 18.97 -23.46 10.00
C GLU A 867 20.16 -24.42 9.81
N SER A 868 20.80 -24.41 8.64
CA SER A 868 21.98 -25.22 8.33
C SER A 868 23.21 -24.74 9.11
N PRO A 869 24.06 -25.65 9.67
CA PRO A 869 25.36 -25.26 10.23
C PRO A 869 26.34 -24.69 9.20
N TYR A 870 26.00 -24.83 7.92
CA TYR A 870 26.84 -24.52 6.77
C TYR A 870 26.29 -23.38 5.92
N PHE A 871 25.34 -22.62 6.47
CA PHE A 871 24.76 -21.44 5.84
C PHE A 871 25.83 -20.53 5.22
N GLY A 872 25.63 -20.16 3.96
CA GLY A 872 26.54 -19.35 3.16
C GLY A 872 27.66 -20.11 2.45
N ARG A 873 27.88 -21.40 2.73
CA ARG A 873 28.92 -22.17 2.01
C ARG A 873 28.60 -22.28 0.53
N VAL A 874 29.60 -22.02 -0.30
CA VAL A 874 29.55 -22.10 -1.77
C VAL A 874 30.25 -23.38 -2.22
N TYR A 875 29.56 -24.21 -3.00
CA TYR A 875 30.10 -25.45 -3.56
C TYR A 875 30.25 -25.31 -5.07
N VAL A 876 31.46 -25.51 -5.58
CA VAL A 876 31.77 -25.46 -7.03
C VAL A 876 32.27 -26.81 -7.50
N THR A 877 31.63 -27.38 -8.52
CA THR A 877 32.09 -28.63 -9.14
C THR A 877 33.10 -28.34 -10.25
N ASN A 878 34.20 -29.10 -10.28
CA ASN A 878 35.22 -29.04 -11.31
C ASN A 878 35.40 -30.43 -11.96
N THR A 879 35.07 -30.54 -13.24
CA THR A 879 34.92 -31.85 -13.92
C THR A 879 36.24 -32.46 -14.42
N ALA A 880 37.28 -31.65 -14.61
CA ALA A 880 38.58 -32.09 -15.12
C ALA A 880 39.73 -31.36 -14.43
N ALA A 881 40.85 -32.06 -14.24
CA ALA A 881 42.05 -31.46 -13.68
C ALA A 881 42.83 -30.65 -14.73
N GLY A 882 43.44 -29.53 -14.33
CA GLY A 882 44.30 -28.72 -15.18
C GLY A 882 44.56 -27.31 -14.64
N GLU A 883 45.22 -26.47 -15.44
CA GLU A 883 45.64 -25.12 -15.04
C GLU A 883 44.74 -24.01 -15.63
N ALA A 884 44.38 -23.04 -14.78
CA ALA A 884 43.66 -21.81 -15.11
C ALA A 884 44.28 -20.62 -14.36
N SER A 885 44.76 -19.60 -15.08
CA SER A 885 45.36 -18.38 -14.51
C SER A 885 46.38 -18.64 -13.38
N GLY A 886 47.25 -19.65 -13.54
CA GLY A 886 48.26 -20.01 -12.54
C GLY A 886 47.76 -20.86 -11.37
N ARG A 887 46.49 -21.29 -11.37
CA ARG A 887 45.92 -22.26 -10.41
C ARG A 887 45.71 -23.62 -11.07
N THR A 888 46.26 -24.67 -10.47
CA THR A 888 46.12 -26.05 -10.96
C THR A 888 45.09 -26.82 -10.14
N THR A 889 43.85 -26.83 -10.61
CA THR A 889 42.72 -27.49 -9.94
C THR A 889 42.62 -28.97 -10.29
N ALA A 890 42.29 -29.83 -9.33
CA ALA A 890 41.91 -31.24 -9.53
C ALA A 890 40.40 -31.45 -9.79
N THR A 891 40.01 -32.63 -10.28
CA THR A 891 38.60 -33.06 -10.45
C THR A 891 37.93 -33.33 -9.10
N GLY A 892 36.76 -32.75 -8.86
CA GLY A 892 36.00 -32.90 -7.62
C GLY A 892 35.23 -31.63 -7.24
N VAL A 893 34.96 -31.44 -5.96
CA VAL A 893 34.23 -30.29 -5.41
C VAL A 893 35.17 -29.34 -4.65
N TYR A 894 34.96 -28.03 -4.83
CA TYR A 894 35.59 -26.95 -4.07
C TYR A 894 34.57 -26.25 -3.18
N VAL A 895 34.97 -25.93 -1.96
CA VAL A 895 34.13 -25.33 -0.92
C VAL A 895 34.73 -23.99 -0.52
N MET A 896 33.94 -22.93 -0.65
CA MET A 896 34.34 -21.56 -0.33
C MET A 896 33.34 -20.91 0.64
N GLY A 897 33.78 -19.87 1.33
CA GLY A 897 32.89 -18.95 2.06
C GLY A 897 32.21 -17.93 1.12
N PRO A 898 31.19 -17.19 1.60
CA PRO A 898 30.61 -16.06 0.88
C PRO A 898 31.61 -14.97 0.49
N ASP A 899 32.71 -14.86 1.23
CA ASP A 899 33.84 -13.96 0.98
C ASP A 899 34.87 -14.51 -0.02
N ALA A 900 34.58 -15.66 -0.65
CA ALA A 900 35.44 -16.39 -1.57
C ALA A 900 36.78 -16.90 -0.97
N LEU A 901 36.86 -16.98 0.36
CA LEU A 901 37.98 -17.62 1.03
C LEU A 901 37.83 -19.14 1.03
N ASP A 902 38.98 -19.83 1.00
CA ASP A 902 39.04 -21.26 1.27
C ASP A 902 38.85 -21.51 2.77
N ILE A 903 37.61 -21.82 3.15
CA ILE A 903 37.20 -22.07 4.53
C ILE A 903 37.53 -23.48 5.02
N THR A 904 38.10 -24.33 4.16
CA THR A 904 38.40 -25.74 4.46
C THR A 904 39.89 -26.05 4.49
N GLY A 905 40.72 -25.17 3.93
CA GLY A 905 42.15 -25.39 3.74
C GLY A 905 42.48 -26.40 2.63
N GLN A 906 41.57 -26.61 1.68
CA GLN A 906 41.76 -27.54 0.56
C GLN A 906 42.79 -27.05 -0.48
N GLY A 907 43.00 -25.74 -0.56
CA GLY A 907 43.86 -25.08 -1.55
C GLY A 907 43.46 -25.41 -2.99
N ASP A 908 44.39 -26.00 -3.73
CA ASP A 908 44.22 -26.38 -5.13
C ASP A 908 43.75 -27.84 -5.32
N LYS A 909 43.54 -28.57 -4.21
CA LYS A 909 42.97 -29.92 -4.23
C LYS A 909 41.44 -29.84 -4.21
N ALA A 910 40.78 -30.83 -4.80
CA ALA A 910 39.33 -30.99 -4.76
C ALA A 910 38.92 -32.13 -3.82
N TYR A 911 37.72 -32.04 -3.25
CA TYR A 911 37.10 -33.16 -2.53
C TYR A 911 36.46 -34.13 -3.53
N ALA A 912 36.90 -35.40 -3.49
CA ALA A 912 36.40 -36.47 -4.36
C ALA A 912 35.66 -37.59 -3.60
N GLY A 913 35.77 -37.64 -2.27
CA GLY A 913 35.04 -38.55 -1.39
C GLY A 913 35.04 -40.02 -1.82
N ASP A 914 36.22 -40.58 -2.06
CA ASP A 914 36.46 -41.97 -2.53
C ASP A 914 35.88 -42.33 -3.92
N VAL A 915 35.17 -41.41 -4.58
CA VAL A 915 34.69 -41.59 -5.95
C VAL A 915 35.83 -41.32 -6.95
N GLN A 916 36.06 -42.27 -7.86
CA GLN A 916 36.96 -42.07 -8.99
C GLN A 916 36.20 -41.40 -10.14
N TRP A 917 36.11 -40.08 -10.09
CA TRP A 917 35.52 -39.27 -11.16
C TRP A 917 36.26 -39.47 -12.49
N THR A 918 35.55 -39.41 -13.62
CA THR A 918 36.13 -39.74 -14.93
C THR A 918 37.19 -38.74 -15.39
N GLY A 919 37.16 -37.51 -14.87
CA GLY A 919 38.06 -36.43 -15.28
C GLY A 919 37.76 -35.86 -16.66
N VAL A 920 36.62 -36.22 -17.26
CA VAL A 920 36.18 -35.74 -18.57
C VAL A 920 35.37 -34.47 -18.41
N VAL A 921 35.70 -33.44 -19.20
CA VAL A 921 35.01 -32.15 -19.16
C VAL A 921 33.51 -32.33 -19.40
N GLY A 922 32.70 -31.89 -18.44
CA GLY A 922 31.24 -31.97 -18.49
C GLY A 922 30.64 -33.30 -18.04
N GLU A 923 31.42 -34.30 -17.64
CA GLU A 923 30.90 -35.48 -16.93
C GLU A 923 30.79 -35.18 -15.42
N GLY A 924 31.11 -36.11 -14.52
CA GLY A 924 30.97 -35.90 -13.07
C GLY A 924 32.23 -35.45 -12.32
N PRO A 925 32.08 -34.80 -11.16
CA PRO A 925 30.80 -34.32 -10.61
C PRO A 925 30.32 -33.11 -11.42
N ARG A 926 29.10 -33.17 -11.97
CA ARG A 926 28.64 -32.23 -13.01
C ARG A 926 28.00 -30.99 -12.41
N LYS A 927 26.85 -31.19 -11.75
CA LYS A 927 26.05 -30.15 -11.09
C LYS A 927 25.88 -30.50 -9.62
N VAL A 928 25.56 -29.48 -8.82
CA VAL A 928 25.42 -29.56 -7.37
C VAL A 928 24.14 -28.87 -6.93
N ALA A 929 23.50 -29.37 -5.88
CA ALA A 929 22.36 -28.74 -5.22
C ALA A 929 22.47 -28.92 -3.71
N VAL A 930 22.10 -27.90 -2.93
CA VAL A 930 22.13 -27.94 -1.46
C VAL A 930 20.72 -27.88 -0.90
N ALA A 931 20.34 -28.88 -0.09
CA ALA A 931 19.05 -28.91 0.60
C ALA A 931 19.05 -27.96 1.82
N ALA A 932 17.85 -27.62 2.29
CA ALA A 932 17.70 -26.70 3.43
C ALA A 932 18.26 -27.22 4.76
N ASP A 933 18.51 -28.53 4.88
CA ASP A 933 19.18 -29.14 6.02
C ASP A 933 20.72 -29.21 5.87
N GLY A 934 21.26 -28.68 4.77
CA GLY A 934 22.68 -28.64 4.46
C GLY A 934 23.21 -29.86 3.69
N ARG A 935 22.38 -30.87 3.37
CA ARG A 935 22.81 -32.00 2.52
C ARG A 935 23.18 -31.53 1.12
N VAL A 936 24.32 -31.99 0.61
CA VAL A 936 24.87 -31.59 -0.68
C VAL A 936 24.75 -32.73 -1.69
N PHE A 937 23.94 -32.54 -2.73
CA PHE A 937 23.70 -33.53 -3.77
C PHE A 937 24.47 -33.19 -5.04
N LEU A 938 25.15 -34.18 -5.62
CA LEU A 938 25.95 -34.07 -6.84
C LEU A 938 25.37 -35.01 -7.89
N CYS A 939 25.41 -34.61 -9.16
CA CYS A 939 24.97 -35.47 -10.27
C CYS A 939 26.10 -35.80 -11.24
N ASP A 940 26.00 -36.94 -11.92
CA ASP A 940 26.98 -37.38 -12.92
C ASP A 940 26.28 -37.79 -14.23
N ALA A 941 26.81 -37.29 -15.35
CA ALA A 941 26.28 -37.51 -16.70
C ALA A 941 27.04 -38.60 -17.49
N SER A 942 28.06 -39.23 -16.90
CA SER A 942 28.86 -40.30 -17.49
C SER A 942 28.15 -41.65 -17.39
N SER A 943 28.46 -42.56 -18.31
CA SER A 943 27.92 -43.92 -18.28
C SER A 943 28.53 -44.80 -17.18
N SER A 944 29.70 -44.43 -16.64
CA SER A 944 30.42 -45.25 -15.64
C SER A 944 30.06 -44.90 -14.19
N ASN A 945 29.85 -43.61 -13.91
CA ASN A 945 29.53 -43.10 -12.58
C ASN A 945 28.10 -42.51 -12.51
N ALA A 946 27.21 -42.89 -13.44
CA ALA A 946 25.83 -42.41 -13.51
C ALA A 946 25.13 -42.37 -12.14
N GLY A 947 24.29 -41.35 -11.94
CA GLY A 947 23.41 -41.21 -10.79
C GLY A 947 23.59 -39.93 -10.00
N VAL A 948 23.15 -39.99 -8.75
CA VAL A 948 23.26 -38.93 -7.74
C VAL A 948 24.12 -39.40 -6.59
N TYR A 949 24.97 -38.51 -6.09
CA TYR A 949 25.82 -38.71 -4.93
C TYR A 949 25.49 -37.70 -3.84
N LEU A 950 25.57 -38.13 -2.59
CA LEU A 950 25.45 -37.29 -1.41
C LEU A 950 26.86 -37.04 -0.85
N MET A 951 27.22 -35.76 -0.77
CA MET A 951 28.42 -35.28 -0.10
C MET A 951 28.05 -34.83 1.32
N ASN A 952 28.75 -35.38 2.32
CA ASN A 952 28.63 -34.91 3.68
C ASN A 952 29.31 -33.52 3.81
N PRO A 953 28.60 -32.45 4.21
CA PRO A 953 29.16 -31.11 4.28
C PRO A 953 30.17 -30.90 5.43
N GLU A 954 30.24 -31.80 6.41
CA GLU A 954 31.19 -31.75 7.52
C GLU A 954 32.50 -32.47 7.19
N THR A 955 32.40 -33.71 6.72
CA THR A 955 33.53 -34.61 6.50
C THR A 955 34.00 -34.66 5.05
N PHE A 956 33.20 -34.14 4.12
CA PHE A 956 33.42 -34.13 2.68
C PHE A 956 33.53 -35.53 2.05
N THR A 957 33.06 -36.57 2.75
CA THR A 957 32.88 -37.92 2.19
C THR A 957 31.72 -37.93 1.21
N ILE A 958 31.85 -38.68 0.10
CA ILE A 958 30.85 -38.74 -0.96
C ILE A 958 30.37 -40.18 -1.12
N SER A 959 29.07 -40.39 -1.24
CA SER A 959 28.48 -41.72 -1.39
C SER A 959 27.29 -41.72 -2.36
N PRO A 960 27.04 -42.81 -3.10
CA PRO A 960 25.93 -42.87 -4.04
C PRO A 960 24.58 -42.93 -3.30
N VAL A 961 23.61 -42.12 -3.73
CA VAL A 961 22.23 -42.15 -3.23
C VAL A 961 21.56 -43.47 -3.59
N PHE A 962 21.82 -43.99 -4.79
CA PHE A 962 21.27 -45.27 -5.27
C PHE A 962 22.10 -46.47 -4.83
N LYS A 963 22.25 -46.65 -3.52
CA LYS A 963 23.13 -47.67 -2.93
C LYS A 963 22.68 -49.08 -3.31
N GLY A 964 23.61 -49.87 -3.86
CA GLY A 964 23.36 -51.25 -4.31
C GLY A 964 22.81 -51.38 -5.73
N ALA A 965 22.74 -50.28 -6.49
CA ALA A 965 22.35 -50.32 -7.90
C ALA A 965 23.41 -50.98 -8.78
N THR A 966 22.96 -51.77 -9.75
CA THR A 966 23.77 -52.24 -10.87
C THR A 966 23.76 -51.18 -11.96
N ASN A 967 24.93 -50.78 -12.46
CA ASN A 967 25.08 -49.85 -13.57
C ASN A 967 25.28 -50.62 -14.89
N GLU A 968 24.32 -50.53 -15.80
CA GLU A 968 24.42 -51.04 -17.17
C GLU A 968 24.49 -49.87 -18.15
N ALA A 969 25.71 -49.52 -18.57
CA ALA A 969 25.99 -48.45 -19.53
C ALA A 969 25.33 -47.08 -19.20
N GLY A 970 25.22 -46.75 -17.91
CA GLY A 970 24.62 -45.52 -17.41
C GLY A 970 23.17 -45.64 -16.96
N SER A 971 22.57 -46.84 -17.04
CA SER A 971 21.25 -47.14 -16.48
C SER A 971 21.41 -47.85 -15.14
N LEU A 972 20.84 -47.29 -14.07
CA LEU A 972 20.93 -47.82 -12.72
C LEU A 972 19.67 -48.60 -12.35
N SER A 973 19.85 -49.82 -11.85
CA SER A 973 18.72 -50.63 -11.37
C SER A 973 19.02 -51.36 -10.06
N ILE A 974 18.01 -51.49 -9.21
CA ILE A 974 18.05 -52.26 -7.95
C ILE A 974 16.98 -53.34 -8.05
N GLY A 975 17.38 -54.61 -7.98
CA GLY A 975 16.44 -55.73 -8.14
C GLY A 975 15.70 -55.72 -9.49
N GLY A 976 16.30 -55.17 -10.54
CA GLY A 976 15.70 -55.01 -11.87
C GLY A 976 14.76 -53.81 -12.02
N VAL A 977 14.54 -53.03 -10.96
CA VAL A 977 13.77 -51.78 -11.00
C VAL A 977 14.71 -50.63 -11.32
N TYR A 978 14.36 -49.84 -12.33
CA TYR A 978 15.08 -48.62 -12.69
C TYR A 978 14.98 -47.58 -11.55
N VAL A 979 16.11 -47.06 -11.11
CA VAL A 979 16.17 -46.07 -10.01
C VAL A 979 16.79 -44.74 -10.43
N GLY A 980 17.53 -44.70 -11.53
CA GLY A 980 18.20 -43.50 -12.04
C GLY A 980 19.20 -43.82 -13.15
N GLY A 981 19.86 -42.79 -13.69
CA GLY A 981 20.78 -42.95 -14.81
C GLY A 981 21.75 -41.77 -14.94
N GLN A 982 22.15 -41.46 -16.16
CA GLN A 982 23.02 -40.34 -16.49
C GLN A 982 22.29 -39.00 -16.31
N MET A 983 22.64 -38.27 -15.24
CA MET A 983 21.97 -37.03 -14.84
C MET A 983 22.77 -35.81 -15.30
N THR A 984 22.15 -34.92 -16.06
CA THR A 984 22.80 -33.72 -16.61
C THR A 984 22.63 -32.47 -15.77
N ALA A 985 21.57 -32.43 -14.96
CA ALA A 985 21.30 -31.36 -13.99
C ALA A 985 20.56 -31.90 -12.75
N ILE A 986 20.65 -31.15 -11.66
CA ILE A 986 20.07 -31.48 -10.36
C ILE A 986 19.56 -30.21 -9.67
N GLY A 987 18.47 -30.32 -8.92
CA GLY A 987 17.92 -29.25 -8.10
C GLY A 987 17.15 -29.82 -6.92
N VAL A 988 16.91 -29.02 -5.89
CA VAL A 988 16.25 -29.45 -4.67
C VAL A 988 15.32 -28.36 -4.15
N ARG A 989 14.19 -28.77 -3.55
CA ARG A 989 13.28 -27.87 -2.81
C ARG A 989 12.70 -28.59 -1.59
N GLY A 990 12.01 -27.82 -0.76
CA GLY A 990 11.36 -28.32 0.46
C GLY A 990 12.32 -28.42 1.64
N THR A 991 11.77 -28.84 2.78
CA THR A 991 12.49 -29.00 4.04
C THR A 991 12.01 -30.26 4.75
N GLY A 992 12.88 -30.90 5.56
CA GLY A 992 12.56 -32.12 6.31
C GLY A 992 11.95 -33.22 5.41
N GLU A 993 10.85 -33.82 5.86
CA GLU A 993 10.09 -34.85 5.14
C GLU A 993 9.54 -34.39 3.78
N ALA A 994 9.35 -33.09 3.56
CA ALA A 994 8.88 -32.54 2.29
C ALA A 994 10.02 -32.28 1.28
N THR A 995 11.25 -32.66 1.59
CA THR A 995 12.40 -32.45 0.69
C THR A 995 12.26 -33.29 -0.58
N GLN A 996 12.40 -32.63 -1.73
CA GLN A 996 12.28 -33.23 -3.06
C GLN A 996 13.52 -32.95 -3.90
N LEU A 997 14.06 -33.99 -4.51
CA LEU A 997 15.19 -33.91 -5.43
C LEU A 997 14.72 -34.05 -6.88
N TYR A 998 15.17 -33.14 -7.73
CA TYR A 998 14.86 -33.11 -9.16
C TYR A 998 16.13 -33.39 -9.95
N THR A 999 16.04 -34.24 -10.97
CA THR A 999 17.16 -34.51 -11.88
C THR A 999 16.71 -34.54 -13.33
N VAL A 1000 17.55 -34.01 -14.23
CA VAL A 1000 17.37 -34.13 -15.68
C VAL A 1000 18.12 -35.37 -16.15
N ASP A 1001 17.39 -36.38 -16.63
CA ASP A 1001 17.92 -37.70 -16.97
C ASP A 1001 17.91 -37.95 -18.47
N LYS A 1002 19.09 -38.24 -19.04
CA LYS A 1002 19.26 -38.53 -20.47
C LYS A 1002 19.14 -40.02 -20.83
N THR A 1003 18.92 -40.90 -19.85
CA THR A 1003 18.89 -42.36 -20.01
C THR A 1003 17.48 -42.89 -20.21
N THR A 1004 16.50 -42.40 -19.44
CA THR A 1004 15.14 -42.97 -19.36
C THR A 1004 14.24 -42.67 -20.54
N SER A 1005 14.52 -41.61 -21.31
CA SER A 1005 13.57 -41.10 -22.30
C SER A 1005 13.34 -42.01 -23.51
N GLY A 1006 14.21 -43.00 -23.74
CA GLY A 1006 14.21 -43.83 -24.94
C GLY A 1006 14.56 -43.09 -26.24
N ALA A 1007 14.82 -41.77 -26.18
CA ALA A 1007 15.15 -40.92 -27.31
C ALA A 1007 16.22 -39.88 -26.92
N SER A 1008 17.33 -39.83 -27.64
CA SER A 1008 18.50 -38.98 -27.31
C SER A 1008 18.22 -37.47 -27.23
N TRP A 1009 17.10 -37.00 -27.76
CA TRP A 1009 16.75 -35.58 -27.93
C TRP A 1009 15.60 -35.10 -27.04
N LYS A 1010 15.05 -35.96 -26.17
CA LYS A 1010 14.06 -35.62 -25.14
C LYS A 1010 14.56 -36.17 -23.81
N LYS A 1011 14.66 -35.36 -22.76
CA LYS A 1011 15.11 -35.82 -21.42
C LYS A 1011 13.96 -35.86 -20.45
N PHE A 1012 13.99 -36.80 -19.51
CA PHE A 1012 12.95 -36.92 -18.49
C PHE A 1012 13.37 -36.17 -17.24
N ILE A 1013 12.38 -35.62 -16.55
CA ILE A 1013 12.57 -35.06 -15.20
C ILE A 1013 12.18 -36.15 -14.22
N ASN A 1014 13.16 -36.63 -13.46
CA ASN A 1014 12.93 -37.55 -12.36
C ASN A 1014 12.82 -36.75 -11.06
N VAL A 1015 11.79 -37.02 -10.27
CA VAL A 1015 11.59 -36.43 -8.94
C VAL A 1015 11.64 -37.54 -7.90
N TYR A 1016 12.39 -37.31 -6.84
CA TYR A 1016 12.50 -38.19 -5.69
C TYR A 1016 12.02 -37.42 -4.46
N ASN A 1017 10.93 -37.87 -3.85
CA ASN A 1017 10.44 -37.36 -2.57
C ASN A 1017 11.33 -37.90 -1.44
N ILE A 1018 12.58 -37.44 -1.43
CA ILE A 1018 13.67 -38.04 -0.66
C ILE A 1018 13.52 -37.83 0.84
N GLY A 1019 12.77 -36.81 1.28
CA GLY A 1019 12.58 -36.49 2.69
C GLY A 1019 13.93 -36.36 3.39
N GLU A 1020 14.05 -36.94 4.58
CA GLU A 1020 15.30 -36.95 5.37
C GLU A 1020 16.26 -38.10 5.01
N ALA A 1021 15.96 -38.90 3.98
CA ALA A 1021 16.76 -40.08 3.64
C ALA A 1021 18.05 -39.74 2.87
N ASP A 1022 19.13 -40.45 3.15
CA ASP A 1022 20.41 -40.34 2.42
C ASP A 1022 20.53 -41.29 1.22
N VAL A 1023 19.62 -42.26 1.13
CA VAL A 1023 19.61 -43.32 0.12
C VAL A 1023 18.22 -43.50 -0.46
N TRP A 1024 18.17 -43.84 -1.75
CA TRP A 1024 16.93 -44.11 -2.48
C TRP A 1024 17.04 -45.44 -3.23
N THR A 1025 16.10 -46.36 -3.00
CA THR A 1025 16.18 -47.73 -3.52
C THR A 1025 14.96 -48.15 -4.36
N THR A 1026 14.05 -47.23 -4.64
CA THR A 1026 12.83 -47.46 -5.42
C THR A 1026 12.87 -46.66 -6.72
N ALA A 1027 11.87 -46.86 -7.59
CA ALA A 1027 11.70 -46.01 -8.77
C ALA A 1027 11.54 -44.52 -8.37
N PRO A 1028 11.84 -43.58 -9.29
CA PRO A 1028 11.52 -42.17 -9.08
C PRO A 1028 10.04 -41.98 -8.70
N SER A 1029 9.75 -41.06 -7.78
CA SER A 1029 8.38 -40.71 -7.39
C SER A 1029 7.58 -40.16 -8.57
N TYR A 1030 8.28 -39.50 -9.50
CA TYR A 1030 7.75 -39.05 -10.79
C TYR A 1030 8.86 -39.10 -11.85
N SER A 1031 8.51 -39.43 -13.09
CA SER A 1031 9.45 -39.55 -14.19
C SER A 1031 8.74 -39.36 -15.53
N LYS A 1032 8.70 -38.12 -16.04
CA LYS A 1032 8.12 -37.79 -17.35
C LYS A 1032 8.80 -36.55 -17.96
N ALA A 1033 8.57 -36.32 -19.24
CA ALA A 1033 8.86 -35.04 -19.88
C ALA A 1033 7.57 -34.25 -20.10
N ALA A 1034 7.60 -32.94 -19.84
CA ALA A 1034 6.49 -32.02 -20.08
C ALA A 1034 6.28 -31.72 -21.58
N SER A 1035 5.25 -30.93 -21.90
CA SER A 1035 4.95 -30.47 -23.26
C SER A 1035 6.11 -29.66 -23.87
N SER A 1036 6.63 -28.69 -23.12
CA SER A 1036 7.99 -28.16 -23.30
C SER A 1036 9.00 -29.00 -22.52
N TYR A 1037 10.13 -29.36 -23.13
CA TYR A 1037 11.08 -30.28 -22.53
C TYR A 1037 12.54 -29.86 -22.74
N ILE A 1038 13.44 -30.50 -21.99
CA ILE A 1038 14.88 -30.38 -22.16
C ILE A 1038 15.35 -31.41 -23.19
N GLY A 1039 16.00 -30.95 -24.26
CA GLY A 1039 16.61 -31.78 -25.30
C GLY A 1039 18.13 -31.78 -25.27
N ASN A 1040 18.80 -30.75 -24.73
CA ASN A 1040 20.26 -30.63 -24.70
C ASN A 1040 20.88 -31.06 -23.36
N ASP A 1041 22.11 -31.60 -23.37
CA ASP A 1041 22.81 -32.04 -22.15
C ASP A 1041 23.28 -30.86 -21.31
N ASN A 1042 23.64 -29.74 -21.95
CA ASN A 1042 23.88 -28.47 -21.28
C ASN A 1042 22.52 -27.90 -20.87
N SER A 1043 22.19 -28.09 -19.59
CA SER A 1043 20.87 -27.84 -19.02
C SER A 1043 20.98 -27.55 -17.52
N SER A 1044 19.95 -26.91 -17.00
CA SER A 1044 19.78 -26.54 -15.60
C SER A 1044 18.32 -26.73 -15.20
N ILE A 1045 18.06 -27.06 -13.94
CA ILE A 1045 16.72 -27.16 -13.37
C ILE A 1045 16.71 -26.52 -11.98
N VAL A 1046 15.77 -25.61 -11.75
CA VAL A 1046 15.64 -24.88 -10.50
C VAL A 1046 14.21 -25.06 -9.99
N PRO A 1047 13.98 -26.01 -9.07
CA PRO A 1047 12.69 -26.18 -8.40
C PRO A 1047 12.36 -24.97 -7.53
N VAL A 1048 11.11 -24.52 -7.59
CA VAL A 1048 10.53 -23.42 -6.80
C VAL A 1048 9.31 -23.93 -6.04
N SER A 1049 8.67 -23.10 -5.20
CA SER A 1049 7.56 -23.55 -4.33
C SER A 1049 6.35 -24.11 -5.08
N THR A 1050 6.05 -23.61 -6.28
CA THR A 1050 4.85 -23.95 -7.07
C THR A 1050 5.14 -24.74 -8.36
N GLY A 1051 6.39 -25.14 -8.57
CA GLY A 1051 6.81 -25.79 -9.80
C GLY A 1051 8.32 -25.86 -9.99
N TYR A 1052 8.79 -25.76 -11.23
CA TYR A 1052 10.21 -25.61 -11.53
C TYR A 1052 10.47 -24.82 -12.81
N TRP A 1053 11.61 -24.12 -12.82
CA TRP A 1053 12.18 -23.52 -14.03
C TRP A 1053 13.23 -24.47 -14.63
N ALA A 1054 13.27 -24.53 -15.95
CA ALA A 1054 14.25 -25.34 -16.67
C ALA A 1054 14.87 -24.53 -17.81
N GLY A 1055 16.19 -24.60 -17.92
CA GLY A 1055 17.00 -23.90 -18.92
C GLY A 1055 17.87 -24.89 -19.69
N GLN A 1056 18.15 -24.61 -20.95
CA GLN A 1056 18.97 -25.50 -21.78
C GLN A 1056 19.68 -24.77 -22.91
N TYR A 1057 20.68 -25.44 -23.51
CA TYR A 1057 21.34 -24.93 -24.69
C TYR A 1057 20.45 -24.88 -25.92
N ARG A 1058 20.25 -23.67 -26.44
CA ARG A 1058 19.74 -23.39 -27.78
C ARG A 1058 20.61 -22.32 -28.45
N GLY A 1059 21.04 -22.61 -29.68
CA GLY A 1059 21.66 -21.60 -30.55
C GLY A 1059 20.64 -20.61 -31.12
N ALA A 1060 21.14 -19.59 -31.84
CA ALA A 1060 20.30 -18.64 -32.57
C ALA A 1060 19.31 -19.32 -33.51
N GLY A 1061 18.04 -18.86 -33.46
CA GLY A 1061 16.92 -19.48 -34.17
C GLY A 1061 16.49 -20.84 -33.62
N GLY A 1062 17.06 -21.29 -32.50
CA GLY A 1062 16.73 -22.56 -31.88
C GLY A 1062 15.43 -22.52 -31.06
N ASN A 1063 15.16 -21.43 -30.35
CA ASN A 1063 14.06 -21.33 -29.39
C ASN A 1063 12.71 -21.74 -30.00
N SER A 1064 12.10 -22.82 -29.51
CA SER A 1064 10.83 -23.37 -30.02
C SER A 1064 9.95 -23.87 -28.89
N THR A 1065 8.63 -23.91 -29.08
CA THR A 1065 7.66 -24.31 -28.03
C THR A 1065 7.95 -25.66 -27.39
N ALA A 1066 8.40 -26.63 -28.19
CA ALA A 1066 8.76 -27.96 -27.71
C ALA A 1066 10.13 -28.00 -26.98
N ASN A 1067 11.12 -27.24 -27.44
CA ASN A 1067 12.48 -27.21 -26.88
C ASN A 1067 12.89 -25.74 -26.60
N PRO A 1068 12.26 -25.03 -25.67
CA PRO A 1068 12.53 -23.61 -25.50
C PRO A 1068 13.90 -23.38 -24.84
N CYS A 1069 14.43 -22.16 -24.93
CA CYS A 1069 15.62 -21.73 -24.16
C CYS A 1069 15.38 -21.90 -22.65
N MET A 1070 14.17 -21.52 -22.20
CA MET A 1070 13.70 -21.65 -20.83
C MET A 1070 12.19 -21.91 -20.80
N PHE A 1071 11.72 -22.66 -19.81
CA PHE A 1071 10.29 -22.85 -19.54
C PHE A 1071 10.00 -23.00 -18.05
N TYR A 1072 8.74 -22.77 -17.69
CA TYR A 1072 8.21 -23.00 -16.35
C TYR A 1072 7.19 -24.14 -16.37
N PHE A 1073 7.36 -25.10 -15.47
CA PHE A 1073 6.42 -26.19 -15.21
C PHE A 1073 5.63 -25.88 -13.95
N SER A 1074 4.30 -25.95 -14.04
CA SER A 1074 3.40 -25.77 -12.90
C SER A 1074 3.08 -27.13 -12.27
N ASP A 1075 3.22 -27.23 -10.94
CA ASP A 1075 2.80 -28.45 -10.22
C ASP A 1075 1.28 -28.62 -10.24
N GLU A 1076 0.54 -27.53 -10.11
CA GLU A 1076 -0.93 -27.52 -10.09
C GLU A 1076 -1.50 -27.99 -11.43
N LEU A 1077 -0.99 -27.44 -12.53
CA LEU A 1077 -1.44 -27.77 -13.88
C LEU A 1077 -0.73 -29.00 -14.45
N ASN A 1078 0.33 -29.47 -13.77
CA ASN A 1078 1.10 -30.67 -14.09
C ASN A 1078 1.66 -30.69 -15.53
N ASP A 1079 1.98 -29.51 -16.08
CA ASP A 1079 2.61 -29.33 -17.38
C ASP A 1079 3.38 -28.00 -17.48
N ALA A 1080 4.10 -27.79 -18.59
CA ALA A 1080 4.72 -26.52 -18.92
C ALA A 1080 3.66 -25.49 -19.34
N VAL A 1081 3.60 -24.37 -18.62
CA VAL A 1081 2.55 -23.33 -18.81
C VAL A 1081 3.12 -22.01 -19.33
N PHE A 1082 4.45 -21.88 -19.34
CA PHE A 1082 5.18 -20.77 -19.94
C PHE A 1082 6.43 -21.29 -20.63
N ASN A 1083 6.78 -20.71 -21.78
CA ASN A 1083 8.05 -20.95 -22.44
C ASN A 1083 8.52 -19.70 -23.20
N THR A 1084 9.84 -19.59 -23.40
CA THR A 1084 10.44 -18.41 -24.04
C THR A 1084 10.18 -18.26 -25.54
N ALA A 1085 9.51 -19.22 -26.20
CA ALA A 1085 9.33 -19.18 -27.65
C ALA A 1085 8.06 -18.44 -28.08
N GLU A 1086 7.09 -18.23 -27.17
CA GLU A 1086 5.81 -17.58 -27.45
C GLU A 1086 5.39 -16.62 -26.32
N PRO A 1087 5.62 -15.29 -26.45
CA PRO A 1087 6.39 -14.65 -27.52
C PRO A 1087 7.88 -15.01 -27.42
N ASN A 1088 8.60 -14.92 -28.55
CA ASN A 1088 10.02 -15.24 -28.62
C ASN A 1088 10.88 -14.20 -27.88
N ILE A 1089 10.90 -14.26 -26.55
CA ILE A 1089 11.62 -13.29 -25.71
C ILE A 1089 13.14 -13.56 -25.65
N VAL A 1090 13.61 -14.69 -26.20
CA VAL A 1090 15.03 -15.04 -26.33
C VAL A 1090 15.37 -15.32 -27.80
N GLU A 1091 15.59 -14.26 -28.57
CA GLU A 1091 15.88 -14.36 -30.01
C GLU A 1091 17.31 -14.81 -30.34
N THR A 1092 18.25 -14.55 -29.42
CA THR A 1092 19.68 -14.84 -29.55
C THR A 1092 19.97 -16.29 -29.19
N SER A 1093 20.64 -16.59 -28.08
CA SER A 1093 21.02 -17.95 -27.74
C SER A 1093 21.16 -18.07 -26.24
N SER A 1094 20.53 -19.08 -25.65
CA SER A 1094 20.75 -19.38 -24.23
C SER A 1094 22.12 -19.99 -23.92
N GLN A 1095 22.96 -20.24 -24.94
CA GLN A 1095 24.26 -20.91 -24.82
C GLN A 1095 24.20 -22.12 -23.87
N ASN A 1096 25.05 -22.31 -22.85
CA ASN A 1096 25.02 -23.58 -22.10
C ASN A 1096 23.83 -23.73 -21.13
N GLY A 1097 22.85 -22.83 -21.15
CA GLY A 1097 21.60 -22.96 -20.41
C GLY A 1097 21.78 -22.83 -18.90
N ALA A 1098 22.72 -22.00 -18.44
CA ALA A 1098 22.81 -21.62 -17.04
C ALA A 1098 21.51 -20.93 -16.61
N LEU A 1099 21.02 -21.29 -15.42
CA LEU A 1099 19.75 -20.81 -14.90
C LEU A 1099 19.84 -20.64 -13.39
N ALA A 1100 19.40 -19.51 -12.87
CA ALA A 1100 19.16 -19.30 -11.44
C ALA A 1100 17.83 -18.60 -11.22
N VAL A 1101 17.20 -18.84 -10.07
CA VAL A 1101 15.95 -18.20 -9.69
C VAL A 1101 16.08 -17.61 -8.30
N ASN A 1102 15.76 -16.32 -8.18
CA ASN A 1102 15.49 -15.69 -6.90
C ASN A 1102 13.96 -15.57 -6.75
N GLU A 1103 13.36 -16.59 -6.14
CA GLU A 1103 11.90 -16.71 -6.01
C GLU A 1103 11.30 -15.56 -5.20
N LYS A 1104 12.00 -15.11 -4.14
CA LYS A 1104 11.55 -14.00 -3.28
C LYS A 1104 11.38 -12.70 -4.06
N GLU A 1105 12.24 -12.44 -5.05
CA GLU A 1105 12.19 -11.23 -5.87
C GLU A 1105 11.46 -11.44 -7.21
N GLY A 1106 10.99 -12.66 -7.50
CA GLY A 1106 10.39 -12.99 -8.79
C GLY A 1106 11.37 -12.82 -9.95
N ILE A 1107 12.65 -13.18 -9.77
CA ILE A 1107 13.70 -13.00 -10.79
C ILE A 1107 14.20 -14.34 -11.32
N VAL A 1108 14.43 -14.43 -12.63
CA VAL A 1108 15.11 -15.54 -13.29
C VAL A 1108 16.31 -15.02 -14.09
N ALA A 1109 17.50 -15.58 -13.83
CA ALA A 1109 18.70 -15.33 -14.61
C ALA A 1109 18.92 -16.49 -15.59
N LEU A 1110 19.03 -16.19 -16.88
CA LEU A 1110 19.28 -17.17 -17.95
C LEU A 1110 20.54 -16.77 -18.71
N SER A 1111 21.45 -17.71 -18.98
CA SER A 1111 22.62 -17.39 -19.82
C SER A 1111 22.18 -16.94 -21.19
N ASN A 1112 22.82 -15.92 -21.74
CA ASN A 1112 22.47 -15.39 -23.05
C ASN A 1112 23.69 -14.85 -23.79
N ASN A 1113 24.06 -15.50 -24.89
CA ASN A 1113 25.12 -15.09 -25.81
C ASN A 1113 26.42 -14.55 -25.16
N GLY A 1114 26.94 -15.24 -24.15
CA GLY A 1114 28.17 -14.90 -23.44
C GLY A 1114 27.97 -13.98 -22.23
N GLY A 1115 26.71 -13.77 -21.85
CA GLY A 1115 26.31 -13.02 -20.68
C GLY A 1115 25.07 -13.62 -20.04
N VAL A 1116 24.23 -12.75 -19.50
CA VAL A 1116 22.99 -13.09 -18.77
C VAL A 1116 21.84 -12.19 -19.24
N SER A 1117 20.67 -12.80 -19.41
CA SER A 1117 19.37 -12.11 -19.41
C SER A 1117 18.75 -12.25 -18.03
N ILE A 1118 18.32 -11.14 -17.45
CA ILE A 1118 17.54 -11.11 -16.21
C ILE A 1118 16.08 -10.87 -16.58
N PHE A 1119 15.21 -11.79 -16.18
CA PHE A 1119 13.77 -11.70 -16.33
C PHE A 1119 13.10 -11.47 -14.98
N GLN A 1120 12.05 -10.67 -14.97
CA GLN A 1120 11.12 -10.57 -13.86
C GLN A 1120 9.87 -11.40 -14.16
N TYR A 1121 9.29 -12.02 -13.15
CA TYR A 1121 8.03 -12.72 -13.26
C TYR A 1121 7.11 -12.51 -12.04
N LYS A 1122 5.80 -12.55 -12.30
CA LYS A 1122 4.75 -12.59 -11.29
C LYS A 1122 3.78 -13.72 -11.64
N MET A 1123 3.38 -14.53 -10.65
CA MET A 1123 2.29 -15.49 -10.87
C MET A 1123 0.97 -14.74 -11.02
N ASN A 1124 0.20 -15.08 -12.05
CA ASN A 1124 -1.19 -14.68 -12.12
C ASN A 1124 -2.08 -15.62 -11.28
N LYS A 1125 -3.36 -15.29 -11.19
CA LYS A 1125 -4.37 -16.08 -10.46
C LYS A 1125 -4.56 -17.52 -10.96
N ASP A 1126 -4.14 -17.81 -12.19
CA ASP A 1126 -4.24 -19.14 -12.80
C ASP A 1126 -2.96 -19.98 -12.60
N GLY A 1127 -2.00 -19.49 -11.80
CA GLY A 1127 -0.73 -20.19 -11.55
C GLY A 1127 0.24 -20.16 -12.74
N ILE A 1128 0.09 -19.18 -13.64
CA ILE A 1128 0.92 -18.98 -14.83
C ILE A 1128 1.81 -17.74 -14.64
N PRO A 1129 3.14 -17.83 -14.89
CA PRO A 1129 4.01 -16.67 -14.85
C PRO A 1129 3.74 -15.70 -16.00
N ALA A 1130 3.50 -14.43 -15.66
CA ALA A 1130 3.75 -13.33 -16.58
C ALA A 1130 5.25 -12.95 -16.49
N VAL A 1131 5.98 -13.04 -17.60
CA VAL A 1131 7.45 -12.85 -17.65
C VAL A 1131 7.83 -11.71 -18.57
N SER A 1132 8.68 -10.81 -18.10
CA SER A 1132 9.27 -9.71 -18.88
C SER A 1132 10.78 -9.66 -18.70
N GLU A 1133 11.50 -9.18 -19.72
CA GLU A 1133 12.95 -8.95 -19.60
C GLU A 1133 13.21 -7.65 -18.83
N LYS A 1134 14.06 -7.73 -17.79
CA LYS A 1134 14.52 -6.57 -17.03
C LYS A 1134 15.73 -5.94 -17.71
N PHE A 1135 16.77 -6.73 -17.96
CA PHE A 1135 17.95 -6.29 -18.73
C PHE A 1135 18.80 -7.46 -19.23
N ARG A 1136 19.76 -7.18 -20.10
CA ARG A 1136 20.82 -8.10 -20.53
C ARG A 1136 22.18 -7.49 -20.24
N ASN A 1137 23.13 -8.31 -19.81
CA ASN A 1137 24.49 -7.84 -19.57
C ASN A 1137 25.51 -8.89 -20.03
N MET A 1138 26.60 -8.42 -20.65
CA MET A 1138 27.75 -9.25 -21.00
C MET A 1138 28.66 -9.40 -19.78
N LEU A 1139 28.79 -10.62 -19.26
CA LEU A 1139 29.56 -10.91 -18.04
C LEU A 1139 31.10 -10.92 -18.28
N GLY A 1140 31.60 -10.14 -19.23
CA GLY A 1140 32.93 -10.28 -19.82
C GLY A 1140 34.10 -10.16 -18.84
N SER A 1141 34.84 -11.25 -18.67
CA SER A 1141 36.28 -11.25 -18.35
C SER A 1141 37.13 -12.06 -19.33
N VAL A 1142 36.50 -12.87 -20.18
CA VAL A 1142 37.14 -13.64 -21.27
C VAL A 1142 36.23 -13.54 -22.49
N ALA A 1143 36.78 -13.15 -23.65
CA ALA A 1143 36.03 -13.14 -24.91
C ALA A 1143 35.45 -14.54 -25.18
N ASP A 1144 34.19 -14.61 -25.59
CA ASP A 1144 33.49 -15.86 -25.95
C ASP A 1144 33.26 -16.87 -24.81
N ALA A 1145 33.35 -16.45 -23.54
CA ALA A 1145 32.95 -17.29 -22.41
C ALA A 1145 31.47 -17.69 -22.53
N THR A 1146 31.16 -18.96 -22.23
CA THR A 1146 29.80 -19.50 -22.20
C THR A 1146 29.50 -19.97 -20.79
N TYR A 1147 28.34 -19.63 -20.26
CA TYR A 1147 28.02 -19.88 -18.85
C TYR A 1147 27.23 -21.17 -18.68
N ASP A 1148 27.75 -22.04 -17.84
CA ASP A 1148 27.26 -23.39 -17.61
C ASP A 1148 26.27 -23.45 -16.46
N ASP A 1149 26.45 -22.63 -15.42
CA ASP A 1149 25.57 -22.58 -14.24
C ASP A 1149 25.49 -21.18 -13.64
N PHE A 1150 24.35 -20.90 -13.02
CA PHE A 1150 24.10 -19.72 -12.23
C PHE A 1150 23.55 -20.12 -10.86
N GLU A 1151 23.85 -19.34 -9.83
CA GLU A 1151 23.19 -19.46 -8.53
C GLU A 1151 23.12 -18.09 -7.86
N PHE A 1152 21.99 -17.76 -7.24
CA PHE A 1152 21.90 -16.59 -6.37
C PHE A 1152 22.25 -16.99 -4.93
N ASP A 1153 23.04 -16.17 -4.25
CA ASP A 1153 23.21 -16.32 -2.79
C ASP A 1153 21.98 -15.83 -2.02
N TYR A 1154 22.06 -15.88 -0.69
CA TYR A 1154 20.96 -15.49 0.20
C TYR A 1154 20.54 -14.02 0.07
N ALA A 1155 21.46 -13.12 -0.31
CA ALA A 1155 21.19 -11.70 -0.52
C ALA A 1155 20.83 -11.35 -1.97
N GLY A 1156 21.01 -12.29 -2.91
CA GLY A 1156 20.75 -12.10 -4.33
C GLY A 1156 21.98 -11.67 -5.15
N ASN A 1157 23.21 -11.91 -4.67
CA ASN A 1157 24.38 -11.85 -5.55
C ASN A 1157 24.41 -13.06 -6.48
N LEU A 1158 24.67 -12.83 -7.77
CA LEU A 1158 24.69 -13.85 -8.81
C LEU A 1158 26.10 -14.45 -8.97
N TYR A 1159 26.22 -15.75 -8.73
CA TYR A 1159 27.39 -16.55 -9.05
C TYR A 1159 27.24 -17.12 -10.45
N ALA A 1160 28.28 -16.98 -11.27
CA ALA A 1160 28.30 -17.37 -12.66
C ALA A 1160 29.50 -18.23 -13.02
N VAL A 1161 29.22 -19.47 -13.43
CA VAL A 1161 30.23 -20.50 -13.72
C VAL A 1161 30.42 -20.64 -15.22
N SER A 1162 31.68 -20.58 -15.66
CA SER A 1162 32.03 -20.85 -17.06
C SER A 1162 33.19 -21.84 -17.17
N THR A 1163 32.91 -23.01 -17.76
CA THR A 1163 33.95 -23.98 -18.16
C THR A 1163 34.86 -23.38 -19.23
N SER A 1164 34.30 -22.74 -20.26
CA SER A 1164 35.11 -22.20 -21.37
C SER A 1164 35.95 -21.00 -20.95
N GLY A 1165 35.41 -20.15 -20.06
CA GLY A 1165 36.11 -19.03 -19.44
C GLY A 1165 37.04 -19.42 -18.28
N LYS A 1166 36.97 -20.68 -17.81
CA LYS A 1166 37.76 -21.20 -16.67
C LYS A 1166 37.62 -20.35 -15.39
N ILE A 1167 36.40 -19.89 -15.11
CA ILE A 1167 36.13 -18.91 -14.06
C ILE A 1167 34.79 -19.14 -13.37
N VAL A 1168 34.75 -18.77 -12.09
CA VAL A 1168 33.54 -18.45 -11.34
C VAL A 1168 33.56 -16.96 -11.06
N SER A 1169 32.58 -16.21 -11.54
CA SER A 1169 32.45 -14.77 -11.29
C SER A 1169 31.25 -14.49 -10.40
N VAL A 1170 31.32 -13.43 -9.60
CA VAL A 1170 30.26 -13.03 -8.67
C VAL A 1170 29.83 -11.62 -9.01
N TRP A 1171 28.52 -11.36 -9.04
CA TRP A 1171 27.94 -10.09 -9.46
C TRP A 1171 26.85 -9.63 -8.49
N ALA A 1172 26.82 -8.35 -8.16
CA ALA A 1172 25.75 -7.78 -7.34
C ALA A 1172 24.57 -7.38 -8.23
N MET A 1173 23.37 -7.80 -7.84
CA MET A 1173 22.14 -7.35 -8.49
C MET A 1173 21.78 -5.93 -8.02
N PRO A 1174 21.32 -5.01 -8.91
CA PRO A 1174 20.92 -3.67 -8.53
C PRO A 1174 19.85 -3.67 -7.42
N THR A 1175 19.99 -2.81 -6.43
CA THR A 1175 19.00 -2.56 -5.37
C THR A 1175 19.25 -1.21 -4.70
N ASP A 1176 18.17 -0.47 -4.46
CA ASP A 1176 18.14 0.78 -3.72
C ASP A 1176 17.87 0.58 -2.20
N ASN A 1177 17.75 -0.69 -1.78
CA ASN A 1177 17.60 -1.09 -0.39
C ASN A 1177 18.46 -2.33 -0.11
N ASN A 1178 19.76 -2.10 0.04
CA ASN A 1178 20.71 -3.16 0.36
C ASN A 1178 20.68 -3.50 1.87
N SER A 1179 19.58 -4.13 2.30
CA SER A 1179 19.37 -4.61 3.65
C SER A 1179 18.91 -6.07 3.62
N CYS A 1180 19.54 -6.91 4.44
CA CYS A 1180 19.22 -8.33 4.52
C CYS A 1180 19.07 -8.77 5.98
N VAL A 1181 18.01 -9.54 6.24
CA VAL A 1181 17.74 -10.13 7.55
C VAL A 1181 18.15 -11.60 7.52
N THR A 1182 19.10 -11.95 8.38
CA THR A 1182 19.55 -13.33 8.58
C THR A 1182 19.13 -13.79 9.98
N PRO A 1183 18.19 -14.74 10.10
CA PRO A 1183 17.84 -15.34 11.38
C PRO A 1183 18.96 -16.24 11.90
N ALA A 1184 19.17 -16.24 13.22
CA ALA A 1184 19.93 -17.30 13.85
C ALA A 1184 19.09 -18.59 13.85
N LYS A 1185 19.75 -19.74 14.04
CA LYS A 1185 19.07 -21.02 14.20
C LYS A 1185 18.02 -20.92 15.30
N LYS A 1186 16.84 -21.51 15.10
CA LYS A 1186 15.76 -21.50 16.11
C LYS A 1186 16.17 -22.07 17.47
N THR A 1187 17.17 -22.95 17.51
CA THR A 1187 17.72 -23.54 18.74
C THR A 1187 18.65 -22.59 19.51
N MET A 1188 19.09 -21.48 18.90
CA MET A 1188 19.94 -20.47 19.54
C MET A 1188 19.08 -19.38 20.20
N THR A 1189 18.48 -19.68 21.35
CA THR A 1189 17.64 -18.72 22.08
C THR A 1189 18.43 -17.86 23.07
N LEU A 1190 17.93 -16.64 23.30
CA LEU A 1190 18.44 -15.70 24.28
C LEU A 1190 17.40 -15.54 25.40
N LYS A 1191 17.85 -15.58 26.65
CA LYS A 1191 16.97 -15.40 27.81
C LYS A 1191 17.60 -14.47 28.83
N LYS A 1192 16.80 -13.58 29.42
CA LYS A 1192 17.21 -12.76 30.55
C LYS A 1192 17.69 -13.64 31.72
N LYS A 1193 18.61 -13.11 32.53
CA LYS A 1193 19.10 -13.82 33.72
C LYS A 1193 17.95 -14.03 34.71
N ASP A 1194 17.54 -15.28 34.86
CA ASP A 1194 16.76 -15.71 36.01
C ASP A 1194 17.65 -15.54 37.27
N ASP A 1195 17.23 -14.73 38.24
CA ASP A 1195 17.76 -14.90 39.60
C ASP A 1195 17.25 -16.25 40.10
N VAL A 1196 18.21 -17.11 40.45
CA VAL A 1196 18.04 -18.47 40.97
C VAL A 1196 17.66 -19.53 39.91
N GLY A 1197 18.66 -20.04 39.19
CA GLY A 1197 18.57 -21.28 38.45
C GLY A 1197 19.95 -21.87 38.22
N VAL A 1198 20.27 -22.98 38.91
CA VAL A 1198 21.46 -23.79 38.68
C VAL A 1198 21.57 -24.07 37.18
N GLN A 1199 22.74 -23.85 36.58
CA GLN A 1199 23.05 -24.30 35.23
C GLN A 1199 22.62 -25.77 35.08
N GLU A 1200 21.53 -26.03 34.36
CA GLU A 1200 21.35 -27.34 33.74
C GLU A 1200 22.32 -27.37 32.56
N THR A 1201 23.53 -27.86 32.83
CA THR A 1201 24.40 -28.38 31.78
C THR A 1201 23.73 -29.63 31.24
N GLU A 1202 23.34 -29.60 29.97
CA GLU A 1202 22.87 -30.79 29.27
C GLU A 1202 24.03 -31.81 29.15
N VAL A 1203 23.73 -33.03 29.62
CA VAL A 1203 24.39 -34.33 29.39
C VAL A 1203 25.72 -34.63 30.11
N GLY A 1204 25.71 -35.64 31.00
CA GLY A 1204 26.95 -36.14 31.64
C GLY A 1204 26.91 -37.53 32.26
N ILE A 1205 26.02 -38.45 31.85
CA ILE A 1205 26.13 -39.84 32.31
C ILE A 1205 26.00 -40.82 31.16
N THR A 1206 27.08 -41.55 30.90
CA THR A 1206 27.21 -42.48 29.77
C THR A 1206 26.74 -43.89 30.14
N ARG A 1207 27.00 -44.36 31.38
CA ARG A 1207 26.58 -45.70 31.82
C ARG A 1207 26.73 -45.95 33.34
N ILE A 1208 25.83 -46.76 33.94
CA ILE A 1208 26.03 -47.39 35.26
C ILE A 1208 25.79 -48.90 35.13
N TYR A 1209 26.77 -49.73 35.49
CA TYR A 1209 26.68 -51.18 35.35
C TYR A 1209 27.52 -51.97 36.38
N PRO A 1210 27.11 -53.19 36.77
CA PRO A 1210 25.84 -53.82 36.42
C PRO A 1210 24.64 -53.13 37.10
N ASN A 1211 23.51 -53.07 36.39
CA ASN A 1211 22.24 -52.60 36.93
C ASN A 1211 21.12 -53.54 36.43
N PRO A 1212 20.56 -54.43 37.27
CA PRO A 1212 20.67 -54.44 38.73
C PRO A 1212 22.06 -54.78 39.28
N VAL A 1213 22.44 -54.15 40.39
CA VAL A 1213 23.71 -54.34 41.10
C VAL A 1213 23.53 -55.31 42.25
N ASP A 1214 24.49 -56.24 42.43
CA ASP A 1214 24.69 -56.93 43.70
C ASP A 1214 25.49 -55.98 44.59
N ASP A 1215 26.81 -56.07 44.73
CA ASP A 1215 27.52 -55.23 45.70
C ASP A 1215 28.18 -53.95 45.15
N VAL A 1216 28.72 -53.94 43.93
CA VAL A 1216 29.46 -52.77 43.39
C VAL A 1216 29.00 -52.45 41.97
N ALA A 1217 28.72 -51.17 41.69
CA ALA A 1217 28.40 -50.67 40.35
C ALA A 1217 29.47 -49.69 39.86
N THR A 1218 29.91 -49.85 38.62
CA THR A 1218 30.79 -48.92 37.90
C THR A 1218 29.97 -47.83 37.23
N ILE A 1219 30.45 -46.59 37.29
CA ILE A 1219 29.87 -45.40 36.69
C ILE A 1219 30.86 -44.82 35.69
N GLU A 1220 30.38 -44.57 34.47
CA GLU A 1220 31.11 -43.90 33.41
C GLU A 1220 30.39 -42.61 33.00
N SER A 1221 31.14 -41.51 32.93
CA SER A 1221 30.67 -40.19 32.54
C SER A 1221 31.58 -39.61 31.45
N SER A 1222 30.98 -38.89 30.50
CA SER A 1222 31.70 -38.08 29.52
C SER A 1222 32.46 -36.91 30.16
N GLU A 1223 32.13 -36.53 31.39
CA GLU A 1223 32.78 -35.48 32.16
C GLU A 1223 33.46 -36.05 33.42
N VAL A 1224 34.35 -35.25 34.03
CA VAL A 1224 35.02 -35.63 35.27
C VAL A 1224 34.00 -35.68 36.40
N ILE A 1225 33.85 -36.82 37.05
CA ILE A 1225 32.98 -36.97 38.23
C ILE A 1225 33.74 -36.38 39.42
N ASP A 1226 33.22 -35.32 40.02
CA ASP A 1226 33.74 -34.73 41.26
C ASP A 1226 32.89 -35.15 42.47
N MET A 1227 31.57 -35.23 42.29
CA MET A 1227 30.62 -35.60 43.33
C MET A 1227 29.67 -36.70 42.87
N ILE A 1228 29.43 -37.68 43.75
CA ILE A 1228 28.39 -38.71 43.60
C ILE A 1228 27.46 -38.62 44.80
N THR A 1229 26.15 -38.61 44.56
CA THR A 1229 25.16 -38.65 45.63
C THR A 1229 24.13 -39.75 45.36
N VAL A 1230 23.89 -40.63 46.33
CA VAL A 1230 22.92 -41.72 46.22
C VAL A 1230 21.72 -41.42 47.11
N TYR A 1231 20.53 -41.53 46.55
CA TYR A 1231 19.25 -41.37 47.23
C TYR A 1231 18.49 -42.69 47.24
N ASN A 1232 17.76 -43.00 48.31
CA ASN A 1232 16.82 -44.11 48.33
C ASN A 1232 15.49 -43.74 47.63
N ALA A 1233 14.58 -44.70 47.49
CA ALA A 1233 13.27 -44.50 46.86
C ALA A 1233 12.39 -43.42 47.50
N SER A 1234 12.63 -43.06 48.77
CA SER A 1234 11.92 -41.98 49.46
C SER A 1234 12.55 -40.59 49.27
N GLY A 1235 13.59 -40.48 48.44
CA GLY A 1235 14.30 -39.22 48.20
C GLY A 1235 15.28 -38.82 49.31
N THR A 1236 15.54 -39.71 50.28
CA THR A 1236 16.54 -39.46 51.33
C THR A 1236 17.93 -39.77 50.80
N MET A 1237 18.88 -38.85 50.97
CA MET A 1237 20.29 -39.08 50.66
C MET A 1237 20.87 -40.13 51.60
N VAL A 1238 21.34 -41.24 51.04
CA VAL A 1238 21.91 -42.38 51.79
C VAL A 1238 23.42 -42.50 51.62
N ASP A 1239 23.99 -41.84 50.60
CA ASP A 1239 25.44 -41.78 50.42
C ASP A 1239 25.87 -40.55 49.64
N LYS A 1240 27.10 -40.09 49.91
CA LYS A 1240 27.72 -38.97 49.22
C LYS A 1240 29.23 -39.17 49.16
N GLN A 1241 29.78 -39.16 47.95
CA GLN A 1241 31.21 -39.14 47.70
C GLN A 1241 31.59 -37.81 47.05
N MET A 1242 32.71 -37.25 47.48
CA MET A 1242 33.26 -35.96 47.04
C MET A 1242 34.68 -36.17 46.56
N ASN A 1243 35.18 -35.26 45.72
CA ASN A 1243 36.56 -35.24 45.21
C ASN A 1243 36.93 -36.52 44.42
N VAL A 1244 35.98 -37.11 43.69
CA VAL A 1244 36.21 -38.34 42.93
C VAL A 1244 37.24 -38.14 41.81
N ASN A 1245 37.20 -36.98 41.14
CA ASN A 1245 38.13 -36.53 40.11
C ASN A 1245 38.47 -37.59 39.03
N ALA A 1246 37.47 -38.32 38.56
CA ALA A 1246 37.64 -39.35 37.52
C ALA A 1246 36.42 -39.46 36.62
N ASN A 1247 36.60 -39.75 35.33
CA ASN A 1247 35.50 -40.04 34.38
C ASN A 1247 34.89 -41.44 34.57
N THR A 1248 35.57 -42.31 35.33
CA THR A 1248 35.10 -43.66 35.66
C THR A 1248 35.40 -43.96 37.14
N THR A 1249 34.41 -44.44 37.88
CA THR A 1249 34.58 -44.84 39.29
C THR A 1249 33.60 -45.94 39.70
N ALA A 1250 33.77 -46.51 40.88
CA ALA A 1250 32.90 -47.56 41.43
C ALA A 1250 32.19 -47.08 42.71
N ILE A 1251 30.90 -47.42 42.83
CA ILE A 1251 30.12 -47.23 44.06
C ILE A 1251 29.84 -48.59 44.70
N ASP A 1252 30.10 -48.69 46.00
CA ASP A 1252 29.76 -49.84 46.82
C ASP A 1252 28.33 -49.71 47.39
N PHE A 1253 27.43 -50.55 46.88
CA PHE A 1253 26.05 -50.75 47.31
C PHE A 1253 25.89 -51.89 48.33
N SER A 1254 26.95 -52.58 48.78
CA SER A 1254 26.88 -53.70 49.73
C SER A 1254 26.18 -53.33 51.05
N ARG A 1255 26.38 -52.09 51.50
CA ARG A 1255 25.80 -51.54 52.74
C ARG A 1255 24.35 -51.07 52.61
N PHE A 1256 23.80 -51.03 51.40
CA PHE A 1256 22.42 -50.58 51.18
C PHE A 1256 21.46 -51.77 51.16
N ALA A 1257 20.26 -51.58 51.72
CA ALA A 1257 19.22 -52.59 51.69
C ALA A 1257 18.75 -52.86 50.24
N LYS A 1258 18.25 -54.06 49.97
CA LYS A 1258 17.66 -54.43 48.67
C LYS A 1258 16.56 -53.44 48.30
N GLY A 1259 16.60 -52.88 47.09
CA GLY A 1259 15.63 -51.86 46.69
C GLY A 1259 16.11 -50.90 45.60
N LEU A 1260 15.33 -49.85 45.41
CA LEU A 1260 15.52 -48.84 44.39
C LEU A 1260 16.32 -47.63 44.91
N TYR A 1261 17.35 -47.24 44.17
CA TYR A 1261 18.20 -46.09 44.45
C TYR A 1261 18.30 -45.17 43.23
N PHE A 1262 18.63 -43.91 43.48
CA PHE A 1262 18.86 -42.88 42.49
C PHE A 1262 20.24 -42.27 42.70
N VAL A 1263 21.13 -42.38 41.70
CA VAL A 1263 22.50 -41.85 41.76
C VAL A 1263 22.59 -40.57 40.95
N LYS A 1264 23.01 -39.47 41.56
CA LYS A 1264 23.33 -38.19 40.90
C LYS A 1264 24.84 -37.97 40.83
N LEU A 1265 25.35 -37.50 39.70
CA LEU A 1265 26.74 -37.05 39.52
C LEU A 1265 26.77 -35.52 39.42
N ASN A 1266 27.69 -34.84 40.09
CA ASN A 1266 27.92 -33.38 39.97
C ASN A 1266 26.63 -32.51 40.04
N ASN A 1267 25.62 -32.92 40.82
CA ASN A 1267 24.27 -32.34 40.89
C ASN A 1267 23.38 -32.44 39.64
N GLN A 1268 23.75 -33.28 38.66
CA GLN A 1268 22.99 -33.58 37.43
C GLN A 1268 21.80 -34.54 37.68
N LYS A 1269 21.08 -34.91 36.60
CA LYS A 1269 19.92 -35.82 36.60
C LYS A 1269 20.27 -37.18 37.23
N ALA A 1270 19.35 -37.71 38.04
CA ALA A 1270 19.59 -38.96 38.77
C ALA A 1270 19.35 -40.20 37.89
N ILE A 1271 20.24 -41.20 37.97
CA ILE A 1271 20.07 -42.51 37.34
C ILE A 1271 19.48 -43.51 38.32
N LYS A 1272 18.52 -44.26 37.82
CA LYS A 1272 17.87 -45.37 38.51
C LYS A 1272 18.83 -46.57 38.64
N VAL A 1273 19.13 -47.01 39.87
CA VAL A 1273 19.93 -48.21 40.16
C VAL A 1273 19.12 -49.17 41.05
N ILE A 1274 19.07 -50.45 40.68
CA ILE A 1274 18.34 -51.48 41.44
C ILE A 1274 19.35 -52.36 42.18
N LYS A 1275 19.32 -52.35 43.52
CA LYS A 1275 20.11 -53.27 44.37
C LYS A 1275 19.31 -54.55 44.62
N LYS A 1276 19.88 -55.70 44.24
CA LYS A 1276 19.27 -57.03 44.39
C LYS A 1276 19.29 -57.60 45.79
#